data_AF-A0AAV1M9F8-F1
#
_entry.id   AF-A0AAV1M9F8-F1
#
_cell.length_a   1.000
_cell.length_b   1.000
_cell.length_c   1.000
_cell.angle_alpha   90.00
_cell.angle_beta   90.00
_cell.angle_gamma   90.00
#
_symmetry.space_group_name_H-M   'P 1'
#
loop_
_entity.id
_entity.type
_entity.pdbx_description
1 polymer ?
#
loop_
_entity_poly.entity_id
_entity_poly.type
_entity_poly.pdbx_seq_one_letter_code
_entity_poly.pdbx_strand_id
1 'polypeptide(L)'
;MEENTELFNSELNQELSKVCEEMERGQLFDSSYDDELYHHCAMVETQFNSQPLQLGRGTKRTCSKESKIIKKPTTEAEAHTSAGNSISNDDQVECPTCHIFIKKRYLANHFKSNVHKNNLLNSHNSLSNVSVIESAFGNRILTYKIKSRVDRSTWVNFETPELFLNSIKDDILFLLQECIHQHIIFKVNFILHADFVQQTKDIHDTFDFQTLNYIICQGDDLNIFLSSLNYTITTKISAFEKKDSGWSLKNIKSIDMNVNKFNPLRGTSYIDLPRDIKLKKAVINVKNKDYFCFKWALLSALYPVNKHTDRVSSYVKHANKLKFDGISFPVKISDIAKVEKLNDISINVFGLEYNKEKRCNSIVGPLFLTKCRKDRHINLLFFSKDTKNHYCYIKNLSRLVSKQISKDGHIMYICEACLLRFPSQERLNNHEQYDCAHICTVLPNSETLKKKNWFGQPISNDKIKFDSYEKKLKIPFVVYADFEAFLKPIESCSNDPSKPFTHNIQKHEVHSFGYYIKCSYDDKLSKYVTYCGPNCAQVFMESLSNNLKEINRLQKYPPLPLTNEDKNQISNATICHICETELAKHFYDFDWYTGSFIGVAHESCCSKIRTPSYIPIFLHNLSHYDAHFIVHALNFCDGEVEVIPQNKEKYISFSKKLKVNNHEIILRFLDSFKFLSCKLEELAKNLSNDQFQELRRNYPNDEDFFRLKRKGVYPYELMTNYDSLSLTSLPEQKCFYSSLTDSHISNDDYNHAKDVWEHFGCCNMLDYSNLYLKTDVLLLSDVFENFRKLCINTYDLDPAHYYTAPGLSWDAMLKYTKIELELLTDYEKIAFIRSGIRGGVSQCSNRYARANNKYMEDYDTGKPNSYITYFDANNLYGWAMSQYLPTGGFEWVNPNTEFNVSKTSDFGFILEVDLEYPDELHDLHSDFPLCPENICVGNINENKLVPNLNNKDKYVIHYRNLKQCIEMGVKLTKIHRVLKFKQSPWLKMYIDLNTKLRTLAKSDFEKDFYKLMNNSVFGKTMENIEKRVNIKLVTHWENQGKALGAQDLIAKPQFHSLSIFSENLVAVQLRKTKLIYNKPIYLGFCILDISKTLMYDFHYNYMIKKFSKIKLLYTDTDSLIYHIIFTNDFYTDIKPDLSSYFDTSDYDTNNIFEYPKLNKKKLGFFKDENNGKIMKEFVGLRSKMYAFNLENKTIAKAKGVNKCITKKMTMNSYKSSLFNKKVQYYSMLRFKSIKHTIFTQKLNKIGLSYNDTKRHILDNNIETLAWGHYKLR
;
A
#
# COMPACT_ATOMS: atom_id res chain seq x y z
N MET A 1 68.01 -17.45 -6.98
CA MET A 1 67.43 -16.12 -6.70
C MET A 1 67.19 -16.06 -5.19
N GLU A 2 68.29 -16.15 -4.42
CA GLU A 2 68.30 -16.54 -3.00
C GLU A 2 69.28 -15.67 -2.19
N GLU A 3 69.40 -14.37 -2.54
CA GLU A 3 70.45 -13.49 -1.98
C GLU A 3 69.94 -12.10 -1.58
N ASN A 4 68.62 -11.89 -1.44
CA ASN A 4 68.04 -10.55 -1.23
C ASN A 4 66.93 -10.48 -0.15
N THR A 5 66.94 -11.38 0.85
CA THR A 5 65.89 -11.41 1.90
C THR A 5 66.43 -11.16 3.33
N GLU A 6 67.75 -11.07 3.51
CA GLU A 6 68.35 -10.80 4.84
C GLU A 6 68.63 -9.31 5.12
N LEU A 7 68.86 -8.46 4.10
CA LEU A 7 69.01 -7.01 4.34
C LEU A 7 67.68 -6.32 4.73
N PHE A 8 66.56 -6.73 4.14
CA PHE A 8 65.27 -6.04 4.32
C PHE A 8 64.71 -6.17 5.75
N ASN A 9 65.14 -7.20 6.50
CA ASN A 9 64.69 -7.44 7.86
C ASN A 9 65.53 -6.73 8.94
N SER A 10 66.72 -6.20 8.62
CA SER A 10 67.51 -5.43 9.61
C SER A 10 67.09 -3.96 9.67
N GLU A 11 66.78 -3.33 8.53
CA GLU A 11 66.36 -1.93 8.46
C GLU A 11 64.95 -1.73 9.06
N LEU A 12 64.01 -2.63 8.73
CA LEU A 12 62.63 -2.58 9.25
C LEU A 12 62.57 -2.66 10.79
N ASN A 13 63.46 -3.43 11.42
CA ASN A 13 63.55 -3.53 12.87
C ASN A 13 64.21 -2.30 13.54
N GLN A 14 65.07 -1.55 12.84
CA GLN A 14 65.61 -0.28 13.35
C GLN A 14 64.60 0.87 13.26
N GLU A 15 63.79 0.92 12.20
CA GLU A 15 62.70 1.91 12.06
C GLU A 15 61.62 1.69 13.13
N LEU A 16 61.17 0.45 13.34
CA LEU A 16 60.16 0.11 14.35
C LEU A 16 60.60 0.50 15.78
N SER A 17 61.89 0.39 16.10
CA SER A 17 62.41 0.81 17.42
C SER A 17 62.36 2.33 17.63
N LYS A 18 62.60 3.14 16.58
CA LYS A 18 62.51 4.60 16.67
C LYS A 18 61.06 5.08 16.81
N VAL A 19 60.13 4.47 16.07
CA VAL A 19 58.70 4.80 16.18
C VAL A 19 58.17 4.56 17.60
N CYS A 20 58.65 3.51 18.29
CA CYS A 20 58.31 3.28 19.69
C CYS A 20 58.88 4.34 20.65
N GLU A 21 60.11 4.85 20.43
CA GLU A 21 60.71 5.88 21.28
C GLU A 21 60.06 7.27 21.12
N GLU A 22 59.57 7.62 19.92
CA GLU A 22 58.88 8.90 19.71
C GLU A 22 57.44 8.91 20.27
N MET A 23 56.77 7.74 20.28
CA MET A 23 55.43 7.60 20.87
C MET A 23 55.38 7.87 22.38
N GLU A 24 56.49 7.77 23.12
CA GLU A 24 56.53 8.07 24.56
C GLU A 24 56.54 9.58 24.90
N ARG A 25 56.69 10.49 23.90
CA ARG A 25 56.92 11.93 24.15
C ARG A 25 55.74 12.88 23.92
N GLY A 26 54.60 12.39 23.43
CA GLY A 26 53.28 13.02 23.49
C GLY A 26 53.15 14.54 23.24
N GLN A 27 53.01 14.96 21.98
CA GLN A 27 52.51 16.31 21.60
C GLN A 27 51.45 16.25 20.46
N LEU A 28 50.90 17.41 20.09
CA LEU A 28 49.56 17.61 19.49
C LEU A 28 49.55 18.00 18.00
N PHE A 29 48.43 17.66 17.30
CA PHE A 29 48.00 18.13 15.96
C PHE A 29 48.97 17.75 14.79
N ASP A 30 48.60 17.77 13.49
CA ASP A 30 47.40 18.23 12.79
C ASP A 30 47.07 17.34 11.54
N SER A 31 46.03 17.66 10.79
CA SER A 31 45.58 16.92 9.60
C SER A 31 46.47 17.06 8.35
N SER A 32 46.82 15.95 7.70
CA SER A 32 46.76 15.72 6.23
C SER A 32 47.43 14.39 5.83
N TYR A 33 47.14 13.94 4.61
CA TYR A 33 47.53 12.67 3.95
C TYR A 33 46.65 11.43 4.21
N ASP A 34 46.17 10.90 3.09
CA ASP A 34 45.22 9.79 2.93
C ASP A 34 45.90 8.41 2.92
N ASP A 35 45.07 7.39 3.16
CA ASP A 35 45.09 6.06 2.54
C ASP A 35 46.45 5.40 2.21
N GLU A 36 46.99 4.62 3.16
CA GLU A 36 47.44 3.24 2.84
C GLU A 36 47.57 2.25 4.04
N LEU A 37 47.14 2.62 5.28
CA LEU A 37 47.41 1.79 6.49
C LEU A 37 46.19 1.24 7.25
N TYR A 38 44.99 1.21 6.66
CA TYR A 38 43.74 0.84 7.37
C TYR A 38 43.36 -0.66 7.34
N HIS A 39 44.34 -1.56 7.47
CA HIS A 39 44.06 -3.01 7.56
C HIS A 39 44.83 -3.79 8.63
N HIS A 40 45.50 -3.14 9.60
CA HIS A 40 46.32 -3.89 10.58
C HIS A 40 46.34 -3.45 12.05
N CYS A 41 45.39 -2.62 12.54
CA CYS A 41 45.33 -2.29 13.97
C CYS A 41 43.91 -2.15 14.54
N ALA A 42 43.42 -3.19 15.25
CA ALA A 42 42.16 -3.14 15.98
C ALA A 42 42.09 -4.08 17.20
N MET A 43 43.08 -4.06 18.11
CA MET A 43 42.98 -4.66 19.46
C MET A 43 43.92 -4.02 20.51
N VAL A 44 43.75 -2.74 20.84
CA VAL A 44 44.23 -2.20 22.14
C VAL A 44 43.22 -1.22 22.73
N GLU A 45 42.37 -1.71 23.63
CA GLU A 45 41.75 -0.86 24.65
C GLU A 45 41.60 -1.64 25.96
N THR A 46 42.11 -1.00 27.02
CA THR A 46 42.04 -1.28 28.47
C THR A 46 43.06 -2.26 29.08
N GLN A 47 43.81 -1.91 30.13
CA GLN A 47 43.97 -0.59 30.79
C GLN A 47 45.26 -0.58 31.65
N PHE A 48 45.88 0.60 31.82
CA PHE A 48 46.85 0.84 32.89
C PHE A 48 46.18 0.86 34.28
N ASN A 49 47.00 0.76 35.33
CA ASN A 49 46.69 0.82 36.77
C ASN A 49 46.13 -0.50 37.37
N SER A 50 46.63 -1.01 38.51
CA SER A 50 47.56 -0.41 39.50
C SER A 50 48.32 -1.47 40.31
N GLN A 51 49.50 -1.11 40.84
CA GLN A 51 50.26 -1.90 41.81
C GLN A 51 49.68 -1.79 43.24
N PRO A 52 49.94 -2.76 44.14
CA PRO A 52 49.44 -2.77 45.51
C PRO A 52 50.44 -2.20 46.53
N LEU A 53 49.92 -1.64 47.64
CA LEU A 53 50.65 -1.51 48.90
C LEU A 53 49.81 -2.10 50.06
N GLN A 54 50.51 -2.66 51.05
CA GLN A 54 49.92 -3.51 52.10
C GLN A 54 49.45 -2.73 53.34
N LEU A 55 48.43 -3.26 54.03
CA LEU A 55 48.34 -3.54 55.49
C LEU A 55 46.84 -3.61 55.91
N GLY A 56 46.33 -4.61 56.62
CA GLY A 56 46.92 -5.90 57.00
C GLY A 56 45.93 -6.83 57.76
N ARG A 57 46.28 -8.13 57.83
CA ARG A 57 45.84 -9.19 58.78
C ARG A 57 44.33 -9.45 59.00
N GLY A 58 43.82 -10.59 58.50
CA GLY A 58 42.46 -11.06 58.76
C GLY A 58 42.11 -12.53 58.43
N THR A 59 42.66 -13.49 59.19
CA THR A 59 42.09 -14.83 59.49
C THR A 59 41.83 -15.93 58.42
N LYS A 60 42.27 -17.14 58.83
CA LYS A 60 41.69 -18.50 58.64
C LYS A 60 42.02 -19.37 57.41
N ARG A 61 42.58 -20.54 57.78
CA ARG A 61 43.08 -21.69 57.02
C ARG A 61 42.01 -22.45 56.20
N THR A 62 42.31 -22.64 54.91
CA THR A 62 42.30 -23.89 54.10
C THR A 62 41.32 -25.04 54.44
N CYS A 63 40.56 -25.50 53.43
CA CYS A 63 40.79 -26.82 52.81
C CYS A 63 40.17 -26.97 51.38
N SER A 64 40.76 -27.86 50.57
CA SER A 64 40.30 -28.51 49.32
C SER A 64 39.69 -27.70 48.16
N LYS A 65 40.29 -27.87 46.96
CA LYS A 65 39.78 -27.41 45.64
C LYS A 65 39.13 -28.56 44.87
N GLU A 66 38.09 -28.28 44.09
CA GLU A 66 37.91 -28.85 42.74
C GLU A 66 36.97 -27.95 41.89
N SER A 67 37.46 -27.43 40.76
CA SER A 67 36.61 -26.89 39.69
C SER A 67 37.42 -26.69 38.39
N LYS A 68 36.99 -27.32 37.30
CA LYS A 68 37.64 -27.26 35.97
C LYS A 68 37.29 -25.97 35.22
N ILE A 69 38.28 -25.41 34.53
CA ILE A 69 38.13 -24.31 33.56
C ILE A 69 38.06 -24.90 32.14
N ILE A 70 37.22 -24.32 31.27
CA ILE A 70 37.20 -24.60 29.83
C ILE A 70 37.61 -23.33 29.07
N LYS A 71 38.58 -23.44 28.16
CA LYS A 71 39.04 -22.37 27.25
C LYS A 71 38.24 -22.38 25.93
N LYS A 72 38.23 -21.23 25.24
CA LYS A 72 37.79 -21.09 23.83
C LYS A 72 38.86 -21.60 22.84
N PRO A 73 38.49 -21.99 21.59
CA PRO A 73 39.42 -22.37 20.53
C PRO A 73 39.40 -21.44 19.28
N THR A 74 40.55 -21.33 18.62
CA THR A 74 40.86 -20.95 17.21
C THR A 74 42.37 -21.22 17.03
N THR A 75 42.96 -21.62 15.89
CA THR A 75 42.51 -21.97 14.53
C THR A 75 43.60 -22.86 13.88
N GLU A 76 43.41 -23.23 12.59
CA GLU A 76 44.40 -23.72 11.59
C GLU A 76 44.34 -25.19 11.16
N ALA A 77 44.58 -25.35 9.85
CA ALA A 77 44.79 -26.60 9.12
C ALA A 77 45.75 -26.34 7.94
N GLU A 78 46.31 -27.45 7.44
CA GLU A 78 47.34 -27.58 6.39
C GLU A 78 48.77 -27.25 6.88
N ALA A 79 49.85 -27.92 6.44
CA ALA A 79 49.99 -28.97 5.41
C ALA A 79 50.86 -30.18 5.87
N HIS A 80 51.69 -30.73 4.97
CA HIS A 80 52.58 -31.89 5.13
C HIS A 80 53.99 -31.46 5.64
N THR A 81 54.87 -32.29 6.25
CA THR A 81 55.33 -33.65 5.89
C THR A 81 55.98 -34.42 7.07
N SER A 82 56.10 -35.75 6.91
CA SER A 82 57.10 -36.67 7.52
C SER A 82 57.41 -36.67 9.04
N ALA A 83 56.84 -37.64 9.77
CA ALA A 83 57.56 -38.58 10.66
C ALA A 83 56.57 -39.63 11.19
N GLY A 84 57.01 -40.88 11.39
CA GLY A 84 56.11 -41.99 11.69
C GLY A 84 55.59 -42.03 13.14
N ASN A 85 54.34 -42.46 13.30
CA ASN A 85 53.92 -43.34 14.40
C ASN A 85 52.53 -43.94 14.11
N SER A 86 52.42 -45.26 14.23
CA SER A 86 51.16 -46.01 14.04
C SER A 86 50.20 -45.76 15.21
N ILE A 87 49.05 -45.14 14.96
CA ILE A 87 47.97 -44.97 15.94
C ILE A 87 46.66 -45.48 15.33
N SER A 88 45.92 -46.27 16.11
CA SER A 88 44.74 -47.06 15.71
C SER A 88 43.54 -46.24 15.21
N ASN A 89 42.83 -46.78 14.22
CA ASN A 89 41.62 -46.20 13.61
C ASN A 89 40.32 -46.29 14.47
N ASP A 90 40.36 -46.88 15.66
CA ASP A 90 39.15 -47.34 16.40
C ASP A 90 38.30 -46.27 17.12
N ASP A 91 38.68 -44.98 17.14
CA ASP A 91 37.99 -43.96 17.94
C ASP A 91 37.18 -42.93 17.12
N GLN A 92 37.02 -43.16 15.81
CA GLN A 92 36.11 -42.39 14.95
C GLN A 92 34.78 -43.12 14.77
N VAL A 93 33.67 -42.39 14.94
CA VAL A 93 32.32 -42.86 14.66
C VAL A 93 31.76 -42.03 13.52
N GLU A 94 31.22 -42.70 12.51
CA GLU A 94 30.47 -42.07 11.43
C GLU A 94 29.18 -41.45 11.99
N CYS A 95 28.90 -40.20 11.66
CA CYS A 95 27.62 -39.59 12.02
C CYS A 95 26.50 -40.21 11.18
N PRO A 96 25.51 -40.90 11.79
CA PRO A 96 24.49 -41.67 11.05
C PRO A 96 23.49 -40.82 10.26
N THR A 97 23.63 -39.49 10.26
CA THR A 97 22.73 -38.53 9.59
C THR A 97 23.43 -37.62 8.59
N CYS A 98 24.76 -37.54 8.59
CA CYS A 98 25.50 -36.74 7.60
C CYS A 98 26.84 -37.35 7.16
N HIS A 99 27.11 -38.61 7.52
CA HIS A 99 28.21 -39.44 7.01
C HIS A 99 29.64 -38.89 7.17
N ILE A 100 29.83 -37.91 8.08
CA ILE A 100 31.15 -37.40 8.45
C ILE A 100 31.70 -38.26 9.60
N PHE A 101 32.95 -38.71 9.47
CA PHE A 101 33.67 -39.41 10.52
C PHE A 101 34.19 -38.45 11.58
N ILE A 102 33.92 -38.76 12.86
CA ILE A 102 34.16 -37.83 13.97
C ILE A 102 34.58 -38.62 15.20
N LYS A 103 35.54 -38.11 15.96
CA LYS A 103 35.93 -38.76 17.21
C LYS A 103 34.71 -38.87 18.13
N LYS A 104 34.45 -40.08 18.66
CA LYS A 104 33.22 -40.47 19.39
C LYS A 104 32.80 -39.43 20.45
N ARG A 105 33.78 -38.85 21.16
CA ARG A 105 33.62 -37.80 22.18
C ARG A 105 33.02 -36.47 21.69
N TYR A 106 33.09 -36.17 20.39
CA TYR A 106 32.56 -34.92 19.80
C TYR A 106 31.23 -35.09 19.09
N LEU A 107 30.71 -36.31 18.93
CA LEU A 107 29.46 -36.59 18.21
C LEU A 107 28.28 -35.76 18.73
N ALA A 108 28.15 -35.60 20.06
CA ALA A 108 27.12 -34.77 20.70
C ALA A 108 27.25 -33.25 20.46
N ASN A 109 28.45 -32.75 20.15
CA ASN A 109 28.69 -31.37 19.75
C ASN A 109 28.56 -31.19 18.23
N HIS A 110 28.91 -32.21 17.46
CA HIS A 110 28.69 -32.25 16.03
C HIS A 110 27.19 -32.11 15.70
N PHE A 111 26.29 -32.89 16.33
CA PHE A 111 24.83 -32.73 16.17
C PHE A 111 24.32 -31.29 16.44
N LYS A 112 25.08 -30.48 17.19
CA LYS A 112 24.75 -29.08 17.50
C LYS A 112 25.46 -28.08 16.56
N SER A 113 26.52 -28.49 15.86
CA SER A 113 27.34 -27.66 15.00
C SER A 113 26.60 -27.17 13.74
N ASN A 114 27.04 -26.05 13.18
CA ASN A 114 26.54 -25.59 11.87
C ASN A 114 27.02 -26.51 10.73
N VAL A 115 28.17 -27.17 10.87
CA VAL A 115 28.69 -28.13 9.87
C VAL A 115 27.74 -29.31 9.68
N HIS A 116 27.25 -29.91 10.77
CA HIS A 116 26.23 -30.97 10.69
C HIS A 116 24.91 -30.47 10.07
N LYS A 117 24.43 -29.30 10.52
CA LYS A 117 23.17 -28.71 10.04
C LYS A 117 23.20 -28.31 8.58
N ASN A 118 24.37 -27.90 8.06
CA ASN A 118 24.55 -27.53 6.66
C ASN A 118 24.66 -28.78 5.78
N ASN A 119 25.36 -29.83 6.23
CA ASN A 119 25.52 -31.06 5.43
C ASN A 119 24.24 -31.92 5.36
N LEU A 120 23.32 -31.79 6.32
CA LEU A 120 21.98 -32.38 6.21
C LEU A 120 21.20 -31.89 4.98
N LEU A 121 21.34 -30.63 4.57
CA LEU A 121 20.63 -30.07 3.41
C LEU A 121 21.12 -30.64 2.06
N ASN A 122 22.35 -31.17 2.00
CA ASN A 122 22.86 -31.83 0.79
C ASN A 122 22.21 -33.21 0.54
N SER A 123 21.41 -33.74 1.49
CA SER A 123 20.62 -34.97 1.31
C SER A 123 19.36 -34.80 0.45
N HIS A 124 19.00 -33.55 0.11
CA HIS A 124 17.83 -33.24 -0.74
C HIS A 124 17.90 -33.83 -2.17
N ASN A 125 19.06 -34.32 -2.61
CA ASN A 125 19.25 -35.04 -3.87
C ASN A 125 18.45 -36.36 -3.98
N SER A 126 17.74 -36.79 -2.93
CA SER A 126 16.92 -38.01 -2.90
C SER A 126 15.50 -37.85 -3.47
N LEU A 127 14.96 -36.63 -3.60
CA LEU A 127 13.58 -36.37 -4.05
C LEU A 127 13.51 -35.55 -5.34
N SER A 128 13.40 -36.22 -6.49
CA SER A 128 13.42 -35.58 -7.82
C SER A 128 12.27 -34.60 -8.11
N ASN A 129 11.18 -34.66 -7.34
CA ASN A 129 9.99 -33.81 -7.50
C ASN A 129 9.93 -32.62 -6.52
N VAL A 130 10.94 -32.46 -5.67
CA VAL A 130 11.08 -31.37 -4.70
C VAL A 130 12.26 -30.47 -5.06
N SER A 131 12.09 -29.16 -4.99
CA SER A 131 13.22 -28.22 -5.05
C SER A 131 13.12 -27.11 -4.00
N VAL A 132 14.24 -26.75 -3.39
CA VAL A 132 14.33 -25.49 -2.62
C VAL A 132 14.32 -24.34 -3.61
N ILE A 133 13.36 -23.43 -3.51
CA ILE A 133 13.24 -22.27 -4.40
C ILE A 133 13.66 -20.95 -3.75
N GLU A 134 13.65 -20.87 -2.41
CA GLU A 134 14.03 -19.69 -1.63
C GLU A 134 14.63 -20.10 -0.29
N SER A 135 15.68 -19.39 0.15
CA SER A 135 16.21 -19.40 1.51
C SER A 135 16.41 -17.97 2.02
N ALA A 136 16.37 -17.79 3.34
CA ALA A 136 16.87 -16.58 3.98
C ALA A 136 17.43 -16.84 5.38
N PHE A 137 18.36 -15.97 5.78
CA PHE A 137 19.07 -15.97 7.06
C PHE A 137 19.66 -17.34 7.43
N GLY A 138 20.47 -17.94 6.57
CA GLY A 138 21.12 -19.23 6.77
C GLY A 138 20.11 -20.35 6.98
N ASN A 139 19.18 -20.52 6.02
CA ASN A 139 18.14 -21.55 6.04
C ASN A 139 17.23 -21.53 7.28
N ARG A 140 17.10 -20.38 7.96
CA ARG A 140 16.13 -20.16 9.05
C ARG A 140 14.73 -19.85 8.50
N ILE A 141 14.65 -19.48 7.24
CA ILE A 141 13.42 -19.36 6.45
C ILE A 141 13.69 -20.07 5.13
N LEU A 142 12.79 -20.96 4.71
CA LEU A 142 12.94 -21.83 3.55
C LEU A 142 11.62 -21.95 2.81
N THR A 143 11.65 -22.05 1.48
CA THR A 143 10.48 -22.42 0.67
C THR A 143 10.83 -23.59 -0.23
N TYR A 144 10.13 -24.71 -0.04
CA TYR A 144 10.18 -25.89 -0.91
C TYR A 144 9.07 -25.81 -1.96
N LYS A 145 9.36 -26.10 -3.23
CA LYS A 145 8.40 -26.34 -4.31
C LYS A 145 8.25 -27.83 -4.51
N ILE A 146 7.03 -28.34 -4.38
CA ILE A 146 6.71 -29.76 -4.49
C ILE A 146 5.77 -29.96 -5.67
N LYS A 147 6.17 -30.83 -6.61
CA LYS A 147 5.36 -31.25 -7.76
C LYS A 147 4.94 -32.71 -7.57
N SER A 148 3.91 -33.17 -8.30
CA SER A 148 3.62 -34.61 -8.32
C SER A 148 4.73 -35.40 -9.02
N ARG A 149 4.95 -36.64 -8.59
CA ARG A 149 5.88 -37.59 -9.22
C ARG A 149 5.30 -38.26 -10.47
N VAL A 150 3.99 -38.10 -10.72
CA VAL A 150 3.32 -38.69 -11.89
C VAL A 150 3.89 -38.06 -13.17
N ASP A 151 4.47 -38.90 -14.02
CA ASP A 151 5.27 -38.47 -15.17
C ASP A 151 4.40 -37.84 -16.27
N ARG A 152 4.98 -36.87 -17.00
CA ARG A 152 4.34 -36.14 -18.10
C ARG A 152 3.91 -37.02 -19.28
N SER A 153 4.43 -38.25 -19.34
CA SER A 153 4.01 -39.29 -20.29
C SER A 153 2.58 -39.81 -20.02
N THR A 154 2.10 -39.71 -18.77
CA THR A 154 0.72 -40.03 -18.40
C THR A 154 -0.13 -38.76 -18.26
N TRP A 155 -1.21 -38.67 -19.04
CA TRP A 155 -2.11 -37.50 -19.12
C TRP A 155 -3.04 -37.35 -17.89
N VAL A 156 -2.49 -37.42 -16.68
CA VAL A 156 -3.26 -37.27 -15.43
C VAL A 156 -3.40 -35.78 -15.10
N ASN A 157 -4.57 -35.20 -15.40
CA ASN A 157 -4.94 -33.89 -14.87
C ASN A 157 -5.32 -34.03 -13.38
N PHE A 158 -4.75 -33.18 -12.53
CA PHE A 158 -5.18 -33.07 -11.13
C PHE A 158 -6.40 -32.14 -11.02
N GLU A 159 -7.55 -32.69 -11.41
CA GLU A 159 -8.85 -32.00 -11.42
C GLU A 159 -9.44 -31.81 -10.00
N THR A 160 -8.84 -32.42 -8.97
CA THR A 160 -9.20 -32.17 -7.56
C THR A 160 -7.98 -31.97 -6.66
N PRO A 161 -8.07 -31.14 -5.60
CA PRO A 161 -6.99 -30.96 -4.63
C PRO A 161 -6.62 -32.24 -3.86
N GLU A 162 -7.59 -33.11 -3.63
CA GLU A 162 -7.40 -34.34 -2.87
C GLU A 162 -6.50 -35.32 -3.61
N LEU A 163 -6.70 -35.50 -4.92
CA LEU A 163 -5.84 -36.36 -5.76
C LEU A 163 -4.40 -35.83 -5.79
N PHE A 164 -4.21 -34.53 -5.97
CA PHE A 164 -2.87 -33.93 -5.97
C PHE A 164 -2.18 -34.09 -4.63
N LEU A 165 -2.82 -33.69 -3.54
CA LEU A 165 -2.24 -33.72 -2.20
C LEU A 165 -1.95 -35.14 -1.72
N ASN A 166 -2.76 -36.13 -2.11
CA ASN A 166 -2.47 -37.54 -1.86
C ASN A 166 -1.21 -38.00 -2.62
N SER A 167 -1.02 -37.55 -3.88
CA SER A 167 0.15 -37.95 -4.70
C SER A 167 1.50 -37.45 -4.21
N ILE A 168 1.52 -36.45 -3.32
CA ILE A 168 2.73 -35.85 -2.71
C ILE A 168 2.72 -35.93 -1.18
N LYS A 169 1.80 -36.72 -0.60
CA LYS A 169 1.58 -36.77 0.85
C LYS A 169 2.87 -37.15 1.59
N ASP A 170 3.56 -38.17 1.08
CA ASP A 170 4.76 -38.72 1.71
C ASP A 170 5.98 -37.79 1.54
N ASP A 171 6.04 -37.02 0.44
CA ASP A 171 7.04 -35.97 0.25
C ASP A 171 6.88 -34.86 1.30
N ILE A 172 5.63 -34.43 1.56
CA ILE A 172 5.35 -33.42 2.59
C ILE A 172 5.65 -34.00 3.99
N LEU A 173 5.31 -35.27 4.27
CA LEU A 173 5.65 -35.92 5.55
C LEU A 173 7.16 -35.93 5.79
N PHE A 174 7.94 -36.35 4.80
CA PHE A 174 9.41 -36.39 4.88
C PHE A 174 9.99 -35.00 5.15
N LEU A 175 9.60 -33.99 4.36
CA LEU A 175 10.07 -32.61 4.55
C LEU A 175 9.68 -32.03 5.91
N LEU A 176 8.49 -32.35 6.42
CA LEU A 176 8.06 -31.93 7.76
C LEU A 176 8.87 -32.60 8.87
N GLN A 177 9.24 -33.87 8.72
CA GLN A 177 10.10 -34.59 9.68
C GLN A 177 11.51 -33.97 9.71
N GLU A 178 12.13 -33.73 8.55
CA GLU A 178 13.42 -33.04 8.46
C GLU A 178 13.39 -31.65 9.12
N CYS A 179 12.34 -30.86 8.86
CA CYS A 179 12.15 -29.56 9.51
C CYS A 179 11.97 -29.67 11.04
N ILE A 180 11.34 -30.75 11.54
CA ILE A 180 11.26 -31.03 12.99
C ILE A 180 12.65 -31.28 13.56
N HIS A 181 13.47 -32.11 12.91
CA HIS A 181 14.84 -32.38 13.33
C HIS A 181 15.71 -31.11 13.34
N GLN A 182 15.59 -30.27 12.31
CA GLN A 182 16.41 -29.06 12.15
C GLN A 182 16.04 -27.91 13.09
N HIS A 183 14.75 -27.73 13.42
CA HIS A 183 14.26 -26.53 14.12
C HIS A 183 13.54 -26.80 15.44
N ILE A 184 13.13 -28.03 15.74
CA ILE A 184 12.30 -28.46 16.90
C ILE A 184 10.87 -27.88 16.88
N ILE A 185 10.72 -26.60 16.52
CA ILE A 185 9.44 -25.91 16.31
C ILE A 185 9.59 -24.92 15.14
N PHE A 186 8.64 -24.95 14.20
CA PHE A 186 8.57 -24.01 13.08
C PHE A 186 7.12 -23.60 12.78
N LYS A 187 6.97 -22.51 12.03
CA LYS A 187 5.71 -22.11 11.40
C LYS A 187 5.75 -22.53 9.94
N VAL A 188 4.77 -23.32 9.50
CA VAL A 188 4.62 -23.69 8.09
C VAL A 188 3.37 -23.06 7.49
N ASN A 189 3.45 -22.58 6.26
CA ASN A 189 2.26 -22.34 5.43
C ASN A 189 2.48 -22.95 4.05
N PHE A 190 1.38 -23.30 3.39
CA PHE A 190 1.38 -23.86 2.04
C PHE A 190 0.75 -22.87 1.07
N ILE A 191 1.19 -22.88 -0.19
CA ILE A 191 0.58 -22.12 -1.29
C ILE A 191 0.37 -23.10 -2.44
N LEU A 192 -0.88 -23.43 -2.75
CA LEU A 192 -1.20 -24.30 -3.88
C LEU A 192 -1.31 -23.45 -5.16
N HIS A 193 -0.59 -23.82 -6.21
CA HIS A 193 -0.64 -23.18 -7.52
C HIS A 193 -1.50 -24.02 -8.47
N ALA A 194 -2.60 -23.45 -8.95
CA ALA A 194 -3.60 -24.20 -9.72
C ALA A 194 -4.13 -23.39 -10.91
N ASP A 195 -4.26 -24.06 -12.06
CA ASP A 195 -4.85 -23.52 -13.27
C ASP A 195 -6.36 -23.68 -13.24
N PHE A 196 -7.07 -22.60 -13.53
CA PHE A 196 -8.51 -22.61 -13.64
C PHE A 196 -8.94 -22.29 -15.07
N VAL A 197 -10.15 -22.73 -15.43
CA VAL A 197 -10.84 -22.38 -16.68
C VAL A 197 -12.17 -21.70 -16.40
N GLN A 198 -12.39 -20.51 -16.96
CA GLN A 198 -13.71 -19.90 -16.97
C GLN A 198 -14.53 -20.41 -18.15
N GLN A 199 -15.24 -21.53 -17.99
CA GLN A 199 -15.95 -22.23 -19.08
C GLN A 199 -16.87 -21.31 -19.91
N THR A 200 -17.57 -20.36 -19.27
CA THR A 200 -18.46 -19.39 -19.94
C THR A 200 -17.75 -18.36 -20.82
N LYS A 201 -16.41 -18.33 -20.82
CA LYS A 201 -15.61 -17.39 -21.60
C LYS A 201 -14.34 -17.99 -22.21
N ASP A 202 -13.99 -19.24 -21.87
CA ASP A 202 -12.75 -19.93 -22.22
C ASP A 202 -11.45 -19.21 -21.78
N ILE A 203 -11.48 -18.54 -20.61
CA ILE A 203 -10.25 -17.96 -20.02
C ILE A 203 -9.50 -19.02 -19.22
N HIS A 204 -8.18 -19.12 -19.35
CA HIS A 204 -7.27 -19.81 -18.44
C HIS A 204 -6.41 -18.79 -17.68
N ASP A 205 -6.22 -19.02 -16.39
CA ASP A 205 -5.32 -18.23 -15.52
C ASP A 205 -4.90 -19.11 -14.33
N THR A 206 -3.76 -18.79 -13.71
CA THR A 206 -3.22 -19.52 -12.56
C THR A 206 -3.53 -18.77 -11.28
N PHE A 207 -4.14 -19.44 -10.30
CA PHE A 207 -4.52 -18.88 -9.00
C PHE A 207 -3.75 -19.56 -7.86
N ASP A 208 -3.40 -18.74 -6.85
CA ASP A 208 -2.58 -19.14 -5.71
C ASP A 208 -3.43 -19.24 -4.42
N PHE A 209 -3.51 -20.44 -3.83
CA PHE A 209 -4.30 -20.71 -2.64
C PHE A 209 -3.41 -20.84 -1.40
N GLN A 210 -3.04 -19.70 -0.81
CA GLN A 210 -2.24 -19.66 0.41
C GLN A 210 -3.04 -20.08 1.66
N THR A 211 -2.51 -21.00 2.47
CA THR A 211 -3.08 -21.40 3.76
C THR A 211 -2.68 -20.43 4.88
N LEU A 212 -3.25 -20.61 6.08
CA LEU A 212 -2.72 -19.93 7.27
C LEU A 212 -1.39 -20.56 7.70
N ASN A 213 -0.65 -19.84 8.53
CA ASN A 213 0.54 -20.37 9.21
C ASN A 213 0.12 -21.30 10.35
N TYR A 214 0.50 -22.57 10.23
CA TYR A 214 0.39 -23.59 11.26
C TYR A 214 1.69 -23.65 12.06
N ILE A 215 1.64 -24.00 13.34
CA ILE A 215 2.83 -24.25 14.15
C ILE A 215 2.97 -25.76 14.28
N ILE A 216 4.13 -26.30 13.92
CA ILE A 216 4.44 -27.73 14.02
C ILE A 216 5.59 -27.92 15.01
N CYS A 217 5.51 -28.96 15.83
CA CYS A 217 6.57 -29.41 16.71
C CYS A 217 6.64 -30.95 16.78
N GLN A 218 7.70 -31.47 17.39
CA GLN A 218 8.01 -32.91 17.45
C GLN A 218 6.90 -33.82 18.01
N GLY A 219 5.91 -33.29 18.74
CA GLY A 219 4.79 -34.04 19.30
C GLY A 219 3.46 -33.91 18.54
N ASP A 220 3.42 -33.21 17.39
CA ASP A 220 2.19 -33.10 16.59
C ASP A 220 2.03 -34.30 15.63
N ASP A 221 0.80 -34.82 15.54
CA ASP A 221 0.46 -35.85 14.54
C ASP A 221 0.40 -35.23 13.13
N LEU A 222 1.39 -35.57 12.31
CA LEU A 222 1.53 -35.06 10.94
C LEU A 222 0.44 -35.59 10.00
N ASN A 223 -0.14 -36.77 10.23
CA ASN A 223 -1.24 -37.28 9.40
C ASN A 223 -2.51 -36.48 9.65
N ILE A 224 -2.86 -36.22 10.93
CA ILE A 224 -4.00 -35.37 11.29
C ILE A 224 -3.80 -33.95 10.75
N PHE A 225 -2.58 -33.42 10.82
CA PHE A 225 -2.22 -32.14 10.22
C PHE A 225 -2.50 -32.13 8.70
N LEU A 226 -2.05 -33.13 7.96
CA LEU A 226 -2.27 -33.22 6.50
C LEU A 226 -3.74 -33.37 6.12
N SER A 227 -4.53 -34.13 6.87
CA SER A 227 -5.99 -34.18 6.67
C SER A 227 -6.63 -32.79 6.86
N SER A 228 -6.20 -32.04 7.87
CA SER A 228 -6.67 -30.65 8.07
C SER A 228 -6.16 -29.69 6.99
N LEU A 229 -4.97 -29.91 6.44
CA LEU A 229 -4.41 -29.13 5.34
C LEU A 229 -5.23 -29.34 4.06
N ASN A 230 -5.48 -30.61 3.71
CA ASN A 230 -6.30 -31.00 2.56
C ASN A 230 -7.69 -30.37 2.65
N TYR A 231 -8.41 -30.59 3.77
CA TYR A 231 -9.72 -29.95 4.00
C TYR A 231 -9.68 -28.41 3.85
N THR A 232 -8.62 -27.76 4.34
CA THR A 232 -8.48 -26.29 4.21
C THR A 232 -8.29 -25.84 2.77
N ILE A 233 -7.48 -26.56 1.99
CA ILE A 233 -7.20 -26.26 0.58
C ILE A 233 -8.44 -26.53 -0.27
N THR A 234 -9.05 -27.71 -0.13
CA THR A 234 -10.30 -28.08 -0.82
C THR A 234 -11.42 -27.08 -0.51
N THR A 235 -11.64 -26.73 0.76
CA THR A 235 -12.62 -25.71 1.14
C THR A 235 -12.34 -24.35 0.48
N LYS A 236 -11.07 -23.95 0.34
CA LYS A 236 -10.71 -22.67 -0.30
C LYS A 236 -10.92 -22.67 -1.81
N ILE A 237 -10.60 -23.78 -2.49
CA ILE A 237 -10.83 -23.94 -3.92
C ILE A 237 -12.34 -24.00 -4.19
N SER A 238 -13.08 -24.87 -3.51
CA SER A 238 -14.54 -24.93 -3.66
C SER A 238 -15.23 -23.61 -3.30
N ALA A 239 -14.71 -22.84 -2.33
CA ALA A 239 -15.24 -21.51 -2.03
C ALA A 239 -14.82 -20.42 -3.04
N PHE A 240 -13.82 -20.66 -3.89
CA PHE A 240 -13.45 -19.76 -5.00
C PHE A 240 -14.27 -20.06 -6.26
N GLU A 241 -14.52 -21.34 -6.52
CA GLU A 241 -15.44 -21.82 -7.56
C GLU A 241 -16.88 -21.37 -7.26
N LYS A 242 -17.38 -21.60 -6.03
CA LYS A 242 -18.72 -21.20 -5.55
C LYS A 242 -18.92 -19.69 -5.32
N LYS A 243 -17.88 -18.87 -5.49
CA LYS A 243 -18.02 -17.40 -5.46
C LYS A 243 -18.27 -16.80 -6.84
N ASP A 244 -18.60 -17.66 -7.81
CA ASP A 244 -18.89 -17.39 -9.22
C ASP A 244 -18.02 -16.29 -9.84
N SER A 245 -16.75 -16.35 -9.47
CA SER A 245 -15.67 -15.89 -10.33
C SER A 245 -15.83 -16.50 -11.74
N GLY A 246 -16.54 -17.64 -11.82
CA GLY A 246 -16.96 -18.40 -12.99
C GLY A 246 -15.86 -19.32 -13.51
N TRP A 247 -14.85 -19.53 -12.66
CA TRP A 247 -13.67 -20.34 -12.88
C TRP A 247 -13.86 -21.71 -12.22
N SER A 248 -13.63 -22.77 -12.99
CA SER A 248 -13.55 -24.17 -12.55
C SER A 248 -12.09 -24.61 -12.48
N LEU A 249 -11.71 -25.42 -11.50
CA LEU A 249 -10.37 -26.01 -11.46
C LEU A 249 -10.11 -26.84 -12.74
N LYS A 250 -8.96 -26.65 -13.38
CA LYS A 250 -8.53 -27.41 -14.57
C LYS A 250 -7.38 -28.36 -14.23
N ASN A 251 -6.36 -27.89 -13.52
CA ASN A 251 -5.22 -28.71 -13.11
C ASN A 251 -4.47 -28.05 -11.95
N ILE A 252 -3.75 -28.83 -11.16
CA ILE A 252 -2.86 -28.34 -10.10
C ILE A 252 -1.40 -28.49 -10.55
N LYS A 253 -0.63 -27.41 -10.47
CA LYS A 253 0.76 -27.33 -10.96
C LYS A 253 1.81 -27.73 -9.92
N SER A 254 1.73 -27.16 -8.73
CA SER A 254 2.65 -27.42 -7.61
C SER A 254 2.06 -26.91 -6.30
N ILE A 255 2.67 -27.31 -5.18
CA ILE A 255 2.48 -26.65 -3.89
C ILE A 255 3.81 -26.15 -3.34
N ASP A 256 3.79 -24.95 -2.77
CA ASP A 256 4.96 -24.33 -2.17
C ASP A 256 4.81 -24.40 -0.64
N MET A 257 5.75 -25.05 0.04
CA MET A 257 5.79 -25.25 1.49
C MET A 257 6.80 -24.28 2.10
N ASN A 258 6.29 -23.22 2.72
CA ASN A 258 7.07 -22.16 3.36
C ASN A 258 7.33 -22.55 4.82
N VAL A 259 8.58 -22.84 5.17
CA VAL A 259 9.04 -23.17 6.53
C VAL A 259 9.73 -21.96 7.15
N ASN A 260 9.27 -21.54 8.32
CA ASN A 260 9.78 -20.38 9.03
C ASN A 260 10.20 -20.83 10.43
N LYS A 261 11.49 -20.78 10.76
CA LYS A 261 11.97 -21.10 12.11
C LYS A 261 11.20 -20.26 13.13
N PHE A 262 10.53 -20.92 14.06
CA PHE A 262 9.67 -20.26 15.03
C PHE A 262 10.20 -20.51 16.42
N ASN A 263 10.83 -19.49 17.00
CA ASN A 263 11.06 -19.44 18.43
C ASN A 263 9.75 -18.96 19.08
N PRO A 264 8.91 -19.83 19.67
CA PRO A 264 7.67 -19.37 20.28
C PRO A 264 7.93 -18.34 21.38
N LEU A 265 7.00 -17.39 21.49
CA LEU A 265 6.84 -16.55 22.67
C LEU A 265 6.41 -17.42 23.87
N ARG A 266 7.38 -18.15 24.45
CA ARG A 266 7.15 -19.11 25.54
C ARG A 266 6.74 -18.40 26.82
N GLY A 267 5.65 -18.86 27.43
CA GLY A 267 5.28 -18.50 28.79
C GLY A 267 6.26 -19.09 29.81
N THR A 268 7.36 -18.40 30.14
CA THR A 268 8.48 -19.06 30.83
C THR A 268 8.31 -19.16 32.34
N SER A 269 7.91 -18.08 32.99
CA SER A 269 7.88 -17.94 34.46
C SER A 269 7.14 -16.65 34.79
N TYR A 270 6.73 -16.47 36.05
CA TYR A 270 6.06 -15.25 36.50
C TYR A 270 6.74 -13.96 36.01
N ILE A 271 5.94 -13.12 35.36
CA ILE A 271 6.27 -11.71 35.10
C ILE A 271 5.35 -10.86 35.97
N ASP A 272 5.88 -9.91 36.73
CA ASP A 272 5.05 -9.02 37.52
C ASP A 272 4.21 -8.12 36.61
N LEU A 273 2.96 -7.85 36.99
CA LEU A 273 2.11 -6.94 36.22
C LEU A 273 2.69 -5.53 36.27
N PRO A 274 2.72 -4.79 35.14
CA PRO A 274 3.03 -3.37 35.15
C PRO A 274 2.14 -2.61 36.15
N ARG A 275 2.72 -1.62 36.83
CA ARG A 275 2.11 -0.92 37.99
C ARG A 275 0.71 -0.40 37.67
N ASP A 276 0.50 0.14 36.48
CA ASP A 276 -0.76 0.70 36.00
C ASP A 276 -1.84 -0.37 35.71
N ILE A 277 -1.46 -1.60 35.39
CA ILE A 277 -2.39 -2.75 35.29
C ILE A 277 -2.68 -3.34 36.67
N LYS A 278 -1.64 -3.49 37.51
CA LYS A 278 -1.73 -4.01 38.88
C LYS A 278 -2.68 -3.18 39.75
N LEU A 279 -2.62 -1.85 39.63
CA LEU A 279 -3.49 -0.91 40.35
C LEU A 279 -4.99 -1.03 39.98
N LYS A 280 -5.34 -1.56 38.79
CA LYS A 280 -6.75 -1.73 38.39
C LYS A 280 -7.48 -2.84 39.15
N LYS A 281 -6.76 -3.74 39.85
CA LYS A 281 -7.32 -4.92 40.56
C LYS A 281 -8.30 -5.73 39.69
N ALA A 282 -8.02 -5.81 38.38
CA ALA A 282 -8.88 -6.42 37.36
C ALA A 282 -8.30 -7.73 36.79
N VAL A 283 -7.06 -8.04 37.13
CA VAL A 283 -6.30 -9.20 36.67
C VAL A 283 -5.75 -9.96 37.87
N ILE A 284 -5.90 -11.29 37.88
CA ILE A 284 -5.23 -12.19 38.82
C ILE A 284 -3.97 -12.71 38.14
N ASN A 285 -2.83 -12.42 38.75
CA ASN A 285 -1.51 -12.90 38.32
C ASN A 285 -0.98 -13.88 39.37
N VAL A 286 -0.93 -15.16 39.02
CA VAL A 286 -0.46 -16.23 39.91
C VAL A 286 1.06 -16.33 39.83
N LYS A 287 1.74 -16.23 40.98
CA LYS A 287 3.20 -16.30 41.14
C LYS A 287 3.71 -17.72 41.03
N ASN A 288 3.96 -18.17 39.80
CA ASN A 288 4.52 -19.47 39.50
C ASN A 288 6.03 -19.41 39.20
N LYS A 289 6.77 -20.43 39.65
CA LYS A 289 8.21 -20.64 39.34
C LYS A 289 8.42 -21.64 38.19
N ASP A 290 7.33 -22.18 37.64
CA ASP A 290 7.26 -23.23 36.62
C ASP A 290 6.85 -22.67 35.24
N TYR A 291 6.72 -23.57 34.26
CA TYR A 291 6.22 -23.26 32.90
C TYR A 291 4.68 -23.34 32.76
N PHE A 292 3.94 -23.45 33.87
CA PHE A 292 2.49 -23.74 33.89
C PHE A 292 1.60 -22.49 34.02
N CYS A 293 2.12 -21.28 33.74
CA CYS A 293 1.38 -20.01 33.89
C CYS A 293 -0.03 -20.01 33.27
N PHE A 294 -0.20 -20.59 32.08
CA PHE A 294 -1.51 -20.77 31.43
C PHE A 294 -2.48 -21.64 32.25
N LYS A 295 -2.01 -22.77 32.78
CA LYS A 295 -2.79 -23.66 33.65
C LYS A 295 -3.16 -22.95 34.96
N TRP A 296 -2.23 -22.22 35.57
CA TRP A 296 -2.54 -21.43 36.76
C TRP A 296 -3.55 -20.31 36.51
N ALA A 297 -3.48 -19.65 35.35
CA ALA A 297 -4.48 -18.65 34.93
C ALA A 297 -5.88 -19.29 34.78
N LEU A 298 -6.00 -20.41 34.05
CA LEU A 298 -7.28 -21.13 33.91
C LEU A 298 -7.84 -21.62 35.25
N LEU A 299 -7.00 -22.18 36.12
CA LEU A 299 -7.43 -22.62 37.46
C LEU A 299 -7.90 -21.45 38.32
N SER A 300 -7.26 -20.27 38.22
CA SER A 300 -7.68 -19.06 38.94
C SER A 300 -9.00 -18.47 38.44
N ALA A 301 -9.39 -18.77 37.20
CA ALA A 301 -10.68 -18.42 36.62
C ALA A 301 -11.79 -19.40 37.00
N LEU A 302 -11.51 -20.70 36.91
CA LEU A 302 -12.50 -21.77 37.10
C LEU A 302 -12.71 -22.17 38.56
N TYR A 303 -11.71 -21.93 39.42
CA TYR A 303 -11.74 -22.22 40.85
C TYR A 303 -11.27 -21.00 41.65
N PRO A 304 -12.05 -19.89 41.65
CA PRO A 304 -11.66 -18.66 42.32
C PRO A 304 -11.55 -18.84 43.84
N VAL A 305 -10.55 -18.18 44.45
CA VAL A 305 -10.28 -18.24 45.89
C VAL A 305 -10.35 -16.83 46.50
N ASN A 306 -10.81 -16.69 47.74
CA ASN A 306 -11.03 -15.39 48.37
C ASN A 306 -9.79 -14.77 49.05
N LYS A 307 -8.80 -15.59 49.45
CA LYS A 307 -7.53 -15.14 50.05
C LYS A 307 -6.35 -15.71 49.26
N HIS A 308 -5.24 -14.97 49.18
CA HIS A 308 -4.00 -15.37 48.50
C HIS A 308 -4.20 -15.85 47.04
N THR A 309 -4.95 -15.07 46.25
CA THR A 309 -5.23 -15.35 44.83
C THR A 309 -3.99 -15.38 43.94
N ASP A 310 -2.87 -14.82 44.40
CA ASP A 310 -1.60 -14.77 43.71
C ASP A 310 -0.68 -15.97 44.00
N ARG A 311 -1.06 -16.90 44.90
CA ARG A 311 -0.24 -18.07 45.26
C ARG A 311 -0.66 -19.32 44.49
N VAL A 312 0.31 -20.06 43.96
CA VAL A 312 0.09 -21.37 43.32
C VAL A 312 -0.60 -22.36 44.27
N SER A 313 -0.18 -22.39 45.55
CA SER A 313 -0.72 -23.30 46.58
C SER A 313 -2.24 -23.24 46.73
N SER A 314 -2.85 -22.08 46.46
CA SER A 314 -4.31 -21.88 46.48
C SER A 314 -5.06 -22.74 45.46
N TYR A 315 -4.38 -23.16 44.37
CA TYR A 315 -4.99 -23.86 43.22
C TYR A 315 -4.46 -25.29 43.00
N VAL A 316 -3.41 -25.73 43.71
CA VAL A 316 -2.79 -27.07 43.51
C VAL A 316 -3.81 -28.20 43.65
N LYS A 317 -4.73 -28.12 44.62
CA LYS A 317 -5.84 -29.08 44.82
C LYS A 317 -6.82 -29.21 43.63
N HIS A 318 -6.70 -28.36 42.62
CA HIS A 318 -7.50 -28.40 41.39
C HIS A 318 -6.64 -28.66 40.15
N ALA A 319 -5.32 -28.84 40.30
CA ALA A 319 -4.39 -29.00 39.19
C ALA A 319 -4.69 -30.22 38.29
N ASN A 320 -5.36 -31.25 38.82
CA ASN A 320 -5.72 -32.46 38.07
C ASN A 320 -7.14 -32.39 37.46
N LYS A 321 -7.89 -31.30 37.68
CA LYS A 321 -9.24 -31.11 37.12
C LYS A 321 -9.26 -30.58 35.69
N LEU A 322 -8.10 -30.22 35.14
CA LEU A 322 -7.94 -29.76 33.77
C LEU A 322 -7.14 -30.78 32.95
N LYS A 323 -7.70 -31.18 31.82
CA LYS A 323 -7.09 -32.09 30.84
C LYS A 323 -6.20 -31.30 29.88
N PHE A 324 -4.97 -31.76 29.70
CA PHE A 324 -3.98 -31.19 28.77
C PHE A 324 -3.37 -32.27 27.88
N ASP A 325 -4.15 -33.32 27.60
CA ASP A 325 -3.71 -34.48 26.84
C ASP A 325 -3.32 -34.04 25.42
N GLY A 326 -2.08 -34.36 24.99
CA GLY A 326 -1.52 -33.88 23.72
C GLY A 326 -1.18 -32.38 23.67
N ILE A 327 -1.06 -31.68 24.81
CA ILE A 327 -0.69 -30.25 24.88
C ILE A 327 0.62 -30.06 25.65
N SER A 328 1.65 -29.59 24.96
CA SER A 328 2.94 -29.24 25.58
C SER A 328 2.89 -27.93 26.34
N PHE A 329 3.50 -27.87 27.53
CA PHE A 329 3.70 -26.63 28.27
C PHE A 329 5.06 -25.97 27.93
N PRO A 330 5.13 -24.62 27.88
CA PRO A 330 4.03 -23.66 28.09
C PRO A 330 3.08 -23.58 26.89
N VAL A 331 1.78 -23.53 27.17
CA VAL A 331 0.71 -23.63 26.16
C VAL A 331 0.77 -22.48 25.14
N LYS A 332 0.78 -22.85 23.85
CA LYS A 332 0.77 -21.90 22.72
C LYS A 332 -0.64 -21.38 22.50
N ILE A 333 -0.77 -20.17 21.95
CA ILE A 333 -2.06 -19.59 21.57
C ILE A 333 -2.81 -20.46 20.53
N SER A 334 -2.09 -21.17 19.65
CA SER A 334 -2.66 -22.13 18.69
C SER A 334 -3.37 -23.31 19.36
N ASP A 335 -2.89 -23.73 20.52
CA ASP A 335 -3.31 -24.98 21.16
C ASP A 335 -4.53 -24.74 22.08
N ILE A 336 -4.92 -23.48 22.28
CA ILE A 336 -6.08 -23.09 23.10
C ILE A 336 -7.36 -23.73 22.58
N ALA A 337 -7.56 -23.83 21.27
CA ALA A 337 -8.73 -24.53 20.69
C ALA A 337 -8.76 -26.04 21.06
N LYS A 338 -7.61 -26.69 21.24
CA LYS A 338 -7.54 -28.07 21.77
C LYS A 338 -7.95 -28.07 23.26
N VAL A 339 -7.48 -27.10 24.06
CA VAL A 339 -7.85 -26.93 25.48
C VAL A 339 -9.36 -26.72 25.66
N GLU A 340 -9.97 -25.84 24.85
CA GLU A 340 -11.41 -25.54 24.84
C GLU A 340 -12.27 -26.79 24.59
N LYS A 341 -11.81 -27.67 23.70
CA LYS A 341 -12.46 -28.95 23.38
C LYS A 341 -12.28 -29.97 24.52
N LEU A 342 -11.08 -30.11 25.07
CA LEU A 342 -10.76 -31.10 26.11
C LEU A 342 -11.40 -30.82 27.48
N ASN A 343 -11.67 -29.55 27.80
CA ASN A 343 -12.13 -29.12 29.13
C ASN A 343 -13.56 -28.58 29.16
N ASP A 344 -14.22 -28.56 27.99
CA ASP A 344 -15.52 -27.94 27.74
C ASP A 344 -15.62 -26.50 28.28
N ILE A 345 -14.73 -25.64 27.78
CA ILE A 345 -14.63 -24.21 28.11
C ILE A 345 -14.46 -23.38 26.84
N SER A 346 -14.66 -22.08 26.93
CA SER A 346 -14.32 -21.13 25.87
C SER A 346 -13.39 -20.04 26.38
N ILE A 347 -12.39 -19.64 25.58
CA ILE A 347 -11.27 -18.81 26.02
C ILE A 347 -11.04 -17.66 25.03
N ASN A 348 -10.88 -16.45 25.56
CA ASN A 348 -10.33 -15.32 24.83
C ASN A 348 -8.96 -14.93 25.42
N VAL A 349 -8.03 -14.47 24.59
CA VAL A 349 -6.72 -13.98 25.01
C VAL A 349 -6.51 -12.58 24.49
N PHE A 350 -6.21 -11.62 25.37
CA PHE A 350 -5.85 -10.25 25.03
C PHE A 350 -4.36 -10.01 25.22
N GLY A 351 -3.79 -9.08 24.45
CA GLY A 351 -2.40 -8.65 24.54
C GLY A 351 -2.23 -7.39 25.39
N LEU A 352 -0.98 -7.09 25.74
CA LEU A 352 -0.59 -5.84 26.39
C LEU A 352 0.50 -5.14 25.56
N GLU A 353 0.32 -3.85 25.27
CA GLU A 353 1.29 -3.02 24.54
C GLU A 353 1.60 -1.72 25.30
N TYR A 354 2.88 -1.34 25.37
CA TYR A 354 3.32 -0.13 26.05
C TYR A 354 3.23 1.09 25.13
N ASN A 355 2.40 2.07 25.49
CA ASN A 355 2.30 3.34 24.79
C ASN A 355 3.38 4.32 25.29
N LYS A 356 4.35 4.64 24.42
CA LYS A 356 5.50 5.51 24.73
C LYS A 356 5.09 6.95 25.09
N GLU A 357 4.10 7.52 24.38
CA GLU A 357 3.65 8.91 24.58
C GLU A 357 2.96 9.11 25.94
N LYS A 358 2.16 8.12 26.35
CA LYS A 358 1.39 8.15 27.59
C LYS A 358 2.13 7.60 28.81
N ARG A 359 3.25 6.90 28.59
CA ARG A 359 3.98 6.13 29.61
C ARG A 359 3.09 5.10 30.34
N CYS A 360 2.18 4.43 29.62
CA CYS A 360 1.26 3.45 30.20
C CYS A 360 0.95 2.29 29.25
N ASN A 361 0.44 1.18 29.80
CA ASN A 361 0.12 -0.04 29.08
C ASN A 361 -1.35 -0.07 28.64
N SER A 362 -1.55 -0.42 27.37
CA SER A 362 -2.85 -0.54 26.71
C SER A 362 -3.15 -2.01 26.42
N ILE A 363 -4.40 -2.42 26.59
CA ILE A 363 -4.85 -3.74 26.15
C ILE A 363 -5.03 -3.69 24.62
N VAL A 364 -4.59 -4.74 23.93
CA VAL A 364 -4.65 -4.87 22.48
C VAL A 364 -5.14 -6.26 22.09
N GLY A 365 -5.69 -6.42 20.88
CA GLY A 365 -6.32 -7.68 20.48
C GLY A 365 -7.84 -7.69 20.73
N PRO A 366 -8.49 -8.86 20.74
CA PRO A 366 -7.96 -10.19 21.10
C PRO A 366 -6.84 -10.73 20.20
N LEU A 367 -5.90 -11.44 20.82
CA LEU A 367 -4.87 -12.29 20.19
C LEU A 367 -5.42 -13.67 19.83
N PHE A 368 -6.42 -14.14 20.59
CA PHE A 368 -7.24 -15.31 20.32
C PHE A 368 -8.66 -15.01 20.79
N LEU A 369 -9.64 -15.38 19.96
CA LEU A 369 -11.06 -15.22 20.21
C LEU A 369 -11.69 -16.60 19.99
N THR A 370 -12.51 -17.05 20.95
CA THR A 370 -13.21 -18.31 20.81
C THR A 370 -14.18 -18.29 19.61
N LYS A 371 -14.35 -19.41 18.92
CA LYS A 371 -15.33 -19.55 17.82
C LYS A 371 -16.75 -19.80 18.32
N CYS A 372 -16.89 -20.31 19.54
CA CYS A 372 -18.16 -20.71 20.11
C CYS A 372 -18.12 -20.38 21.61
N ARG A 373 -18.87 -19.35 22.02
CA ARG A 373 -19.00 -18.98 23.43
C ARG A 373 -19.73 -20.11 24.14
N LYS A 374 -19.11 -20.65 25.19
CA LYS A 374 -19.70 -21.63 26.12
C LYS A 374 -19.95 -20.96 27.46
N ASP A 375 -20.87 -21.50 28.27
CA ASP A 375 -21.21 -21.02 29.61
C ASP A 375 -19.97 -20.76 30.48
N ARG A 376 -18.98 -21.65 30.36
CA ARG A 376 -17.68 -21.54 31.03
C ARG A 376 -16.71 -20.72 30.16
N HIS A 377 -16.93 -19.41 30.11
CA HIS A 377 -16.11 -18.46 29.36
C HIS A 377 -14.98 -17.83 30.20
N ILE A 378 -13.76 -17.71 29.64
CA ILE A 378 -12.57 -17.22 30.33
C ILE A 378 -11.81 -16.19 29.48
N ASN A 379 -11.65 -14.98 30.02
CA ASN A 379 -10.78 -13.95 29.44
C ASN A 379 -9.37 -14.01 30.07
N LEU A 380 -8.33 -14.12 29.25
CA LEU A 380 -6.92 -14.17 29.66
C LEU A 380 -6.14 -12.96 29.13
N LEU A 381 -5.11 -12.53 29.87
CA LEU A 381 -4.15 -11.52 29.46
C LEU A 381 -2.80 -12.21 29.18
N PHE A 382 -2.26 -12.01 27.99
CA PHE A 382 -0.94 -12.46 27.56
C PHE A 382 -0.02 -11.27 27.33
N PHE A 383 1.19 -11.29 27.89
CA PHE A 383 2.16 -10.21 27.69
C PHE A 383 3.60 -10.70 27.77
N SER A 384 4.49 -9.92 27.17
CA SER A 384 5.92 -10.19 27.04
C SER A 384 6.72 -9.16 27.81
N LYS A 385 7.81 -9.57 28.44
CA LYS A 385 8.86 -8.68 28.95
C LYS A 385 10.21 -9.34 28.71
N ASP A 386 11.10 -8.63 28.04
CA ASP A 386 12.41 -9.13 27.60
C ASP A 386 12.22 -10.44 26.80
N THR A 387 12.87 -11.54 27.16
CA THR A 387 12.71 -12.86 26.51
C THR A 387 11.60 -13.73 27.13
N LYS A 388 10.85 -13.21 28.11
CA LYS A 388 9.82 -13.95 28.85
C LYS A 388 8.42 -13.55 28.42
N ASN A 389 7.49 -14.50 28.46
CA ASN A 389 6.06 -14.25 28.27
C ASN A 389 5.28 -14.82 29.47
N HIS A 390 4.04 -14.38 29.66
CA HIS A 390 3.23 -14.79 30.80
C HIS A 390 1.72 -14.70 30.50
N TYR A 391 0.93 -15.59 31.11
CA TYR A 391 -0.53 -15.56 31.07
C TYR A 391 -1.10 -15.24 32.46
N CYS A 392 -2.10 -14.35 32.50
CA CYS A 392 -2.86 -13.98 33.68
C CYS A 392 -4.37 -14.11 33.41
N TYR A 393 -5.17 -14.29 34.45
CA TYR A 393 -6.64 -14.30 34.32
C TYR A 393 -7.20 -12.87 34.43
N ILE A 394 -8.04 -12.46 33.47
CA ILE A 394 -8.79 -11.20 33.52
C ILE A 394 -10.10 -11.44 34.27
N LYS A 395 -10.11 -11.11 35.57
CA LYS A 395 -11.31 -11.21 36.42
C LYS A 395 -12.41 -10.21 36.03
N ASN A 396 -12.06 -9.05 35.49
CA ASN A 396 -13.04 -8.07 35.05
C ASN A 396 -12.50 -7.26 33.86
N LEU A 397 -12.94 -7.60 32.64
CA LEU A 397 -12.46 -6.94 31.42
C LEU A 397 -12.84 -5.46 31.39
N SER A 398 -14.10 -5.12 31.73
CA SER A 398 -14.59 -3.74 31.74
C SER A 398 -13.73 -2.82 32.63
N ARG A 399 -13.40 -3.25 33.87
CA ARG A 399 -12.48 -2.54 34.78
C ARG A 399 -11.03 -2.50 34.27
N LEU A 400 -10.60 -3.50 33.51
CA LEU A 400 -9.25 -3.54 32.93
C LEU A 400 -9.09 -2.50 31.81
N VAL A 401 -10.09 -2.34 30.96
CA VAL A 401 -10.03 -1.42 29.80
C VAL A 401 -10.71 -0.07 30.01
N SER A 402 -11.53 0.13 31.06
CA SER A 402 -12.29 1.38 31.28
C SER A 402 -11.40 2.62 31.19
N LYS A 403 -10.30 2.69 31.95
CA LYS A 403 -9.29 3.78 31.90
C LYS A 403 -8.47 3.90 30.60
N GLN A 404 -8.74 3.07 29.59
CA GLN A 404 -8.20 3.22 28.23
C GLN A 404 -9.26 3.80 27.28
N ILE A 405 -10.51 3.89 27.73
CA ILE A 405 -11.73 4.15 26.96
C ILE A 405 -12.51 5.37 27.48
N SER A 406 -12.57 5.61 28.81
CA SER A 406 -13.13 6.81 29.45
C SER A 406 -12.57 7.07 30.86
N LYS A 407 -12.78 8.29 31.36
CA LYS A 407 -12.61 8.69 32.78
C LYS A 407 -13.83 8.43 33.65
N ASP A 408 -15.02 8.39 33.05
CA ASP A 408 -16.28 8.39 33.79
C ASP A 408 -16.51 7.02 34.46
N GLY A 409 -16.88 7.04 35.74
CA GLY A 409 -16.91 5.85 36.60
C GLY A 409 -18.06 4.86 36.36
N HIS A 410 -18.79 4.98 35.25
CA HIS A 410 -19.99 4.19 34.98
C HIS A 410 -19.67 2.75 34.52
N ILE A 411 -20.65 1.86 34.70
CA ILE A 411 -20.58 0.47 34.25
C ILE A 411 -20.79 0.45 32.72
N MET A 412 -19.82 -0.10 31.98
CA MET A 412 -19.82 -0.12 30.51
C MET A 412 -19.87 -1.56 29.99
N TYR A 413 -20.75 -1.82 29.03
CA TYR A 413 -20.77 -3.05 28.23
C TYR A 413 -19.69 -2.98 27.16
N ILE A 414 -18.92 -4.04 26.95
CA ILE A 414 -17.76 -4.05 26.04
C ILE A 414 -17.75 -5.35 25.24
N CYS A 415 -17.62 -5.23 23.91
CA CYS A 415 -17.47 -6.38 23.04
C CYS A 415 -16.09 -7.01 23.22
N GLU A 416 -16.06 -8.30 23.54
CA GLU A 416 -14.81 -9.04 23.77
C GLU A 416 -14.02 -9.26 22.46
N ALA A 417 -14.67 -9.16 21.30
CA ALA A 417 -14.06 -9.37 19.99
C ALA A 417 -13.40 -8.11 19.36
N CYS A 418 -13.87 -6.91 19.69
CA CYS A 418 -13.37 -5.65 19.09
C CYS A 418 -13.04 -4.54 20.11
N LEU A 419 -13.27 -4.79 21.41
CA LEU A 419 -13.09 -3.86 22.53
C LEU A 419 -13.86 -2.53 22.43
N LEU A 420 -14.89 -2.45 21.57
CA LEU A 420 -15.83 -1.32 21.54
C LEU A 420 -16.75 -1.32 22.75
N ARG A 421 -17.13 -0.11 23.18
CA ARG A 421 -18.04 0.15 24.30
C ARG A 421 -19.46 0.38 23.82
N PHE A 422 -20.44 -0.11 24.58
CA PHE A 422 -21.86 0.08 24.31
C PHE A 422 -22.59 0.57 25.58
N PRO A 423 -23.58 1.47 25.45
CA PRO A 423 -24.32 2.00 26.59
C PRO A 423 -25.32 0.99 27.19
N SER A 424 -25.71 -0.05 26.44
CA SER A 424 -26.60 -1.12 26.89
C SER A 424 -26.15 -2.48 26.35
N GLN A 425 -26.57 -3.56 27.00
CA GLN A 425 -26.34 -4.93 26.55
C GLN A 425 -27.00 -5.20 25.18
N GLU A 426 -28.17 -4.62 24.92
CA GLU A 426 -28.89 -4.75 23.65
C GLU A 426 -28.06 -4.22 22.46
N ARG A 427 -27.44 -3.04 22.59
CA ARG A 427 -26.57 -2.51 21.53
C ARG A 427 -25.29 -3.32 21.33
N LEU A 428 -24.77 -3.92 22.40
CA LEU A 428 -23.67 -4.88 22.31
C LEU A 428 -24.11 -6.13 21.52
N ASN A 429 -25.27 -6.71 21.83
CA ASN A 429 -25.80 -7.87 21.13
C ASN A 429 -25.99 -7.59 19.63
N ASN A 430 -26.59 -6.45 19.27
CA ASN A 430 -26.75 -6.05 17.86
C ASN A 430 -25.39 -5.91 17.16
N HIS A 431 -24.40 -5.29 17.81
CA HIS A 431 -23.06 -5.19 17.25
C HIS A 431 -22.38 -6.56 17.05
N GLU A 432 -22.50 -7.47 18.02
CA GLU A 432 -21.95 -8.83 17.95
C GLU A 432 -22.64 -9.68 16.87
N GLN A 433 -23.94 -9.44 16.61
CA GLN A 433 -24.71 -10.15 15.60
C GLN A 433 -24.49 -9.64 14.16
N TYR A 434 -24.34 -8.32 13.96
CA TYR A 434 -24.37 -7.72 12.62
C TYR A 434 -23.06 -7.05 12.16
N ASP A 435 -22.23 -6.52 13.08
CA ASP A 435 -21.15 -5.59 12.69
C ASP A 435 -19.72 -5.94 13.20
N CYS A 436 -19.54 -7.00 13.99
CA CYS A 436 -18.28 -7.19 14.73
C CYS A 436 -17.09 -7.68 13.89
N ALA A 437 -16.25 -6.76 13.42
CA ALA A 437 -15.12 -7.04 12.52
C ALA A 437 -13.87 -7.73 13.14
N HIS A 438 -13.95 -8.29 14.37
CA HIS A 438 -12.85 -8.99 15.09
C HIS A 438 -11.48 -8.27 15.18
N ILE A 439 -11.45 -6.95 15.01
CA ILE A 439 -10.25 -6.10 15.11
C ILE A 439 -10.55 -5.00 16.14
N CYS A 440 -9.59 -4.68 17.01
CA CYS A 440 -9.77 -3.63 18.01
C CYS A 440 -10.07 -2.30 17.33
N THR A 441 -11.29 -1.81 17.48
CA THR A 441 -11.76 -0.61 16.79
C THR A 441 -11.63 0.59 17.71
N VAL A 442 -10.89 1.59 17.24
CA VAL A 442 -10.59 2.79 18.03
C VAL A 442 -11.25 4.00 17.36
N LEU A 443 -12.24 4.51 18.06
CA LEU A 443 -13.00 5.71 17.71
C LEU A 443 -12.22 6.97 18.08
N PRO A 444 -12.52 8.13 17.44
CA PRO A 444 -11.79 9.38 17.67
C PRO A 444 -11.81 9.84 19.15
N ASN A 445 -12.92 9.67 19.86
CA ASN A 445 -13.06 9.98 21.28
C ASN A 445 -12.32 9.02 22.23
N SER A 446 -11.67 7.96 21.72
CA SER A 446 -10.90 7.04 22.55
C SER A 446 -9.75 7.77 23.20
N GLU A 447 -9.66 7.70 24.52
CA GLU A 447 -8.54 8.31 25.25
C GLU A 447 -7.18 7.83 24.72
N THR A 448 -7.08 6.63 24.11
CA THR A 448 -5.85 6.11 23.49
C THR A 448 -5.24 7.08 22.48
N LEU A 449 -6.06 7.93 21.86
CA LEU A 449 -5.65 9.04 21.02
C LEU A 449 -5.60 10.30 21.91
N LYS A 450 -4.41 10.76 22.30
CA LYS A 450 -4.22 12.09 22.89
C LYS A 450 -3.49 12.97 21.89
N LYS A 451 -4.22 13.85 21.20
CA LYS A 451 -3.61 14.80 20.27
C LYS A 451 -3.36 16.11 21.01
N LYS A 452 -2.21 16.73 20.72
CA LYS A 452 -1.92 18.11 21.10
C LYS A 452 -2.11 18.97 19.86
N ASN A 453 -2.66 20.18 20.01
CA ASN A 453 -2.72 21.14 18.92
C ASN A 453 -1.34 21.74 18.62
N TRP A 454 -1.31 22.64 17.63
CA TRP A 454 -0.14 23.44 17.30
C TRP A 454 0.43 24.24 18.48
N PHE A 455 -0.37 24.58 19.49
CA PHE A 455 0.09 25.24 20.73
C PHE A 455 0.48 24.27 21.87
N GLY A 456 0.46 22.95 21.63
CA GLY A 456 0.83 21.95 22.63
C GLY A 456 -0.26 21.63 23.67
N GLN A 457 -1.41 22.29 23.58
CA GLN A 457 -2.59 22.07 24.44
C GLN A 457 -3.27 20.76 24.02
N PRO A 458 -3.84 19.97 24.97
CA PRO A 458 -4.64 18.81 24.63
C PRO A 458 -5.88 19.24 23.84
N ILE A 459 -6.13 18.61 22.70
CA ILE A 459 -7.39 18.75 21.96
C ILE A 459 -8.11 17.41 21.88
N SER A 460 -9.44 17.48 21.80
CA SER A 460 -10.23 16.30 21.47
C SER A 460 -9.89 15.83 20.05
N ASN A 461 -9.92 14.51 19.85
CA ASN A 461 -9.65 13.88 18.57
C ASN A 461 -10.91 13.70 17.71
N ASP A 462 -12.07 14.13 18.23
CA ASP A 462 -13.35 14.21 17.51
C ASP A 462 -13.41 15.30 16.44
N LYS A 463 -12.33 16.08 16.23
CA LYS A 463 -12.29 17.13 15.20
C LYS A 463 -11.07 17.02 14.28
N ILE A 464 -11.30 17.28 13.00
CA ILE A 464 -10.26 17.53 11.99
C ILE A 464 -10.25 19.02 11.66
N LYS A 465 -9.06 19.60 11.62
CA LYS A 465 -8.76 20.94 11.08
C LYS A 465 -7.31 20.99 10.61
N PHE A 466 -6.93 22.05 9.92
CA PHE A 466 -5.53 22.28 9.57
C PHE A 466 -4.67 22.51 10.83
N ASP A 467 -3.57 21.78 10.95
CA ASP A 467 -2.62 21.89 12.04
C ASP A 467 -1.15 21.67 11.63
N SER A 468 -0.92 21.44 10.34
CA SER A 468 0.38 21.06 9.78
C SER A 468 1.16 22.27 9.25
N TYR A 469 1.33 23.28 10.10
CA TYR A 469 1.96 24.55 9.73
C TYR A 469 3.45 24.38 9.35
N GLU A 470 4.11 23.31 9.81
CA GLU A 470 5.48 22.97 9.43
C GLU A 470 5.66 22.70 7.92
N LYS A 471 4.57 22.40 7.20
CA LYS A 471 4.58 22.14 5.75
C LYS A 471 4.46 23.42 4.89
N LYS A 472 4.37 24.60 5.53
CA LYS A 472 4.56 25.91 4.90
C LYS A 472 6.05 26.14 4.54
N LEU A 473 6.97 25.56 5.32
CA LEU A 473 8.40 25.66 5.03
C LEU A 473 8.73 25.04 3.67
N LYS A 474 9.69 25.65 2.98
CA LYS A 474 10.34 25.03 1.82
C LYS A 474 11.39 24.03 2.33
N ILE A 475 11.36 22.79 1.83
CA ILE A 475 12.41 21.81 2.14
C ILE A 475 13.75 22.26 1.50
N PRO A 476 14.84 22.33 2.28
CA PRO A 476 16.13 22.86 1.83
C PRO A 476 16.83 21.98 0.80
N PHE A 477 16.85 20.68 1.02
CA PHE A 477 17.51 19.69 0.16
C PHE A 477 16.49 18.72 -0.40
N VAL A 478 16.48 18.57 -1.73
CA VAL A 478 15.66 17.60 -2.46
C VAL A 478 16.55 16.86 -3.44
N VAL A 479 16.37 15.55 -3.57
CA VAL A 479 17.10 14.75 -4.56
C VAL A 479 16.14 14.33 -5.66
N TYR A 480 16.60 14.42 -6.91
CA TYR A 480 15.92 13.91 -8.10
C TYR A 480 16.77 12.79 -8.67
N ALA A 481 16.19 11.66 -9.05
CA ALA A 481 16.96 10.51 -9.55
C ALA A 481 16.22 9.71 -10.62
N ASP A 482 16.97 8.95 -11.41
CA ASP A 482 16.46 8.02 -12.42
C ASP A 482 17.45 6.86 -12.66
N PHE A 483 16.99 5.77 -13.27
CA PHE A 483 17.76 4.54 -13.51
C PHE A 483 17.59 4.03 -14.94
N GLU A 484 18.69 3.58 -15.56
CA GLU A 484 18.63 2.85 -16.83
C GLU A 484 18.96 1.36 -16.66
N ALA A 485 18.29 0.53 -17.46
CA ALA A 485 18.30 -0.92 -17.33
C ALA A 485 18.31 -1.65 -18.67
N PHE A 486 19.13 -2.70 -18.75
CA PHE A 486 19.15 -3.62 -19.88
C PHE A 486 17.87 -4.46 -19.94
N LEU A 487 17.35 -4.68 -21.15
CA LEU A 487 16.20 -5.55 -21.43
C LEU A 487 16.66 -6.94 -21.90
N LYS A 488 17.21 -7.75 -20.99
CA LYS A 488 17.74 -9.09 -21.33
C LYS A 488 16.63 -10.03 -21.82
N PRO A 489 16.67 -10.54 -23.07
CA PRO A 489 15.67 -11.46 -23.59
C PRO A 489 15.58 -12.77 -22.78
N ILE A 490 14.40 -13.39 -22.80
CA ILE A 490 14.13 -14.70 -22.19
C ILE A 490 13.53 -15.60 -23.28
N GLU A 491 14.13 -16.78 -23.48
CA GLU A 491 13.59 -17.79 -24.39
C GLU A 491 12.19 -18.24 -23.91
N SER A 492 11.22 -18.26 -24.83
CA SER A 492 9.85 -18.63 -24.53
C SER A 492 9.24 -19.45 -25.67
N CYS A 493 8.41 -20.44 -25.30
CA CYS A 493 7.79 -21.36 -26.26
C CYS A 493 6.74 -20.66 -27.14
N SER A 494 6.49 -21.21 -28.32
CA SER A 494 5.36 -20.80 -29.17
C SER A 494 4.03 -21.04 -28.46
N ASN A 495 3.11 -20.07 -28.54
CA ASN A 495 1.80 -20.11 -27.88
C ASN A 495 0.68 -19.84 -28.89
N ASP A 496 -0.45 -20.53 -28.72
CA ASP A 496 -1.65 -20.39 -29.56
C ASP A 496 -2.34 -19.03 -29.30
N PRO A 497 -2.44 -18.13 -30.29
CA PRO A 497 -3.05 -16.81 -30.13
C PRO A 497 -4.59 -16.84 -30.01
N SER A 498 -5.23 -17.98 -30.29
CA SER A 498 -6.66 -18.15 -30.01
C SER A 498 -6.96 -18.40 -28.53
N LYS A 499 -5.94 -18.74 -27.73
CA LYS A 499 -6.07 -19.12 -26.33
C LYS A 499 -5.41 -18.12 -25.38
N PRO A 500 -5.93 -17.95 -24.16
CA PRO A 500 -5.32 -17.14 -23.13
C PRO A 500 -3.97 -17.73 -22.68
N PHE A 501 -2.94 -16.88 -22.60
CA PHE A 501 -1.61 -17.25 -22.13
C PHE A 501 -0.92 -16.08 -21.44
N THR A 502 0.15 -16.35 -20.69
CA THR A 502 1.01 -15.32 -20.07
C THR A 502 2.42 -15.87 -19.88
N HIS A 503 3.44 -15.20 -20.42
CA HIS A 503 4.85 -15.56 -20.23
C HIS A 503 5.76 -14.32 -20.21
N ASN A 504 6.91 -14.43 -19.56
CA ASN A 504 7.92 -13.37 -19.52
C ASN A 504 8.77 -13.44 -20.79
N ILE A 505 9.12 -12.30 -21.37
CA ILE A 505 9.93 -12.19 -22.61
C ILE A 505 11.25 -11.45 -22.40
N GLN A 506 11.33 -10.58 -21.39
CA GLN A 506 12.56 -9.85 -21.03
C GLN A 506 12.66 -9.73 -19.50
N LYS A 507 13.88 -9.69 -18.98
CA LYS A 507 14.23 -9.34 -17.60
C LYS A 507 14.94 -7.98 -17.61
N HIS A 508 14.56 -7.08 -16.71
CA HIS A 508 15.21 -5.78 -16.59
C HIS A 508 16.35 -5.85 -15.57
N GLU A 509 17.54 -5.37 -15.93
CA GLU A 509 18.70 -5.29 -15.02
C GLU A 509 19.34 -3.90 -15.09
N VAL A 510 19.33 -3.16 -13.97
CA VAL A 510 19.91 -1.80 -13.92
C VAL A 510 21.42 -1.80 -14.15
N HIS A 511 21.87 -0.90 -15.01
CA HIS A 511 23.29 -0.70 -15.32
C HIS A 511 23.81 0.68 -14.93
N SER A 512 22.94 1.71 -14.90
CA SER A 512 23.33 3.05 -14.48
C SER A 512 22.24 3.77 -13.71
N PHE A 513 22.67 4.78 -12.94
CA PHE A 513 21.79 5.72 -12.25
C PHE A 513 22.33 7.13 -12.42
N GLY A 514 21.42 8.11 -12.39
CA GLY A 514 21.74 9.51 -12.23
C GLY A 514 20.98 10.07 -11.05
N TYR A 515 21.58 10.95 -10.26
CA TYR A 515 20.84 11.79 -9.32
C TYR A 515 21.40 13.19 -9.17
N TYR A 516 20.49 14.14 -8.98
CA TYR A 516 20.78 15.55 -8.73
C TYR A 516 20.32 15.92 -7.33
N ILE A 517 21.25 16.36 -6.48
CA ILE A 517 20.94 16.98 -5.20
C ILE A 517 20.71 18.47 -5.47
N LYS A 518 19.50 18.97 -5.22
CA LYS A 518 19.16 20.39 -5.28
C LYS A 518 19.14 20.98 -3.87
N CYS A 519 19.93 22.03 -3.65
CA CYS A 519 19.84 22.91 -2.50
C CYS A 519 18.99 24.14 -2.85
N SER A 520 18.11 24.59 -1.94
CA SER A 520 17.20 25.71 -2.20
C SER A 520 17.70 27.08 -1.76
N TYR A 521 18.85 27.16 -1.08
CA TYR A 521 19.37 28.40 -0.46
C TYR A 521 20.82 28.73 -0.85
N ASP A 522 21.66 27.72 -1.11
CA ASP A 522 22.99 27.90 -1.72
C ASP A 522 23.15 26.92 -2.88
N ASP A 523 23.19 27.49 -4.08
CA ASP A 523 23.27 26.76 -5.33
C ASP A 523 24.60 26.02 -5.52
N LYS A 524 25.68 26.45 -4.84
CA LYS A 524 26.99 25.75 -4.85
C LYS A 524 26.94 24.38 -4.19
N LEU A 525 25.95 24.14 -3.33
CA LEU A 525 25.72 22.85 -2.68
C LEU A 525 24.91 21.88 -3.55
N SER A 526 24.47 22.30 -4.73
CA SER A 526 23.74 21.44 -5.67
C SER A 526 24.73 20.65 -6.53
N LYS A 527 24.60 19.32 -6.60
CA LYS A 527 25.54 18.44 -7.33
C LYS A 527 24.84 17.30 -8.05
N TYR A 528 25.29 17.01 -9.28
CA TYR A 528 24.90 15.84 -10.05
C TYR A 528 25.89 14.69 -9.82
N VAL A 529 25.39 13.47 -9.68
CA VAL A 529 26.18 12.24 -9.52
C VAL A 529 25.62 11.20 -10.48
N THR A 530 26.51 10.47 -11.15
CA THR A 530 26.16 9.37 -12.05
C THR A 530 27.08 8.18 -11.82
N TYR A 531 26.62 7.00 -12.17
CA TYR A 531 27.42 5.78 -12.19
C TYR A 531 26.89 4.85 -13.29
N CYS A 532 27.79 4.17 -14.00
CA CYS A 532 27.45 3.06 -14.89
C CYS A 532 28.39 1.89 -14.59
N GLY A 533 27.83 0.71 -14.31
CA GLY A 533 28.59 -0.46 -13.92
C GLY A 533 27.74 -1.54 -13.21
N PRO A 534 28.36 -2.64 -12.79
CA PRO A 534 27.67 -3.70 -12.03
C PRO A 534 27.23 -3.20 -10.65
N ASN A 535 26.29 -3.90 -10.02
CA ASN A 535 25.76 -3.56 -8.68
C ASN A 535 25.20 -2.12 -8.57
N CYS A 536 24.76 -1.53 -9.68
CA CYS A 536 24.25 -0.15 -9.80
C CYS A 536 23.36 0.32 -8.63
N ALA A 537 22.34 -0.46 -8.25
CA ALA A 537 21.44 -0.09 -7.14
C ALA A 537 22.10 -0.07 -5.74
N GLN A 538 23.14 -0.87 -5.51
CA GLN A 538 23.93 -0.82 -4.28
C GLN A 538 24.78 0.46 -4.23
N VAL A 539 25.54 0.72 -5.31
CA VAL A 539 26.39 1.92 -5.43
C VAL A 539 25.56 3.20 -5.30
N PHE A 540 24.33 3.20 -5.83
CA PHE A 540 23.36 4.28 -5.63
C PHE A 540 23.09 4.54 -4.14
N MET A 541 22.74 3.50 -3.38
CA MET A 541 22.41 3.63 -1.96
C MET A 541 23.61 4.07 -1.12
N GLU A 542 24.80 3.57 -1.41
CA GLU A 542 26.05 3.93 -0.73
C GLU A 542 26.46 5.38 -1.03
N SER A 543 26.53 5.74 -2.31
CA SER A 543 26.86 7.09 -2.79
C SER A 543 25.88 8.13 -2.24
N LEU A 544 24.57 7.86 -2.32
CA LEU A 544 23.54 8.75 -1.79
C LEU A 544 23.65 8.89 -0.27
N SER A 545 23.89 7.79 0.45
CA SER A 545 24.07 7.82 1.91
C SER A 545 25.30 8.63 2.34
N ASN A 546 26.39 8.58 1.58
CA ASN A 546 27.61 9.33 1.90
C ASN A 546 27.45 10.82 1.60
N ASN A 547 26.98 11.18 0.41
CA ASN A 547 26.74 12.58 0.04
C ASN A 547 25.74 13.29 0.96
N LEU A 548 24.71 12.58 1.46
CA LEU A 548 23.73 13.17 2.38
C LEU A 548 24.21 13.22 3.85
N LYS A 549 25.21 12.42 4.25
CA LYS A 549 25.91 12.57 5.55
C LYS A 549 26.71 13.87 5.59
N GLU A 550 27.38 14.24 4.49
CA GLU A 550 28.14 15.49 4.36
C GLU A 550 27.23 16.70 4.53
N ILE A 551 26.12 16.73 3.80
CA ILE A 551 25.14 17.83 3.84
C ILE A 551 24.59 18.08 5.24
N ASN A 552 24.37 17.03 6.04
CA ASN A 552 23.91 17.17 7.42
C ASN A 552 25.00 17.66 8.40
N ARG A 553 26.27 17.77 7.98
CA ARG A 553 27.33 18.45 8.75
C ARG A 553 27.35 19.96 8.50
N LEU A 554 26.67 20.46 7.47
CA LEU A 554 26.62 21.89 7.17
C LEU A 554 25.91 22.63 8.32
N GLN A 555 26.62 23.61 8.86
CA GLN A 555 26.24 24.30 10.09
C GLN A 555 25.00 25.18 9.85
N LYS A 556 24.09 25.23 10.84
CA LYS A 556 23.03 26.24 10.85
C LYS A 556 23.66 27.61 11.06
N TYR A 557 23.31 28.57 10.23
CA TYR A 557 23.84 29.92 10.37
C TYR A 557 23.25 30.59 11.61
N PRO A 558 24.03 31.38 12.37
CA PRO A 558 23.49 32.20 13.44
C PRO A 558 22.55 33.28 12.87
N PRO A 559 21.57 33.78 13.64
CA PRO A 559 20.71 34.88 13.22
C PRO A 559 21.51 36.11 12.74
N LEU A 560 21.15 36.64 11.58
CA LEU A 560 21.70 37.88 11.05
C LEU A 560 21.19 39.09 11.84
N PRO A 561 21.93 40.22 11.86
CA PRO A 561 21.45 41.46 12.47
C PRO A 561 20.15 41.96 11.84
N LEU A 562 19.18 42.35 12.68
CA LEU A 562 17.88 42.89 12.22
C LEU A 562 18.07 44.22 11.47
N THR A 563 17.52 44.29 10.27
CA THR A 563 17.44 45.51 9.46
C THR A 563 16.45 46.52 10.06
N ASN A 564 16.41 47.74 9.51
CA ASN A 564 15.42 48.73 9.93
C ASN A 564 14.00 48.39 9.46
N GLU A 565 13.86 47.63 8.38
CA GLU A 565 12.56 47.13 7.91
C GLU A 565 12.02 46.03 8.83
N ASP A 566 12.88 45.10 9.27
CA ASP A 566 12.52 44.07 10.25
C ASP A 566 12.01 44.69 11.57
N LYS A 567 12.66 45.76 12.04
CA LYS A 567 12.22 46.49 13.25
C LYS A 567 10.82 47.11 13.09
N ASN A 568 10.51 47.65 11.92
CA ASN A 568 9.17 48.18 11.61
C ASN A 568 8.12 47.06 11.48
N GLN A 569 8.50 45.89 10.94
CA GLN A 569 7.61 44.72 10.94
C GLN A 569 7.35 44.23 12.38
N ILE A 570 8.39 44.20 13.23
CA ILE A 570 8.29 43.80 14.63
C ILE A 570 7.35 44.74 15.42
N SER A 571 7.49 46.06 15.27
CA SER A 571 6.64 47.02 16.00
C SER A 571 5.17 46.94 15.61
N ASN A 572 4.87 46.56 14.37
CA ASN A 572 3.51 46.53 13.81
C ASN A 572 2.88 45.13 13.87
N ALA A 573 3.63 44.09 14.25
CA ALA A 573 3.14 42.71 14.27
C ALA A 573 2.18 42.44 15.44
N THR A 574 0.90 42.30 15.13
CA THR A 574 -0.16 41.84 16.07
C THR A 574 -0.54 40.37 15.89
N ILE A 575 -0.19 39.76 14.76
CA ILE A 575 -0.56 38.40 14.35
C ILE A 575 0.69 37.57 14.05
N CYS A 576 0.70 36.31 14.46
CA CYS A 576 1.78 35.36 14.20
C CYS A 576 1.81 34.97 12.72
N HIS A 577 2.92 35.23 12.02
CA HIS A 577 3.05 34.91 10.59
C HIS A 577 2.99 33.40 10.27
N ILE A 578 3.31 32.54 11.24
CA ILE A 578 3.24 31.08 11.10
C ILE A 578 1.78 30.61 11.08
N CYS A 579 1.04 30.89 12.15
CA CYS A 579 -0.26 30.27 12.44
C CYS A 579 -1.48 31.20 12.31
N GLU A 580 -1.26 32.47 11.96
CA GLU A 580 -2.31 33.47 11.69
C GLU A 580 -3.24 33.74 12.88
N THR A 581 -2.71 33.67 14.11
CA THR A 581 -3.44 34.01 15.36
C THR A 581 -2.69 35.07 16.16
N GLU A 582 -3.42 35.80 17.02
CA GLU A 582 -2.94 36.96 17.78
C GLU A 582 -1.70 36.67 18.64
N LEU A 583 -0.77 37.62 18.66
CA LEU A 583 0.48 37.56 19.45
C LEU A 583 0.30 38.18 20.83
N ALA A 584 0.36 37.34 21.88
CA ALA A 584 0.48 37.82 23.26
C ALA A 584 1.93 38.23 23.64
N LYS A 585 2.93 37.71 22.91
CA LYS A 585 4.35 38.05 23.03
C LYS A 585 5.04 37.88 21.68
N HIS A 586 5.95 38.78 21.36
CA HIS A 586 6.78 38.73 20.16
C HIS A 586 7.94 37.74 20.35
N PHE A 587 8.02 36.73 19.50
CA PHE A 587 9.21 35.90 19.31
C PHE A 587 9.68 36.04 17.86
N TYR A 588 10.98 36.16 17.65
CA TYR A 588 11.56 36.37 16.33
C TYR A 588 11.87 35.02 15.68
N ASP A 589 11.34 34.80 14.48
CA ASP A 589 11.66 33.62 13.67
C ASP A 589 12.73 33.97 12.64
N PHE A 590 13.65 33.04 12.43
CA PHE A 590 14.80 33.20 11.55
C PHE A 590 14.97 31.95 10.71
N ASP A 591 15.41 32.11 9.46
CA ASP A 591 15.76 30.99 8.60
C ASP A 591 17.04 30.30 9.12
N TRP A 592 17.01 28.97 9.23
CA TRP A 592 18.10 28.19 9.84
C TRP A 592 19.32 28.00 8.91
N TYR A 593 19.21 28.38 7.64
CA TYR A 593 20.22 28.21 6.59
C TYR A 593 20.75 29.53 6.02
N THR A 594 20.00 30.64 6.15
CA THR A 594 20.49 31.98 5.78
C THR A 594 20.71 32.88 6.99
N GLY A 595 20.11 32.56 8.15
CA GLY A 595 20.08 33.42 9.32
C GLY A 595 19.15 34.64 9.18
N SER A 596 18.48 34.84 8.04
CA SER A 596 17.63 36.02 7.82
C SER A 596 16.36 35.99 8.67
N PHE A 597 15.91 37.15 9.13
CA PHE A 597 14.62 37.31 9.80
C PHE A 597 13.47 36.94 8.86
N ILE A 598 12.50 36.17 9.36
CA ILE A 598 11.29 35.76 8.63
C ILE A 598 10.07 36.55 9.09
N GLY A 599 9.96 36.80 10.39
CA GLY A 599 8.81 37.49 10.97
C GLY A 599 8.60 37.19 12.45
N VAL A 600 7.54 37.79 13.01
CA VAL A 600 7.17 37.56 14.42
C VAL A 600 6.19 36.39 14.55
N ALA A 601 6.42 35.51 15.52
CA ALA A 601 5.56 34.38 15.83
C ALA A 601 5.51 34.08 17.34
N HIS A 602 4.67 33.14 17.76
CA HIS A 602 4.73 32.61 19.12
C HIS A 602 5.95 31.71 19.29
N GLU A 603 6.54 31.72 20.50
CA GLU A 603 7.61 30.79 20.90
C GLU A 603 7.28 29.32 20.60
N SER A 604 6.04 28.89 20.85
CA SER A 604 5.56 27.53 20.56
C SER A 604 5.48 27.20 19.07
N CYS A 605 5.40 28.22 18.21
CA CYS A 605 5.37 28.08 16.75
C CYS A 605 6.79 27.97 16.21
N CYS A 606 7.68 28.91 16.54
CA CYS A 606 9.11 28.86 16.16
C CYS A 606 9.78 27.57 16.64
N SER A 607 9.50 27.14 17.88
CA SER A 607 10.10 25.91 18.43
C SER A 607 9.60 24.60 17.80
N LYS A 608 8.49 24.64 17.03
CA LYS A 608 7.90 23.50 16.30
C LYS A 608 8.17 23.51 14.81
N ILE A 609 8.28 24.70 14.22
CA ILE A 609 8.84 24.88 12.88
C ILE A 609 10.33 24.55 12.97
N ARG A 610 10.64 23.28 12.67
CA ARG A 610 12.00 22.75 12.63
C ARG A 610 12.24 22.18 11.25
N THR A 611 13.48 22.26 10.79
CA THR A 611 13.87 21.58 9.56
C THR A 611 13.58 20.08 9.67
N PRO A 612 12.97 19.46 8.63
CA PRO A 612 12.57 18.06 8.70
C PRO A 612 13.81 17.17 8.83
N SER A 613 13.72 16.14 9.68
CA SER A 613 14.78 15.11 9.81
C SER A 613 14.82 14.14 8.62
N TYR A 614 14.29 14.54 7.46
CA TYR A 614 14.15 13.70 6.28
C TYR A 614 14.50 14.47 5.01
N ILE A 615 15.08 13.74 4.05
CA ILE A 615 15.42 14.27 2.72
C ILE A 615 14.54 13.54 1.70
N PRO A 616 13.64 14.24 0.98
CA PRO A 616 12.83 13.64 -0.07
C PRO A 616 13.68 13.36 -1.32
N ILE A 617 13.50 12.15 -1.86
CA ILE A 617 14.18 11.66 -3.06
C ILE A 617 13.09 11.30 -4.06
N PHE A 618 12.97 12.05 -5.15
CA PHE A 618 11.94 11.88 -6.18
C PHE A 618 12.48 11.09 -7.37
N LEU A 619 11.76 10.01 -7.71
CA LEU A 619 11.89 9.31 -8.98
C LEU A 619 10.53 9.31 -9.69
N HIS A 620 10.51 9.36 -11.01
CA HIS A 620 9.28 9.48 -11.78
C HIS A 620 8.65 8.11 -12.04
N ASN A 621 7.47 7.85 -11.47
CA ASN A 621 6.80 6.54 -11.49
C ASN A 621 7.50 5.43 -10.65
N LEU A 622 8.31 5.86 -9.67
CA LEU A 622 8.99 5.02 -8.65
C LEU A 622 8.22 3.76 -8.23
N SER A 623 6.93 3.90 -7.87
CA SER A 623 6.13 2.81 -7.27
C SER A 623 5.91 1.59 -8.19
N HIS A 624 6.26 1.72 -9.47
CA HIS A 624 6.01 0.73 -10.52
C HIS A 624 7.27 0.20 -11.20
N TYR A 625 8.40 0.88 -11.03
CA TYR A 625 9.65 0.56 -11.70
C TYR A 625 10.81 0.64 -10.70
N ASP A 626 11.37 1.82 -10.45
CA ASP A 626 12.66 1.99 -9.75
C ASP A 626 12.67 1.48 -8.31
N ALA A 627 11.50 1.50 -7.65
CA ALA A 627 11.36 0.97 -6.29
C ALA A 627 11.79 -0.50 -6.22
N HIS A 628 11.59 -1.27 -7.27
CA HIS A 628 11.96 -2.68 -7.32
C HIS A 628 13.49 -2.86 -7.30
N PHE A 629 14.25 -2.03 -8.03
CA PHE A 629 15.71 -2.05 -7.98
C PHE A 629 16.23 -1.56 -6.63
N ILE A 630 15.70 -0.44 -6.11
CA ILE A 630 16.16 0.15 -4.84
C ILE A 630 15.82 -0.75 -3.65
N VAL A 631 14.64 -1.39 -3.61
CA VAL A 631 14.22 -2.25 -2.48
C VAL A 631 15.20 -3.40 -2.25
N HIS A 632 15.72 -4.03 -3.31
CA HIS A 632 16.77 -5.03 -3.17
C HIS A 632 18.03 -4.49 -2.52
N ALA A 633 18.42 -3.24 -2.83
CA ALA A 633 19.63 -2.60 -2.31
C ALA A 633 19.51 -2.04 -0.87
N LEU A 634 18.30 -2.01 -0.28
CA LEU A 634 18.09 -1.51 1.09
C LEU A 634 18.77 -2.36 2.18
N ASN A 635 19.30 -3.53 1.84
CA ASN A 635 20.07 -4.42 2.72
C ASN A 635 21.56 -4.07 2.83
N PHE A 636 22.14 -3.34 1.87
CA PHE A 636 23.57 -3.01 1.86
C PHE A 636 23.94 -1.82 2.75
N CYS A 637 22.98 -0.95 3.06
CA CYS A 637 23.17 0.11 4.06
C CYS A 637 22.61 -0.31 5.42
N ASP A 638 23.29 0.02 6.50
CA ASP A 638 22.74 -0.13 7.86
C ASP A 638 21.52 0.76 8.11
N GLY A 639 20.63 0.32 8.99
CA GLY A 639 19.51 1.12 9.51
C GLY A 639 18.10 0.58 9.22
N GLU A 640 17.13 1.06 9.99
CA GLU A 640 15.73 0.61 9.90
C GLU A 640 15.08 1.09 8.58
N VAL A 641 14.29 0.19 7.97
CA VAL A 641 13.48 0.48 6.79
C VAL A 641 12.02 0.67 7.21
N GLU A 642 11.45 1.82 6.88
CA GLU A 642 10.01 2.09 7.02
C GLU A 642 9.33 2.03 5.65
N VAL A 643 8.11 1.50 5.58
CA VAL A 643 7.34 1.37 4.34
C VAL A 643 5.90 1.83 4.53
N ILE A 644 5.32 2.42 3.48
CA ILE A 644 3.89 2.67 3.33
C ILE A 644 3.35 1.72 2.26
N PRO A 645 2.95 0.48 2.62
CA PRO A 645 2.68 -0.57 1.64
C PRO A 645 1.26 -0.55 1.08
N GLN A 646 1.14 -0.86 -0.21
CA GLN A 646 -0.11 -1.33 -0.82
C GLN A 646 -0.19 -2.86 -0.75
N ASN A 647 0.93 -3.54 -1.04
CA ASN A 647 1.14 -4.97 -0.89
C ASN A 647 2.66 -5.23 -0.72
N LYS A 648 3.14 -6.48 -0.85
CA LYS A 648 4.56 -6.84 -0.69
C LYS A 648 5.45 -6.40 -1.87
N GLU A 649 4.88 -6.13 -3.04
CA GLU A 649 5.60 -5.66 -4.24
C GLU A 649 5.51 -4.14 -4.38
N LYS A 650 4.38 -3.53 -4.03
CA LYS A 650 4.12 -2.09 -4.27
C LYS A 650 4.05 -1.29 -2.99
N TYR A 651 4.92 -0.29 -2.90
CA TYR A 651 4.98 0.72 -1.84
C TYR A 651 4.54 2.08 -2.38
N ILE A 652 3.80 2.86 -1.60
CA ILE A 652 3.50 4.27 -1.90
C ILE A 652 4.75 5.13 -1.68
N SER A 653 5.52 4.76 -0.67
CA SER A 653 6.82 5.32 -0.31
C SER A 653 7.51 4.33 0.63
N PHE A 654 8.83 4.38 0.65
CA PHE A 654 9.68 3.70 1.63
C PHE A 654 10.78 4.67 2.06
N SER A 655 11.32 4.43 3.26
CA SER A 655 12.32 5.29 3.86
C SER A 655 13.41 4.49 4.55
N LYS A 656 14.66 4.96 4.46
CA LYS A 656 15.83 4.39 5.15
C LYS A 656 16.29 5.35 6.24
N LYS A 657 16.40 4.87 7.49
CA LYS A 657 16.90 5.65 8.62
C LYS A 657 18.40 5.46 8.78
N LEU A 658 19.17 6.51 8.56
CA LEU A 658 20.62 6.54 8.76
C LEU A 658 20.95 7.23 10.09
N LYS A 659 21.99 6.76 10.78
CA LYS A 659 22.53 7.41 11.98
C LYS A 659 23.80 8.18 11.62
N VAL A 660 23.87 9.43 12.04
CA VAL A 660 25.01 10.33 11.78
C VAL A 660 25.24 11.19 13.02
N ASN A 661 26.38 11.03 13.69
CA ASN A 661 26.79 11.84 14.85
C ASN A 661 25.67 12.03 15.91
N ASN A 662 25.07 10.93 16.38
CA ASN A 662 23.90 10.88 17.29
C ASN A 662 22.56 11.45 16.77
N HIS A 663 22.50 11.96 15.53
CA HIS A 663 21.28 12.36 14.85
C HIS A 663 20.77 11.27 13.89
N GLU A 664 19.46 11.24 13.62
CA GLU A 664 18.81 10.32 12.68
C GLU A 664 18.37 11.10 11.43
N ILE A 665 18.89 10.72 10.26
CA ILE A 665 18.49 11.25 8.95
C ILE A 665 17.62 10.20 8.27
N ILE A 666 16.48 10.62 7.71
CA ILE A 666 15.53 9.73 7.04
C ILE A 666 15.56 9.99 5.54
N LEU A 667 16.15 9.09 4.76
CA LEU A 667 16.04 9.12 3.30
C LEU A 667 14.62 8.69 2.92
N ARG A 668 13.83 9.56 2.28
CA ARG A 668 12.42 9.27 1.94
C ARG A 668 12.24 9.21 0.43
N PHE A 669 12.02 8.00 -0.10
CA PHE A 669 11.77 7.80 -1.52
C PHE A 669 10.31 8.09 -1.87
N LEU A 670 10.11 8.98 -2.86
CA LEU A 670 8.84 9.53 -3.27
C LEU A 670 8.65 9.40 -4.79
N ASP A 671 7.40 9.19 -5.19
CA ASP A 671 7.01 8.99 -6.57
C ASP A 671 6.43 10.29 -7.14
N SER A 672 7.18 10.99 -8.01
CA SER A 672 6.72 12.27 -8.56
C SER A 672 5.46 12.13 -9.41
N PHE A 673 5.19 10.95 -9.99
CA PHE A 673 3.98 10.66 -10.75
C PHE A 673 2.71 10.61 -9.86
N LYS A 674 2.84 10.50 -8.53
CA LYS A 674 1.72 10.66 -7.57
C LYS A 674 1.33 12.12 -7.33
N PHE A 675 2.07 13.05 -7.92
CA PHE A 675 1.77 14.48 -7.96
C PHE A 675 1.48 14.92 -9.40
N LEU A 676 2.32 14.49 -10.33
CA LEU A 676 2.33 14.86 -11.75
C LEU A 676 2.01 13.62 -12.60
N SER A 677 0.74 13.26 -12.72
CA SER A 677 0.31 12.01 -13.37
C SER A 677 0.29 12.10 -14.91
N CYS A 678 1.43 12.48 -15.49
CA CYS A 678 1.67 12.81 -16.89
C CYS A 678 3.13 12.42 -17.21
N LYS A 679 3.49 12.18 -18.48
CA LYS A 679 4.87 11.78 -18.82
C LYS A 679 5.85 12.94 -18.60
N LEU A 680 7.09 12.64 -18.20
CA LEU A 680 8.15 13.66 -18.09
C LEU A 680 8.34 14.48 -19.38
N GLU A 681 8.27 13.85 -20.55
CA GLU A 681 8.31 14.52 -21.86
C GLU A 681 7.19 15.57 -22.04
N GLU A 682 5.96 15.21 -21.67
CA GLU A 682 4.78 16.08 -21.73
C GLU A 682 4.88 17.20 -20.68
N LEU A 683 5.45 16.92 -19.50
CA LEU A 683 5.68 17.91 -18.44
C LEU A 683 6.75 18.94 -18.83
N ALA A 684 7.89 18.50 -19.38
CA ALA A 684 8.96 19.36 -19.84
C ALA A 684 8.50 20.30 -20.97
N LYS A 685 7.69 19.79 -21.92
CA LYS A 685 7.09 20.59 -23.01
C LYS A 685 6.18 21.74 -22.53
N ASN A 686 5.74 21.74 -21.27
CA ASN A 686 4.91 22.81 -20.70
C ASN A 686 5.71 23.92 -20.00
N LEU A 687 7.04 23.82 -19.90
CA LEU A 687 7.90 24.82 -19.26
C LEU A 687 8.37 25.90 -20.26
N SER A 688 8.43 27.16 -19.82
CA SER A 688 9.12 28.23 -20.56
C SER A 688 10.64 28.17 -20.36
N ASN A 689 11.40 28.88 -21.20
CA ASN A 689 12.88 28.89 -21.13
C ASN A 689 13.40 29.24 -19.72
N ASP A 690 12.82 30.24 -19.05
CA ASP A 690 13.24 30.71 -17.72
C ASP A 690 12.94 29.72 -16.58
N GLN A 691 12.13 28.70 -16.85
CA GLN A 691 11.76 27.65 -15.90
C GLN A 691 12.77 26.50 -15.88
N PHE A 692 13.63 26.36 -16.89
CA PHE A 692 14.68 25.33 -16.97
C PHE A 692 15.97 25.78 -16.25
N GLN A 693 15.90 25.99 -14.94
CA GLN A 693 16.96 26.59 -14.13
C GLN A 693 18.13 25.63 -13.90
N GLU A 694 17.85 24.36 -13.61
CA GLU A 694 18.86 23.35 -13.32
C GLU A 694 19.49 22.81 -14.62
N LEU A 695 18.70 22.67 -15.69
CA LEU A 695 19.22 22.36 -17.02
C LEU A 695 20.13 23.47 -17.54
N ARG A 696 19.70 24.75 -17.51
CA ARG A 696 20.52 25.90 -17.97
C ARG A 696 21.80 26.08 -17.15
N ARG A 697 21.80 25.68 -15.87
CA ARG A 697 23.01 25.70 -15.03
C ARG A 697 24.04 24.65 -15.45
N ASN A 698 23.58 23.45 -15.80
CA ASN A 698 24.44 22.36 -16.23
C ASN A 698 24.91 22.53 -17.69
N TYR A 699 24.13 23.23 -18.50
CA TYR A 699 24.37 23.51 -19.92
C TYR A 699 24.12 25.00 -20.19
N PRO A 700 25.10 25.88 -19.88
CA PRO A 700 24.93 27.34 -19.97
C PRO A 700 24.98 27.86 -21.42
N ASN A 701 25.57 27.10 -22.34
CA ASN A 701 25.58 27.38 -23.77
C ASN A 701 24.16 27.26 -24.35
N ASP A 702 23.76 28.21 -25.20
CA ASP A 702 22.44 28.19 -25.87
C ASP A 702 22.24 26.95 -26.75
N GLU A 703 23.22 26.59 -27.57
CA GLU A 703 23.16 25.46 -28.50
C GLU A 703 22.93 24.12 -27.78
N ASP A 704 23.60 23.91 -26.64
CA ASP A 704 23.40 22.74 -25.78
C ASP A 704 22.00 22.78 -25.14
N PHE A 705 21.63 23.92 -24.56
CA PHE A 705 20.38 24.12 -23.85
C PHE A 705 19.15 23.94 -24.74
N PHE A 706 19.17 24.49 -25.95
CA PHE A 706 18.06 24.35 -26.91
C PHE A 706 17.87 22.91 -27.39
N ARG A 707 18.95 22.12 -27.48
CA ARG A 707 18.88 20.68 -27.77
C ARG A 707 18.32 19.87 -26.61
N LEU A 708 18.83 20.06 -25.40
CA LEU A 708 18.51 19.22 -24.23
C LEU A 708 17.19 19.56 -23.51
N LYS A 709 16.49 20.64 -23.89
CA LYS A 709 15.16 21.00 -23.32
C LYS A 709 14.05 19.98 -23.60
N ARG A 710 14.22 19.12 -24.60
CA ARG A 710 13.31 18.02 -24.93
C ARG A 710 13.89 16.71 -24.39
N LYS A 711 13.04 15.82 -23.85
CA LYS A 711 13.46 14.45 -23.52
C LYS A 711 13.99 13.76 -24.79
N GLY A 712 15.13 13.10 -24.68
CA GLY A 712 15.75 12.36 -25.78
C GLY A 712 14.95 11.10 -26.15
N VAL A 713 15.45 10.35 -27.14
CA VAL A 713 14.98 8.99 -27.45
C VAL A 713 16.07 7.98 -27.12
N TYR A 714 15.68 6.76 -26.76
CA TYR A 714 16.62 5.72 -26.32
C TYR A 714 16.22 4.35 -26.91
N PRO A 715 17.17 3.56 -27.47
CA PRO A 715 16.87 2.32 -28.17
C PRO A 715 16.76 1.14 -27.17
N TYR A 716 15.76 1.16 -26.30
CA TYR A 716 15.61 0.20 -25.20
C TYR A 716 15.65 -1.28 -25.61
N GLU A 717 15.07 -1.66 -26.75
CA GLU A 717 15.07 -3.05 -27.23
C GLU A 717 16.46 -3.52 -27.70
N LEU A 718 17.35 -2.60 -28.06
CA LEU A 718 18.74 -2.90 -28.42
C LEU A 718 19.64 -3.05 -27.18
N MET A 719 19.32 -2.31 -26.10
CA MET A 719 20.11 -2.28 -24.87
C MET A 719 19.90 -3.52 -24.02
N THR A 720 20.70 -4.55 -24.28
CA THR A 720 20.56 -5.88 -23.65
C THR A 720 21.76 -6.27 -22.77
N ASN A 721 22.92 -5.66 -22.99
CA ASN A 721 24.18 -5.95 -22.30
C ASN A 721 25.18 -4.77 -22.39
N TYR A 722 26.32 -4.86 -21.69
CA TYR A 722 27.35 -3.83 -21.72
C TYR A 722 27.97 -3.62 -23.12
N ASP A 723 28.06 -4.67 -23.95
CA ASP A 723 28.56 -4.55 -25.33
C ASP A 723 27.69 -3.61 -26.18
N SER A 724 26.38 -3.55 -25.89
CA SER A 724 25.43 -2.62 -26.53
C SER A 724 25.78 -1.15 -26.26
N LEU A 725 26.44 -0.85 -25.13
CA LEU A 725 26.91 0.49 -24.77
C LEU A 725 28.25 0.85 -25.48
N SER A 726 29.00 -0.16 -25.94
CA SER A 726 30.27 0.03 -26.68
C SER A 726 30.08 0.30 -28.18
N LEU A 727 28.84 0.31 -28.68
CA LEU A 727 28.54 0.66 -30.08
C LEU A 727 29.02 2.09 -30.39
N THR A 728 29.89 2.23 -31.39
CA THR A 728 30.59 3.49 -31.76
C THR A 728 29.82 4.38 -32.75
N SER A 729 28.58 4.02 -33.08
CA SER A 729 27.71 4.80 -33.95
C SER A 729 26.27 4.79 -33.44
N LEU A 730 25.53 5.86 -33.71
CA LEU A 730 24.11 5.92 -33.38
C LEU A 730 23.35 4.82 -34.16
N PRO A 731 22.60 3.93 -33.49
CA PRO A 731 21.86 2.85 -34.13
C PRO A 731 20.85 3.35 -35.18
N GLU A 732 20.58 2.54 -36.20
CA GLU A 732 19.54 2.83 -37.18
C GLU A 732 18.16 3.07 -36.53
N GLN A 733 17.32 3.94 -37.13
CA GLN A 733 15.97 4.28 -36.66
C GLN A 733 15.09 3.05 -36.34
N LYS A 734 15.27 1.94 -37.07
CA LYS A 734 14.54 0.68 -36.83
C LYS A 734 14.79 0.10 -35.42
N CYS A 735 15.98 0.33 -34.86
CA CYS A 735 16.39 -0.14 -33.53
C CYS A 735 15.71 0.63 -32.37
N PHE A 736 15.04 1.74 -32.67
CA PHE A 736 14.23 2.52 -31.72
C PHE A 736 12.74 2.14 -31.72
N TYR A 737 12.35 1.05 -32.39
CA TYR A 737 10.98 0.50 -32.27
C TYR A 737 10.70 0.10 -30.81
N SER A 738 9.51 0.42 -30.29
CA SER A 738 9.07 -0.03 -28.96
C SER A 738 7.97 -1.07 -29.07
N SER A 739 8.23 -2.27 -28.57
CA SER A 739 7.23 -3.35 -28.51
C SER A 739 6.07 -3.03 -27.55
N LEU A 740 6.33 -2.19 -26.53
CA LEU A 740 5.35 -1.80 -25.52
C LEU A 740 4.26 -0.87 -26.08
N THR A 741 4.65 0.10 -26.92
CA THR A 741 3.70 1.01 -27.59
C THR A 741 3.26 0.52 -28.96
N ASP A 742 3.98 -0.46 -29.53
CA ASP A 742 3.77 -1.02 -30.87
C ASP A 742 3.89 0.07 -31.94
N SER A 743 5.03 0.76 -31.93
CA SER A 743 5.33 1.93 -32.78
C SER A 743 6.82 2.20 -32.94
N HIS A 744 7.24 2.72 -34.10
CA HIS A 744 8.54 3.36 -34.30
C HIS A 744 8.57 4.78 -33.72
N ILE A 745 9.77 5.33 -33.51
CA ILE A 745 9.97 6.78 -33.27
C ILE A 745 9.70 7.59 -34.54
N SER A 746 9.46 8.90 -34.40
CA SER A 746 9.30 9.79 -35.55
C SER A 746 10.65 10.05 -36.26
N ASN A 747 10.59 10.52 -37.50
CA ASN A 747 11.78 10.96 -38.23
C ASN A 747 12.44 12.17 -37.54
N ASP A 748 11.64 13.09 -37.01
CA ASP A 748 12.12 14.29 -36.32
C ASP A 748 12.85 13.95 -35.01
N ASP A 749 12.39 12.93 -34.30
CA ASP A 749 13.06 12.43 -33.09
C ASP A 749 14.38 11.74 -33.41
N TYR A 750 14.43 10.99 -34.50
CA TYR A 750 15.66 10.32 -34.95
C TYR A 750 16.70 11.32 -35.48
N ASN A 751 16.27 12.31 -36.27
CA ASN A 751 17.14 13.37 -36.77
C ASN A 751 17.69 14.23 -35.63
N HIS A 752 16.88 14.51 -34.60
CA HIS A 752 17.37 15.18 -33.40
C HIS A 752 18.34 14.29 -32.59
N ALA A 753 18.12 12.98 -32.52
CA ALA A 753 19.08 12.08 -31.86
C ALA A 753 20.46 12.08 -32.54
N LYS A 754 20.50 12.20 -33.88
CA LYS A 754 21.75 12.40 -34.64
C LYS A 754 22.42 13.74 -34.33
N ASP A 755 21.66 14.84 -34.40
CA ASP A 755 22.15 16.18 -34.06
C ASP A 755 22.72 16.22 -32.63
N VAL A 756 22.07 15.59 -31.65
CA VAL A 756 22.61 15.44 -30.28
C VAL A 756 23.87 14.57 -30.24
N TRP A 757 23.90 13.44 -30.94
CA TRP A 757 25.08 12.56 -31.00
C TRP A 757 26.30 13.28 -31.58
N GLU A 758 26.12 13.99 -32.69
CA GLU A 758 27.16 14.71 -33.43
C GLU A 758 27.61 15.96 -32.66
N HIS A 759 26.68 16.79 -32.17
CA HIS A 759 26.98 18.03 -31.44
C HIS A 759 27.73 17.80 -30.13
N PHE A 760 27.35 16.77 -29.36
CA PHE A 760 28.03 16.43 -28.11
C PHE A 760 29.21 15.46 -28.29
N GLY A 761 29.60 15.14 -29.54
CA GLY A 761 30.78 14.32 -29.85
C GLY A 761 30.74 12.91 -29.25
N CYS A 762 29.56 12.30 -29.17
CA CYS A 762 29.39 10.97 -28.58
C CYS A 762 30.24 9.93 -29.33
N CYS A 763 31.23 9.34 -28.66
CA CYS A 763 32.12 8.35 -29.26
C CYS A 763 31.50 6.94 -29.22
N ASN A 764 30.55 6.71 -28.33
CA ASN A 764 29.84 5.45 -28.16
C ASN A 764 28.47 5.64 -27.48
N MET A 765 27.69 4.55 -27.40
CA MET A 765 26.36 4.56 -26.77
C MET A 765 26.39 4.77 -25.24
N LEU A 766 27.50 4.54 -24.54
CA LEU A 766 27.66 4.90 -23.12
C LEU A 766 27.66 6.42 -22.93
N ASP A 767 28.36 7.17 -23.79
CA ASP A 767 28.38 8.65 -23.75
C ASP A 767 26.96 9.21 -23.95
N TYR A 768 26.28 8.73 -24.99
CA TYR A 768 24.89 9.10 -25.28
C TYR A 768 23.94 8.71 -24.13
N SER A 769 24.12 7.53 -23.52
CA SER A 769 23.31 7.07 -22.39
C SER A 769 23.53 7.89 -21.13
N ASN A 770 24.76 8.35 -20.86
CA ASN A 770 25.06 9.22 -19.73
C ASN A 770 24.46 10.61 -19.93
N LEU A 771 24.51 11.15 -21.15
CA LEU A 771 23.87 12.43 -21.51
C LEU A 771 22.34 12.35 -21.41
N TYR A 772 21.75 11.27 -21.92
CA TYR A 772 20.31 10.97 -21.83
C TYR A 772 19.84 11.00 -20.36
N LEU A 773 20.47 10.17 -19.53
CA LEU A 773 20.12 10.01 -18.12
C LEU A 773 20.31 11.30 -17.31
N LYS A 774 21.41 12.04 -17.55
CA LYS A 774 21.63 13.34 -16.91
C LYS A 774 20.55 14.35 -17.31
N THR A 775 20.19 14.39 -18.58
CA THR A 775 19.14 15.29 -19.08
C THR A 775 17.80 14.97 -18.44
N ASP A 776 17.40 13.69 -18.34
CA ASP A 776 16.14 13.30 -17.71
C ASP A 776 16.06 13.67 -16.22
N VAL A 777 17.14 13.44 -15.46
CA VAL A 777 17.20 13.84 -14.04
C VAL A 777 17.08 15.36 -13.88
N LEU A 778 17.72 16.15 -14.75
CA LEU A 778 17.64 17.60 -14.72
C LEU A 778 16.26 18.11 -15.15
N LEU A 779 15.66 17.56 -16.21
CA LEU A 779 14.28 17.86 -16.62
C LEU A 779 13.28 17.54 -15.50
N LEU A 780 13.43 16.41 -14.80
CA LEU A 780 12.62 16.07 -13.64
C LEU A 780 12.79 17.08 -12.50
N SER A 781 14.02 17.52 -12.25
CA SER A 781 14.30 18.54 -11.21
C SER A 781 13.65 19.88 -11.54
N ASP A 782 13.75 20.37 -12.77
CA ASP A 782 13.12 21.61 -13.22
C ASP A 782 11.59 21.51 -13.16
N VAL A 783 11.01 20.43 -13.70
CA VAL A 783 9.55 20.16 -13.63
C VAL A 783 9.04 20.17 -12.19
N PHE A 784 9.72 19.51 -11.26
CA PHE A 784 9.25 19.40 -9.88
C PHE A 784 9.54 20.67 -9.05
N GLU A 785 10.66 21.36 -9.25
CA GLU A 785 10.91 22.66 -8.59
C GLU A 785 9.92 23.74 -9.05
N ASN A 786 9.53 23.76 -10.33
CA ASN A 786 8.45 24.62 -10.81
C ASN A 786 7.10 24.23 -10.19
N PHE A 787 6.82 22.94 -10.04
CA PHE A 787 5.63 22.47 -9.31
C PHE A 787 5.64 22.86 -7.82
N ARG A 788 6.79 22.84 -7.14
CA ARG A 788 6.96 23.34 -5.77
C ARG A 788 6.63 24.83 -5.69
N LYS A 789 7.22 25.65 -6.58
CA LYS A 789 6.91 27.09 -6.69
C LYS A 789 5.41 27.34 -6.90
N LEU A 790 4.77 26.61 -7.82
CA LEU A 790 3.33 26.70 -8.08
C LEU A 790 2.49 26.41 -6.83
N CYS A 791 2.81 25.33 -6.10
CA CYS A 791 2.07 24.93 -4.91
C CYS A 791 2.26 25.89 -3.74
N ILE A 792 3.48 26.39 -3.53
CA ILE A 792 3.78 27.40 -2.50
C ILE A 792 3.04 28.70 -2.83
N ASN A 793 3.09 29.18 -4.07
CA ASN A 793 2.39 30.42 -4.46
C ASN A 793 0.86 30.30 -4.41
N THR A 794 0.31 29.10 -4.64
CA THR A 794 -1.16 28.89 -4.71
C THR A 794 -1.78 28.52 -3.37
N TYR A 795 -1.10 27.71 -2.55
CA TYR A 795 -1.63 27.13 -1.32
C TYR A 795 -0.77 27.42 -0.08
N ASP A 796 0.41 28.02 -0.24
CA ASP A 796 1.41 28.24 0.81
C ASP A 796 1.73 26.91 1.55
N LEU A 797 2.03 25.89 0.74
CA LEU A 797 2.39 24.53 1.17
C LEU A 797 3.39 23.92 0.16
N ASP A 798 4.53 23.43 0.64
CA ASP A 798 5.53 22.77 -0.21
C ASP A 798 5.17 21.28 -0.42
N PRO A 799 4.95 20.82 -1.68
CA PRO A 799 4.59 19.44 -1.97
C PRO A 799 5.67 18.43 -1.54
N ALA A 800 6.93 18.86 -1.37
CA ALA A 800 8.02 18.00 -0.90
C ALA A 800 7.81 17.45 0.52
N HIS A 801 6.93 18.06 1.34
CA HIS A 801 6.54 17.51 2.64
C HIS A 801 5.59 16.29 2.55
N TYR A 802 4.93 16.09 1.41
CA TYR A 802 3.85 15.13 1.24
C TYR A 802 4.32 13.85 0.55
N TYR A 803 3.49 12.80 0.64
CA TYR A 803 3.72 11.54 -0.08
C TYR A 803 3.04 11.49 -1.45
N THR A 804 1.97 12.27 -1.65
CA THR A 804 1.11 12.24 -2.86
C THR A 804 0.30 13.54 -2.95
N ALA A 805 -0.18 13.95 -4.14
CA ALA A 805 -1.07 15.10 -4.29
C ALA A 805 -2.38 15.02 -3.46
N PRO A 806 -3.04 13.86 -3.25
CA PRO A 806 -4.15 13.75 -2.30
C PRO A 806 -3.80 14.00 -0.83
N GLY A 807 -2.51 14.00 -0.46
CA GLY A 807 -2.06 14.52 0.82
C GLY A 807 -2.13 16.04 0.85
N LEU A 808 -1.49 16.68 -0.14
CA LEU A 808 -1.42 18.13 -0.31
C LEU A 808 -2.81 18.76 -0.45
N SER A 809 -3.68 18.22 -1.31
CA SER A 809 -5.06 18.66 -1.52
C SER A 809 -5.87 18.71 -0.23
N TRP A 810 -5.73 17.70 0.64
CA TRP A 810 -6.49 17.63 1.88
C TRP A 810 -6.08 18.73 2.86
N ASP A 811 -4.77 18.95 3.02
CA ASP A 811 -4.25 19.97 3.93
C ASP A 811 -4.46 21.39 3.36
N ALA A 812 -4.31 21.58 2.05
CA ALA A 812 -4.62 22.82 1.34
C ALA A 812 -6.11 23.20 1.48
N MET A 813 -7.02 22.23 1.34
CA MET A 813 -8.45 22.42 1.54
C MET A 813 -8.76 22.84 2.99
N LEU A 814 -8.21 22.13 3.99
CA LEU A 814 -8.44 22.46 5.40
C LEU A 814 -7.88 23.84 5.77
N LYS A 815 -6.73 24.20 5.21
CA LYS A 815 -6.09 25.50 5.43
C LYS A 815 -6.88 26.64 4.81
N TYR A 816 -7.31 26.49 3.55
CA TYR A 816 -8.03 27.52 2.82
C TYR A 816 -9.44 27.76 3.36
N THR A 817 -10.16 26.68 3.69
CA THR A 817 -11.53 26.77 4.23
C THR A 817 -11.59 27.07 5.73
N LYS A 818 -10.48 26.88 6.45
CA LYS A 818 -10.36 26.99 7.93
C LYS A 818 -11.42 26.19 8.71
N ILE A 819 -11.99 25.15 8.08
CA ILE A 819 -13.10 24.35 8.63
C ILE A 819 -12.66 23.45 9.79
N GLU A 820 -13.53 23.31 10.80
CA GLU A 820 -13.46 22.22 11.77
C GLU A 820 -14.55 21.17 11.45
N LEU A 821 -14.14 19.94 11.13
CA LEU A 821 -15.03 18.82 10.81
C LEU A 821 -15.13 17.84 11.98
N GLU A 822 -16.33 17.51 12.41
CA GLU A 822 -16.58 16.51 13.47
C GLU A 822 -16.43 15.08 12.92
N LEU A 823 -15.55 14.29 13.54
CA LEU A 823 -15.42 12.86 13.30
C LEU A 823 -16.44 12.07 14.10
N LEU A 824 -17.04 11.06 13.47
CA LEU A 824 -18.00 10.17 14.11
C LEU A 824 -17.35 9.42 15.30
N THR A 825 -17.82 9.71 16.50
CA THR A 825 -17.35 9.16 17.78
C THR A 825 -18.14 7.94 18.26
N ASP A 826 -19.04 7.45 17.41
CA ASP A 826 -19.99 6.36 17.64
C ASP A 826 -19.90 5.38 16.47
N TYR A 827 -19.67 4.09 16.77
CA TYR A 827 -19.54 3.05 15.76
C TYR A 827 -20.87 2.77 15.04
N GLU A 828 -22.01 2.92 15.73
CA GLU A 828 -23.33 2.71 15.13
C GLU A 828 -23.56 3.68 13.95
N LYS A 829 -23.18 4.96 14.15
CA LYS A 829 -23.18 5.98 13.09
C LYS A 829 -22.20 5.64 11.96
N ILE A 830 -21.03 5.10 12.28
CA ILE A 830 -20.05 4.68 11.26
C ILE A 830 -20.62 3.53 10.41
N ALA A 831 -21.21 2.50 11.03
CA ALA A 831 -21.82 1.37 10.33
C ALA A 831 -22.98 1.81 9.44
N PHE A 832 -23.89 2.64 9.97
CA PHE A 832 -25.00 3.25 9.25
C PHE A 832 -24.54 4.05 8.02
N ILE A 833 -23.56 4.95 8.17
CA ILE A 833 -23.02 5.69 7.01
C ILE A 833 -22.41 4.73 5.98
N ARG A 834 -21.67 3.71 6.44
CA ARG A 834 -21.00 2.76 5.54
C ARG A 834 -21.97 1.92 4.72
N SER A 835 -23.10 1.47 5.28
CA SER A 835 -24.11 0.73 4.51
C SER A 835 -24.74 1.58 3.40
N GLY A 836 -24.78 2.90 3.60
CA GLY A 836 -25.22 3.87 2.59
C GLY A 836 -24.26 4.07 1.40
N ILE A 837 -22.96 3.77 1.54
CA ILE A 837 -21.93 4.14 0.56
C ILE A 837 -22.07 3.35 -0.76
N ARG A 838 -22.50 4.06 -1.82
CA ARG A 838 -22.70 3.53 -3.17
C ARG A 838 -22.07 4.46 -4.19
N GLY A 839 -21.12 3.92 -4.98
CA GLY A 839 -20.34 4.65 -5.97
C GLY A 839 -21.14 5.17 -7.17
N GLY A 840 -20.42 5.68 -8.18
CA GLY A 840 -21.00 6.08 -9.45
C GLY A 840 -21.69 4.91 -10.18
N VAL A 841 -22.85 5.19 -10.77
CA VAL A 841 -23.60 4.20 -11.58
C VAL A 841 -22.87 3.98 -12.91
N SER A 842 -22.78 2.74 -13.37
CA SER A 842 -22.38 2.47 -14.76
C SER A 842 -23.06 1.21 -15.27
N GLN A 843 -23.70 1.32 -16.43
CA GLN A 843 -24.44 0.24 -17.10
C GLN A 843 -24.57 0.54 -18.61
N CYS A 844 -24.85 -0.50 -19.39
CA CYS A 844 -25.24 -0.39 -20.79
C CYS A 844 -26.73 -0.74 -20.89
N SER A 845 -27.61 0.26 -21.00
CA SER A 845 -29.06 0.06 -20.97
C SER A 845 -29.62 -0.39 -22.33
N ASN A 846 -29.02 0.07 -23.44
CA ASN A 846 -29.32 -0.43 -24.77
C ASN A 846 -28.04 -0.56 -25.61
N ARG A 847 -27.87 -1.70 -26.29
CA ARG A 847 -26.55 -2.20 -26.72
C ARG A 847 -26.18 -1.88 -28.17
N TYR A 848 -27.13 -1.38 -28.96
CA TYR A 848 -26.90 -0.94 -30.33
C TYR A 848 -27.81 0.22 -30.71
N ALA A 849 -27.27 1.20 -31.43
CA ALA A 849 -28.03 2.23 -32.12
C ALA A 849 -27.26 2.73 -33.34
N ARG A 850 -28.00 3.15 -34.36
CA ARG A 850 -27.48 3.90 -35.52
C ARG A 850 -28.35 5.15 -35.69
N ALA A 851 -27.72 6.30 -35.84
CA ALA A 851 -28.41 7.55 -36.11
C ALA A 851 -28.90 7.62 -37.57
N ASN A 852 -29.88 8.47 -37.82
CA ASN A 852 -30.37 8.82 -39.15
C ASN A 852 -30.83 10.29 -39.11
N ASN A 853 -29.98 11.22 -39.53
CA ASN A 853 -30.31 12.65 -39.51
C ASN A 853 -29.61 13.41 -40.64
N LYS A 854 -30.14 14.60 -40.96
CA LYS A 854 -29.72 15.48 -42.07
C LYS A 854 -28.23 15.88 -42.09
N TYR A 855 -27.47 15.62 -41.04
CA TYR A 855 -26.03 15.88 -40.97
C TYR A 855 -25.17 14.66 -41.35
N MET A 856 -25.79 13.57 -41.80
CA MET A 856 -25.12 12.35 -42.25
C MET A 856 -25.15 12.23 -43.77
N GLU A 857 -24.03 11.79 -44.37
CA GLU A 857 -23.91 11.53 -45.81
C GLU A 857 -24.87 10.42 -46.28
N ASP A 858 -25.14 9.46 -45.41
CA ASP A 858 -26.04 8.31 -45.62
C ASP A 858 -27.45 8.53 -45.01
N TYR A 859 -27.90 9.78 -44.91
CA TYR A 859 -29.22 10.14 -44.41
C TYR A 859 -30.35 9.61 -45.32
N ASP A 860 -31.27 8.86 -44.72
CA ASP A 860 -32.42 8.26 -45.39
C ASP A 860 -33.71 8.97 -44.95
N THR A 861 -34.33 9.69 -45.87
CA THR A 861 -35.60 10.41 -45.66
C THR A 861 -36.81 9.48 -45.50
N GLY A 862 -36.70 8.21 -45.87
CA GLY A 862 -37.71 7.18 -45.62
C GLY A 862 -37.64 6.57 -44.22
N LYS A 863 -36.58 6.86 -43.45
CA LYS A 863 -36.41 6.44 -42.05
C LYS A 863 -36.69 7.60 -41.10
N PRO A 864 -37.16 7.34 -39.87
CA PRO A 864 -37.39 8.40 -38.90
C PRO A 864 -36.09 9.09 -38.48
N ASN A 865 -36.16 10.40 -38.26
CA ASN A 865 -35.03 11.18 -37.76
C ASN A 865 -34.60 10.67 -36.38
N SER A 866 -33.29 10.47 -36.23
CA SER A 866 -32.68 10.00 -35.00
C SER A 866 -31.24 10.47 -34.83
N TYR A 867 -30.88 10.74 -33.58
CA TYR A 867 -29.62 11.33 -33.16
C TYR A 867 -29.02 10.52 -32.02
N ILE A 868 -27.69 10.36 -32.01
CA ILE A 868 -26.96 9.80 -30.88
C ILE A 868 -26.08 10.89 -30.28
N THR A 869 -26.25 11.15 -28.99
CA THR A 869 -25.59 12.24 -28.26
C THR A 869 -24.82 11.70 -27.05
N TYR A 870 -23.73 12.36 -26.67
CA TYR A 870 -22.88 11.97 -25.54
C TYR A 870 -22.65 13.18 -24.64
N PHE A 871 -23.39 13.23 -23.53
CA PHE A 871 -23.24 14.29 -22.54
C PHE A 871 -22.42 13.85 -21.34
N ASP A 872 -21.60 14.76 -20.81
CA ASP A 872 -20.74 14.56 -19.64
C ASP A 872 -20.88 15.76 -18.67
N ALA A 873 -21.13 15.49 -17.39
CA ALA A 873 -21.36 16.52 -16.39
C ALA A 873 -20.05 17.19 -15.95
N ASN A 874 -19.92 18.50 -16.15
CA ASN A 874 -18.74 19.28 -15.79
C ASN A 874 -18.42 19.20 -14.29
N ASN A 875 -17.44 18.35 -13.97
CA ASN A 875 -16.92 18.12 -12.62
C ASN A 875 -18.05 17.78 -11.62
N LEU A 876 -18.78 16.68 -11.89
CA LEU A 876 -19.92 16.21 -11.11
C LEU A 876 -19.68 16.22 -9.58
N TYR A 877 -18.56 15.65 -9.12
CA TYR A 877 -18.23 15.64 -7.69
C TYR A 877 -17.85 17.03 -7.18
N GLY A 878 -17.23 17.88 -8.00
CA GLY A 878 -17.00 19.30 -7.66
C GLY A 878 -18.31 20.07 -7.47
N TRP A 879 -19.29 19.88 -8.36
CA TRP A 879 -20.63 20.46 -8.20
C TRP A 879 -21.29 20.01 -6.89
N ALA A 880 -21.20 18.71 -6.57
CA ALA A 880 -21.72 18.15 -5.31
C ALA A 880 -20.96 18.66 -4.07
N MET A 881 -19.64 18.87 -4.18
CA MET A 881 -18.80 19.47 -3.14
C MET A 881 -19.08 20.96 -2.92
N SER A 882 -19.61 21.66 -3.92
CA SER A 882 -20.07 23.05 -3.82
C SER A 882 -21.47 23.21 -3.20
N GLN A 883 -22.15 22.12 -2.84
CA GLN A 883 -23.45 22.13 -2.14
C GLN A 883 -23.27 22.28 -0.62
N TYR A 884 -24.39 22.42 0.10
CA TYR A 884 -24.40 22.28 1.56
C TYR A 884 -23.99 20.85 1.93
N LEU A 885 -22.89 20.72 2.68
CA LEU A 885 -22.32 19.46 3.14
C LEU A 885 -22.28 19.41 4.68
N PRO A 886 -22.35 18.21 5.30
CA PRO A 886 -22.29 18.09 6.74
C PRO A 886 -20.98 18.64 7.34
N THR A 887 -21.06 19.28 8.49
CA THR A 887 -19.89 19.77 9.26
C THR A 887 -19.73 19.04 10.59
N GLY A 888 -20.84 18.75 11.28
CA GLY A 888 -20.87 18.04 12.56
C GLY A 888 -22.27 18.05 13.19
N GLY A 889 -22.35 17.89 14.51
CA GLY A 889 -23.61 17.84 15.26
C GLY A 889 -24.44 16.61 14.95
N PHE A 890 -23.81 15.42 14.91
CA PHE A 890 -24.48 14.18 14.50
C PHE A 890 -25.36 13.58 15.61
N GLU A 891 -26.67 13.72 15.46
CA GLU A 891 -27.68 13.34 16.46
C GLU A 891 -28.68 12.32 15.89
N TRP A 892 -28.96 11.26 16.66
CA TRP A 892 -30.07 10.35 16.35
C TRP A 892 -31.38 11.01 16.80
N VAL A 893 -32.31 11.20 15.87
CA VAL A 893 -33.62 11.81 16.15
C VAL A 893 -34.75 10.80 15.93
N ASN A 894 -35.96 11.13 16.42
CA ASN A 894 -37.14 10.27 16.29
C ASN A 894 -37.46 10.02 14.80
N PRO A 895 -37.79 8.79 14.35
CA PRO A 895 -38.21 8.52 12.97
C PRO A 895 -39.34 9.41 12.43
N ASN A 896 -40.21 9.94 13.31
CA ASN A 896 -41.28 10.87 12.96
C ASN A 896 -40.81 12.34 12.77
N THR A 897 -39.50 12.63 12.83
CA THR A 897 -38.97 13.98 12.62
C THR A 897 -39.19 14.41 11.18
N GLU A 898 -39.72 15.62 10.96
CA GLU A 898 -39.85 16.19 9.63
C GLU A 898 -38.47 16.38 8.97
N PHE A 899 -38.22 15.64 7.90
CA PHE A 899 -36.97 15.68 7.14
C PHE A 899 -37.03 16.58 5.90
N ASN A 900 -38.20 17.15 5.58
CA ASN A 900 -38.46 17.95 4.38
C ASN A 900 -37.93 19.39 4.48
N VAL A 901 -36.67 19.54 4.88
CA VAL A 901 -36.01 20.84 5.02
C VAL A 901 -35.50 21.37 3.67
N SER A 902 -35.31 22.69 3.59
CA SER A 902 -34.66 23.32 2.44
C SER A 902 -33.26 22.75 2.18
N LYS A 903 -32.86 22.71 0.91
CA LYS A 903 -31.50 22.37 0.45
C LYS A 903 -30.41 23.29 1.05
N THR A 904 -30.81 24.43 1.62
CA THR A 904 -29.97 25.45 2.27
C THR A 904 -30.23 25.61 3.78
N SER A 905 -30.97 24.70 4.41
CA SER A 905 -31.18 24.73 5.87
C SER A 905 -29.84 24.50 6.61
N ASP A 906 -29.69 25.05 7.81
CA ASP A 906 -28.54 24.79 8.69
C ASP A 906 -28.40 23.31 9.09
N PHE A 907 -29.48 22.52 8.93
CA PHE A 907 -29.51 21.10 9.24
C PHE A 907 -29.93 20.26 8.03
N GLY A 908 -29.43 19.02 7.98
CA GLY A 908 -29.83 17.99 7.03
C GLY A 908 -29.98 16.62 7.70
N PHE A 909 -30.45 15.63 6.92
CA PHE A 909 -30.76 14.29 7.44
C PHE A 909 -30.22 13.16 6.54
N ILE A 910 -29.83 12.06 7.17
CA ILE A 910 -29.60 10.77 6.53
C ILE A 910 -30.59 9.79 7.16
N LEU A 911 -31.30 9.03 6.34
CA LEU A 911 -32.39 8.17 6.77
C LEU A 911 -32.13 6.73 6.35
N GLU A 912 -32.52 5.76 7.17
CA GLU A 912 -32.68 4.35 6.79
C GLU A 912 -34.17 4.10 6.57
N VAL A 913 -34.54 3.72 5.35
CA VAL A 913 -35.93 3.66 4.89
C VAL A 913 -36.24 2.39 4.12
N ASP A 914 -37.51 1.98 4.12
CA ASP A 914 -38.05 1.02 3.16
C ASP A 914 -38.74 1.79 2.03
N LEU A 915 -38.47 1.41 0.78
CA LEU A 915 -39.02 2.02 -0.43
C LEU A 915 -39.71 0.96 -1.30
N GLU A 916 -40.98 1.17 -1.60
CA GLU A 916 -41.71 0.43 -2.64
C GLU A 916 -41.44 1.06 -4.00
N TYR A 917 -41.17 0.22 -5.01
CA TYR A 917 -40.95 0.62 -6.39
C TYR A 917 -42.16 0.19 -7.25
N PRO A 918 -43.12 1.09 -7.52
CA PRO A 918 -44.35 0.71 -8.19
C PRO A 918 -44.13 0.23 -9.62
N ASP A 919 -44.90 -0.77 -10.04
CA ASP A 919 -44.77 -1.38 -11.37
C ASP A 919 -45.11 -0.36 -12.48
N GLU A 920 -45.97 0.63 -12.23
CA GLU A 920 -46.27 1.72 -13.18
C GLU A 920 -45.04 2.59 -13.55
N LEU A 921 -44.00 2.61 -12.72
CA LEU A 921 -42.77 3.36 -12.99
C LEU A 921 -41.74 2.56 -13.79
N HIS A 922 -41.94 1.25 -13.97
CA HIS A 922 -40.87 0.38 -14.47
C HIS A 922 -40.43 0.71 -15.88
N ASP A 923 -41.35 0.95 -16.82
CA ASP A 923 -40.99 1.30 -18.18
C ASP A 923 -40.28 2.67 -18.26
N LEU A 924 -40.73 3.64 -17.46
CA LEU A 924 -40.12 4.98 -17.38
C LEU A 924 -38.73 4.94 -16.75
N HIS A 925 -38.54 4.13 -15.71
CA HIS A 925 -37.30 4.08 -14.95
C HIS A 925 -36.34 2.96 -15.39
N SER A 926 -36.75 2.05 -16.27
CA SER A 926 -35.95 0.90 -16.73
C SER A 926 -34.57 1.31 -17.20
N ASP A 927 -34.44 2.42 -17.93
CA ASP A 927 -33.17 2.86 -18.50
C ASP A 927 -32.16 3.39 -17.47
N PHE A 928 -32.61 4.00 -16.37
CA PHE A 928 -31.72 4.57 -15.34
C PHE A 928 -32.25 4.48 -13.88
N PRO A 929 -32.53 3.27 -13.35
CA PRO A 929 -33.23 3.11 -12.07
C PRO A 929 -32.64 3.89 -10.88
N LEU A 930 -33.55 4.50 -10.13
CA LEU A 930 -33.28 5.13 -8.84
C LEU A 930 -32.79 4.13 -7.78
N CYS A 931 -32.08 4.63 -6.75
CA CYS A 931 -31.63 3.86 -5.58
C CYS A 931 -30.85 2.56 -5.90
N PRO A 932 -29.67 2.61 -6.57
CA PRO A 932 -28.91 1.41 -6.94
C PRO A 932 -28.36 0.65 -5.73
N GLU A 933 -28.16 -0.66 -5.84
CA GLU A 933 -27.74 -1.52 -4.72
C GLU A 933 -26.56 -2.43 -5.06
N ASN A 934 -25.85 -2.90 -4.03
CA ASN A 934 -24.78 -3.89 -4.18
C ASN A 934 -25.35 -5.31 -4.05
N ILE A 935 -25.96 -5.81 -5.13
CA ILE A 935 -26.67 -7.10 -5.17
C ILE A 935 -25.97 -8.12 -6.06
N CYS A 936 -26.24 -9.40 -5.78
CA CYS A 936 -25.92 -10.54 -6.63
C CYS A 936 -27.03 -10.70 -7.69
N VAL A 937 -26.67 -10.80 -8.98
CA VAL A 937 -27.63 -10.86 -10.09
C VAL A 937 -27.15 -11.79 -11.22
N GLY A 938 -28.07 -12.59 -11.75
CA GLY A 938 -27.77 -13.70 -12.66
C GLY A 938 -27.02 -14.84 -11.97
N ASN A 939 -26.45 -15.75 -12.76
CA ASN A 939 -25.70 -16.93 -12.28
C ASN A 939 -24.28 -16.57 -11.76
N ILE A 940 -24.14 -15.44 -11.05
CA ILE A 940 -22.86 -14.92 -10.54
C ILE A 940 -22.99 -14.35 -9.12
N ASN A 941 -22.60 -15.17 -8.13
CA ASN A 941 -22.29 -14.93 -6.70
C ASN A 941 -21.25 -13.81 -6.38
N GLU A 942 -21.17 -12.73 -7.17
CA GLU A 942 -20.44 -11.50 -6.83
C GLU A 942 -21.39 -10.29 -6.75
N ASN A 943 -21.45 -9.64 -5.59
CA ASN A 943 -22.19 -8.39 -5.41
C ASN A 943 -21.64 -7.27 -6.30
N LYS A 944 -22.50 -6.68 -7.11
CA LYS A 944 -22.18 -5.55 -8.01
C LYS A 944 -23.12 -4.38 -7.72
N LEU A 945 -22.65 -3.15 -7.90
CA LEU A 945 -23.52 -1.98 -7.88
C LEU A 945 -24.41 -1.98 -9.13
N VAL A 946 -25.70 -2.22 -8.93
CA VAL A 946 -26.72 -2.47 -9.95
C VAL A 946 -27.94 -1.56 -9.70
N PRO A 947 -28.26 -0.65 -10.64
CA PRO A 947 -29.56 -0.01 -10.71
C PRO A 947 -30.63 -1.07 -10.97
N ASN A 948 -31.64 -1.16 -10.09
CA ASN A 948 -32.69 -2.17 -10.18
C ASN A 948 -34.04 -1.62 -9.67
N LEU A 949 -35.12 -2.21 -10.18
CA LEU A 949 -36.52 -1.82 -9.94
C LEU A 949 -37.19 -2.65 -8.82
N ASN A 950 -36.43 -3.39 -8.02
CA ASN A 950 -37.01 -4.06 -6.84
C ASN A 950 -37.40 -3.04 -5.76
N ASN A 951 -38.18 -3.48 -4.78
CA ASN A 951 -38.30 -2.75 -3.51
C ASN A 951 -36.93 -2.68 -2.80
N LYS A 952 -36.78 -1.71 -1.89
CA LYS A 952 -35.54 -1.42 -1.18
C LYS A 952 -35.80 -1.53 0.32
N ASP A 953 -35.14 -2.46 1.00
CA ASP A 953 -35.30 -2.65 2.45
C ASP A 953 -34.11 -2.04 3.21
N LYS A 954 -34.39 -1.29 4.28
CA LYS A 954 -33.38 -0.61 5.13
C LYS A 954 -32.32 0.16 4.33
N TYR A 955 -32.76 0.85 3.28
CA TYR A 955 -31.89 1.58 2.37
C TYR A 955 -31.46 2.90 3.04
N VAL A 956 -30.17 3.04 3.35
CA VAL A 956 -29.62 4.31 3.87
C VAL A 956 -29.44 5.34 2.74
N ILE A 957 -30.06 6.52 2.87
CA ILE A 957 -30.16 7.56 1.83
C ILE A 957 -30.04 8.98 2.40
N HIS A 958 -29.47 9.90 1.62
CA HIS A 958 -29.43 11.33 1.96
C HIS A 958 -30.78 12.01 1.66
N TYR A 959 -31.28 12.89 2.55
CA TYR A 959 -32.62 13.49 2.45
C TYR A 959 -32.94 14.13 1.07
N ARG A 960 -31.97 14.81 0.44
CA ARG A 960 -32.14 15.40 -0.91
C ARG A 960 -32.41 14.33 -1.99
N ASN A 961 -31.77 13.17 -1.89
CA ASN A 961 -31.92 12.07 -2.84
C ASN A 961 -33.25 11.34 -2.59
N LEU A 962 -33.61 11.11 -1.32
CA LEU A 962 -34.92 10.57 -0.94
C LEU A 962 -36.08 11.43 -1.42
N LYS A 963 -36.01 12.76 -1.20
CA LYS A 963 -37.02 13.71 -1.66
C LYS A 963 -37.22 13.62 -3.18
N GLN A 964 -36.13 13.62 -3.95
CA GLN A 964 -36.21 13.47 -5.40
C GLN A 964 -36.80 12.12 -5.84
N CYS A 965 -36.49 11.02 -5.13
CA CYS A 965 -37.08 9.71 -5.43
C CYS A 965 -38.60 9.69 -5.20
N ILE A 966 -39.08 10.35 -4.14
CA ILE A 966 -40.52 10.50 -3.85
C ILE A 966 -41.20 11.42 -4.87
N GLU A 967 -40.55 12.53 -5.25
CA GLU A 967 -41.00 13.43 -6.34
C GLU A 967 -41.08 12.71 -7.70
N MET A 968 -40.31 11.63 -7.89
CA MET A 968 -40.33 10.73 -9.05
C MET A 968 -41.23 9.49 -8.85
N GLY A 969 -42.07 9.46 -7.81
CA GLY A 969 -43.11 8.44 -7.60
C GLY A 969 -42.72 7.21 -6.77
N VAL A 970 -41.46 7.07 -6.33
CA VAL A 970 -41.05 5.97 -5.45
C VAL A 970 -41.70 6.15 -4.07
N LYS A 971 -42.41 5.14 -3.57
CA LYS A 971 -43.22 5.27 -2.35
C LYS A 971 -42.37 4.96 -1.11
N LEU A 972 -42.30 5.90 -0.18
CA LEU A 972 -41.71 5.70 1.14
C LEU A 972 -42.69 4.95 2.03
N THR A 973 -42.39 3.70 2.39
CA THR A 973 -43.29 2.86 3.20
C THR A 973 -42.94 2.89 4.69
N LYS A 974 -41.65 3.05 5.03
CA LYS A 974 -41.19 3.08 6.43
C LYS A 974 -39.90 3.87 6.62
N ILE A 975 -39.79 4.54 7.77
CA ILE A 975 -38.52 5.12 8.27
C ILE A 975 -38.12 4.31 9.52
N HIS A 976 -36.90 3.76 9.53
CA HIS A 976 -36.36 3.02 10.69
C HIS A 976 -35.53 3.91 11.59
N ARG A 977 -34.61 4.71 11.02
CA ARG A 977 -33.65 5.55 11.75
C ARG A 977 -33.38 6.86 11.00
N VAL A 978 -33.19 7.94 11.74
CA VAL A 978 -32.88 9.28 11.20
C VAL A 978 -31.68 9.88 11.93
N LEU A 979 -30.64 10.22 11.18
CA LEU A 979 -29.44 10.91 11.65
C LEU A 979 -29.46 12.36 11.18
N LYS A 980 -29.67 13.29 12.11
CA LYS A 980 -29.59 14.73 11.89
C LYS A 980 -28.13 15.21 11.95
N PHE A 981 -27.78 16.22 11.15
CA PHE A 981 -26.46 16.85 11.13
C PHE A 981 -26.56 18.35 10.80
N LYS A 982 -25.57 19.14 11.21
CA LYS A 982 -25.37 20.53 10.74
C LYS A 982 -24.69 20.54 9.38
N GLN A 983 -25.08 21.44 8.49
CA GLN A 983 -24.53 21.55 7.13
C GLN A 983 -24.30 23.00 6.69
N SER A 984 -23.33 23.22 5.80
CA SER A 984 -23.06 24.52 5.17
C SER A 984 -22.28 24.33 3.87
N PRO A 985 -22.19 25.33 2.97
CA PRO A 985 -21.48 25.22 1.69
C PRO A 985 -19.97 25.48 1.85
N TRP A 986 -19.38 25.05 2.96
CA TRP A 986 -18.02 25.41 3.40
C TRP A 986 -16.92 25.06 2.38
N LEU A 987 -17.10 23.97 1.61
CA LEU A 987 -16.11 23.52 0.64
C LEU A 987 -16.19 24.29 -0.70
N LYS A 988 -17.29 25.00 -0.96
CA LYS A 988 -17.52 25.73 -2.22
C LYS A 988 -16.38 26.67 -2.57
N MET A 989 -15.88 27.46 -1.61
CA MET A 989 -14.80 28.42 -1.84
C MET A 989 -13.51 27.78 -2.39
N TYR A 990 -13.17 26.56 -1.95
CA TYR A 990 -11.99 25.83 -2.42
C TYR A 990 -12.22 25.24 -3.83
N ILE A 991 -13.42 24.75 -4.11
CA ILE A 991 -13.80 24.28 -5.46
C ILE A 991 -13.81 25.46 -6.44
N ASP A 992 -14.35 26.62 -6.04
CA ASP A 992 -14.38 27.85 -6.84
C ASP A 992 -12.96 28.33 -7.15
N LEU A 993 -12.06 28.38 -6.15
CA LEU A 993 -10.64 28.72 -6.32
C LEU A 993 -9.99 27.85 -7.39
N ASN A 994 -10.02 26.52 -7.21
CA ASN A 994 -9.40 25.58 -8.14
C ASN A 994 -10.06 25.60 -9.52
N THR A 995 -11.37 25.88 -9.61
CA THR A 995 -12.07 26.01 -10.89
C THR A 995 -11.67 27.30 -11.61
N LYS A 996 -11.51 28.43 -10.91
CA LYS A 996 -10.97 29.67 -11.47
C LYS A 996 -9.54 29.47 -11.98
N LEU A 997 -8.67 28.87 -11.16
CA LEU A 997 -7.29 28.56 -11.55
C LEU A 997 -7.25 27.62 -12.77
N ARG A 998 -8.11 26.59 -12.82
CA ARG A 998 -8.26 25.68 -13.96
C ARG A 998 -8.75 26.34 -15.25
N THR A 999 -9.48 27.46 -15.14
CA THR A 999 -9.92 28.25 -16.31
C THR A 999 -8.85 29.24 -16.79
N LEU A 1000 -8.01 29.74 -15.87
CA LEU A 1000 -6.87 30.61 -16.17
C LEU A 1000 -5.60 29.84 -16.61
N ALA A 1001 -5.53 28.55 -16.26
CA ALA A 1001 -4.41 27.65 -16.55
C ALA A 1001 -4.06 27.61 -18.04
N LYS A 1002 -2.78 27.84 -18.35
CA LYS A 1002 -2.28 27.91 -19.74
C LYS A 1002 -1.95 26.51 -20.27
N SER A 1003 -1.25 25.70 -19.48
CA SER A 1003 -0.90 24.32 -19.81
C SER A 1003 -2.03 23.33 -19.52
N ASP A 1004 -2.07 22.21 -20.22
CA ASP A 1004 -2.99 21.11 -19.89
C ASP A 1004 -2.61 20.42 -18.58
N PHE A 1005 -1.32 20.39 -18.25
CA PHE A 1005 -0.81 19.96 -16.95
C PHE A 1005 -1.48 20.71 -15.79
N GLU A 1006 -1.48 22.05 -15.79
CA GLU A 1006 -2.14 22.85 -14.75
C GLU A 1006 -3.64 22.57 -14.69
N LYS A 1007 -4.32 22.46 -15.85
CA LYS A 1007 -5.76 22.19 -15.92
C LYS A 1007 -6.14 20.86 -15.27
N ASP A 1008 -5.29 19.84 -15.40
CA ASP A 1008 -5.50 18.54 -14.78
C ASP A 1008 -5.01 18.47 -13.33
N PHE A 1009 -3.96 19.21 -12.96
CA PHE A 1009 -3.55 19.37 -11.57
C PHE A 1009 -4.67 20.00 -10.72
N TYR A 1010 -5.25 21.13 -11.14
CA TYR A 1010 -6.37 21.75 -10.40
C TYR A 1010 -7.63 20.86 -10.37
N LYS A 1011 -7.86 20.04 -11.42
CA LYS A 1011 -8.91 19.00 -11.41
C LYS A 1011 -8.62 17.93 -10.35
N LEU A 1012 -7.37 17.46 -10.28
CA LEU A 1012 -6.91 16.47 -9.30
C LEU A 1012 -7.01 17.02 -7.87
N MET A 1013 -6.70 18.29 -7.65
CA MET A 1013 -6.80 18.93 -6.33
C MET A 1013 -8.24 18.95 -5.79
N ASN A 1014 -9.25 19.14 -6.67
CA ASN A 1014 -10.65 18.97 -6.30
C ASN A 1014 -11.02 17.50 -6.04
N ASN A 1015 -10.78 16.62 -7.02
CA ASN A 1015 -11.17 15.20 -6.94
C ASN A 1015 -10.50 14.44 -5.79
N SER A 1016 -9.30 14.88 -5.37
CA SER A 1016 -8.55 14.31 -4.26
C SER A 1016 -9.25 14.50 -2.91
N VAL A 1017 -9.96 15.60 -2.69
CA VAL A 1017 -10.71 15.85 -1.44
C VAL A 1017 -11.74 14.74 -1.24
N PHE A 1018 -12.55 14.46 -2.26
CA PHE A 1018 -13.50 13.35 -2.26
C PHE A 1018 -12.81 11.98 -2.08
N GLY A 1019 -11.69 11.72 -2.78
CA GLY A 1019 -10.94 10.48 -2.61
C GLY A 1019 -10.44 10.25 -1.17
N LYS A 1020 -10.17 11.31 -0.42
CA LYS A 1020 -9.66 11.27 0.97
C LYS A 1020 -10.74 11.04 2.03
N THR A 1021 -11.99 11.44 1.77
CA THR A 1021 -13.15 11.12 2.63
C THR A 1021 -13.57 9.65 2.46
N MET A 1022 -13.38 9.11 1.26
CA MET A 1022 -13.70 7.72 0.87
C MET A 1022 -12.58 6.70 1.16
N GLU A 1023 -11.52 7.09 1.86
CA GLU A 1023 -10.34 6.23 2.06
C GLU A 1023 -10.65 5.02 2.97
N ASN A 1024 -10.71 3.82 2.40
CA ASN A 1024 -10.92 2.59 3.17
C ASN A 1024 -9.65 2.17 3.95
N ILE A 1025 -9.62 2.55 5.22
CA ILE A 1025 -8.56 2.24 6.19
C ILE A 1025 -8.40 0.74 6.50
N GLU A 1026 -9.42 -0.11 6.25
CA GLU A 1026 -9.38 -1.56 6.51
C GLU A 1026 -8.50 -2.28 5.49
N LYS A 1027 -8.50 -1.83 4.24
CA LYS A 1027 -7.74 -2.43 3.13
C LYS A 1027 -6.22 -2.16 3.14
N ARG A 1028 -5.75 -1.14 3.89
CA ARG A 1028 -4.30 -0.92 4.09
C ARG A 1028 -3.63 -2.19 4.65
N VAL A 1029 -2.38 -2.49 4.31
CA VAL A 1029 -1.67 -3.65 4.90
C VAL A 1029 -0.59 -3.19 5.89
N ASN A 1030 -0.16 -4.09 6.79
CA ASN A 1030 0.97 -3.85 7.69
C ASN A 1030 2.11 -4.78 7.26
N ILE A 1031 3.13 -4.22 6.62
CA ILE A 1031 4.30 -4.94 6.12
C ILE A 1031 5.54 -4.29 6.71
N LYS A 1032 6.54 -5.11 7.06
CA LYS A 1032 7.86 -4.69 7.50
C LYS A 1032 8.90 -5.32 6.58
N LEU A 1033 9.78 -4.50 6.02
CA LEU A 1033 11.00 -4.95 5.39
C LEU A 1033 12.05 -5.15 6.48
N VAL A 1034 12.74 -6.29 6.44
CA VAL A 1034 13.64 -6.73 7.50
C VAL A 1034 14.90 -7.29 6.87
N THR A 1035 16.05 -6.77 7.32
CA THR A 1035 17.37 -7.09 6.76
C THR A 1035 18.22 -7.99 7.68
N HIS A 1036 17.66 -8.37 8.84
CA HIS A 1036 18.37 -9.01 9.94
C HIS A 1036 17.50 -10.04 10.69
N TRP A 1037 18.11 -11.13 11.15
CA TRP A 1037 17.39 -12.20 11.86
C TRP A 1037 17.02 -11.83 13.31
N GLU A 1038 18.00 -11.34 14.08
CA GLU A 1038 17.86 -10.94 15.48
C GLU A 1038 17.52 -9.45 15.61
N ASN A 1039 17.24 -8.94 16.81
CA ASN A 1039 16.94 -7.52 17.00
C ASN A 1039 18.21 -6.66 17.00
N GLN A 1040 18.21 -5.56 16.25
CA GLN A 1040 19.26 -4.52 16.32
C GLN A 1040 18.76 -3.34 17.16
N GLY A 1041 19.06 -3.37 18.45
CA GLY A 1041 18.63 -2.36 19.41
C GLY A 1041 17.10 -2.29 19.54
N LYS A 1042 16.48 -1.28 18.92
CA LYS A 1042 15.01 -1.09 18.91
C LYS A 1042 14.33 -1.65 17.64
N ALA A 1043 15.10 -1.99 16.60
CA ALA A 1043 14.58 -2.51 15.34
C ALA A 1043 14.41 -4.03 15.43
N LEU A 1044 13.16 -4.50 15.31
CA LEU A 1044 12.84 -5.92 15.43
C LEU A 1044 13.33 -6.71 14.21
N GLY A 1045 14.03 -7.81 14.46
CA GLY A 1045 14.47 -8.75 13.43
C GLY A 1045 13.36 -9.71 12.98
N ALA A 1046 13.67 -10.52 11.98
CA ALA A 1046 12.73 -11.47 11.40
C ALA A 1046 12.22 -12.47 12.45
N GLN A 1047 13.09 -12.91 13.37
CA GLN A 1047 12.75 -13.84 14.45
C GLN A 1047 11.54 -13.35 15.27
N ASP A 1048 11.59 -12.12 15.77
CA ASP A 1048 10.57 -11.57 16.66
C ASP A 1048 9.28 -11.22 15.90
N LEU A 1049 9.39 -10.82 14.64
CA LEU A 1049 8.24 -10.55 13.78
C LEU A 1049 7.52 -11.84 13.36
N ILE A 1050 8.24 -12.95 13.16
CA ILE A 1050 7.69 -14.31 12.97
C ILE A 1050 7.12 -14.83 14.30
N ALA A 1051 7.74 -14.53 15.45
CA ALA A 1051 7.27 -14.95 16.77
C ALA A 1051 5.91 -14.35 17.15
N LYS A 1052 5.59 -13.15 16.67
CA LYS A 1052 4.34 -12.43 16.95
C LYS A 1052 3.07 -13.23 16.62
N PRO A 1053 2.00 -13.14 17.44
CA PRO A 1053 0.69 -13.70 17.11
C PRO A 1053 0.06 -13.08 15.86
N GLN A 1054 0.44 -11.84 15.53
CA GLN A 1054 -0.05 -11.12 14.35
C GLN A 1054 0.58 -11.60 13.03
N PHE A 1055 1.62 -12.45 13.05
CA PHE A 1055 2.29 -12.92 11.84
C PHE A 1055 1.30 -13.56 10.87
N HIS A 1056 1.18 -12.99 9.67
CA HIS A 1056 0.26 -13.49 8.64
C HIS A 1056 0.96 -14.38 7.64
N SER A 1057 1.99 -13.86 7.00
CA SER A 1057 2.86 -14.52 6.02
C SER A 1057 4.12 -13.66 5.81
N LEU A 1058 5.13 -14.21 5.14
CA LEU A 1058 6.27 -13.44 4.62
C LEU A 1058 6.50 -13.71 3.14
N SER A 1059 7.49 -13.03 2.56
CA SER A 1059 8.07 -13.32 1.24
C SER A 1059 9.57 -13.02 1.31
N ILE A 1060 10.39 -13.87 0.70
CA ILE A 1060 11.84 -13.68 0.60
C ILE A 1060 12.15 -12.90 -0.68
N PHE A 1061 12.98 -11.86 -0.57
CA PHE A 1061 13.48 -11.09 -1.72
C PHE A 1061 14.98 -11.31 -1.94
N SER A 1062 15.75 -11.52 -0.86
CA SER A 1062 17.11 -12.04 -0.92
C SER A 1062 17.46 -12.76 0.39
N GLU A 1063 18.61 -13.41 0.45
CA GLU A 1063 19.11 -14.12 1.64
C GLU A 1063 19.10 -13.25 2.91
N ASN A 1064 19.29 -11.93 2.75
CA ASN A 1064 19.29 -10.93 3.82
C ASN A 1064 18.16 -9.89 3.67
N LEU A 1065 17.05 -10.18 2.96
CA LEU A 1065 15.90 -9.28 2.87
C LEU A 1065 14.57 -10.03 2.78
N VAL A 1066 13.71 -9.82 3.77
CA VAL A 1066 12.35 -10.40 3.80
C VAL A 1066 11.27 -9.35 4.06
N ALA A 1067 10.12 -9.53 3.41
CA ALA A 1067 8.90 -8.76 3.69
C ALA A 1067 7.97 -9.54 4.62
N VAL A 1068 7.90 -9.16 5.90
CA VAL A 1068 7.00 -9.77 6.88
C VAL A 1068 5.67 -9.02 6.91
N GLN A 1069 4.57 -9.72 6.63
CA GLN A 1069 3.21 -9.18 6.72
C GLN A 1069 2.56 -9.55 8.06
N LEU A 1070 2.01 -8.54 8.73
CA LEU A 1070 1.29 -8.67 9.99
C LEU A 1070 -0.21 -8.40 9.80
N ARG A 1071 -1.06 -9.12 10.52
CA ARG A 1071 -2.47 -8.79 10.72
C ARG A 1071 -2.59 -7.48 11.49
N LYS A 1072 -3.63 -6.69 11.17
CA LYS A 1072 -3.99 -5.52 11.98
C LYS A 1072 -4.60 -5.98 13.30
N THR A 1073 -4.06 -5.44 14.40
CA THR A 1073 -4.66 -5.54 15.74
C THR A 1073 -5.60 -4.38 16.03
N LYS A 1074 -5.37 -3.21 15.43
CA LYS A 1074 -6.08 -1.96 15.69
C LYS A 1074 -6.50 -1.29 14.38
N LEU A 1075 -7.73 -0.77 14.35
CA LEU A 1075 -8.31 0.04 13.28
C LEU A 1075 -8.72 1.39 13.86
N ILE A 1076 -8.33 2.50 13.22
CA ILE A 1076 -8.60 3.86 13.72
C ILE A 1076 -9.51 4.58 12.72
N TYR A 1077 -10.79 4.78 13.07
CA TYR A 1077 -11.71 5.56 12.23
C TYR A 1077 -11.51 7.05 12.45
N ASN A 1078 -10.52 7.63 11.76
CA ASN A 1078 -10.19 9.07 11.80
C ASN A 1078 -10.50 9.78 10.47
N LYS A 1079 -11.61 9.41 9.83
CA LYS A 1079 -12.01 9.88 8.49
C LYS A 1079 -13.46 10.37 8.48
N PRO A 1080 -13.75 11.53 7.87
CA PRO A 1080 -15.11 12.06 7.77
C PRO A 1080 -15.87 11.35 6.62
N ILE A 1081 -16.14 10.05 6.80
CA ILE A 1081 -16.74 9.18 5.77
C ILE A 1081 -18.14 9.62 5.33
N TYR A 1082 -18.85 10.35 6.19
CA TYR A 1082 -20.16 10.94 5.90
C TYR A 1082 -20.09 11.95 4.76
N LEU A 1083 -18.97 12.66 4.57
CA LEU A 1083 -18.79 13.57 3.43
C LEU A 1083 -18.79 12.78 2.12
N GLY A 1084 -18.05 11.67 2.07
CA GLY A 1084 -17.99 10.81 0.89
C GLY A 1084 -19.35 10.24 0.52
N PHE A 1085 -20.12 9.80 1.53
CA PHE A 1085 -21.52 9.39 1.35
C PHE A 1085 -22.40 10.52 0.80
N CYS A 1086 -22.42 11.69 1.45
CA CYS A 1086 -23.28 12.80 1.01
C CYS A 1086 -22.91 13.31 -0.39
N ILE A 1087 -21.62 13.41 -0.71
CA ILE A 1087 -21.15 13.80 -2.07
C ILE A 1087 -21.66 12.78 -3.10
N LEU A 1088 -21.56 11.48 -2.83
CA LEU A 1088 -22.02 10.42 -3.74
C LEU A 1088 -23.53 10.45 -3.97
N ASP A 1089 -24.34 10.75 -2.96
CA ASP A 1089 -25.80 10.80 -3.13
C ASP A 1089 -26.27 12.13 -3.73
N ILE A 1090 -25.69 13.25 -3.31
CA ILE A 1090 -25.94 14.56 -3.92
C ILE A 1090 -25.56 14.54 -5.40
N SER A 1091 -24.44 13.92 -5.80
CA SER A 1091 -24.07 13.82 -7.23
C SER A 1091 -25.09 13.06 -8.07
N LYS A 1092 -25.72 11.99 -7.54
CA LYS A 1092 -26.77 11.28 -8.27
C LYS A 1092 -27.94 12.20 -8.57
N THR A 1093 -28.25 13.14 -7.67
CA THR A 1093 -29.42 14.03 -7.86
C THR A 1093 -29.32 14.90 -9.11
N LEU A 1094 -28.12 15.36 -9.50
CA LEU A 1094 -27.93 16.11 -10.75
C LEU A 1094 -28.15 15.22 -11.99
N MET A 1095 -27.66 13.98 -11.96
CA MET A 1095 -27.80 13.04 -13.07
C MET A 1095 -29.25 12.62 -13.27
N TYR A 1096 -29.99 12.38 -12.18
CA TYR A 1096 -31.43 12.09 -12.22
C TYR A 1096 -32.25 13.31 -12.66
N ASP A 1097 -31.88 14.53 -12.25
CA ASP A 1097 -32.57 15.75 -12.66
C ASP A 1097 -32.41 16.00 -14.17
N PHE A 1098 -31.18 15.92 -14.69
CA PHE A 1098 -30.93 16.06 -16.13
C PHE A 1098 -31.61 14.96 -16.96
N HIS A 1099 -31.63 13.71 -16.48
CA HIS A 1099 -32.32 12.62 -17.17
C HIS A 1099 -33.85 12.78 -17.14
N TYR A 1100 -34.46 12.78 -15.95
CA TYR A 1100 -35.92 12.71 -15.80
C TYR A 1100 -36.64 14.05 -15.90
N ASN A 1101 -36.04 15.15 -15.41
CA ASN A 1101 -36.68 16.48 -15.42
C ASN A 1101 -36.35 17.31 -16.66
N TYR A 1102 -35.27 17.00 -17.38
CA TYR A 1102 -34.95 17.67 -18.65
C TYR A 1102 -35.10 16.74 -19.85
N MET A 1103 -34.22 15.75 -20.04
CA MET A 1103 -34.16 14.96 -21.29
C MET A 1103 -35.45 14.18 -21.58
N ILE A 1104 -36.01 13.48 -20.59
CA ILE A 1104 -37.25 12.69 -20.72
C ILE A 1104 -38.48 13.58 -20.95
N LYS A 1105 -38.52 14.79 -20.37
CA LYS A 1105 -39.63 15.74 -20.59
C LYS A 1105 -39.54 16.48 -21.93
N LYS A 1106 -38.32 16.70 -22.44
CA LYS A 1106 -38.07 17.39 -23.71
C LYS A 1106 -38.36 16.52 -24.94
N PHE A 1107 -38.08 15.22 -24.88
CA PHE A 1107 -38.16 14.31 -26.03
C PHE A 1107 -39.12 13.13 -25.79
N SER A 1108 -40.13 12.99 -26.65
CA SER A 1108 -41.18 11.97 -26.54
C SER A 1108 -40.71 10.53 -26.75
N LYS A 1109 -39.63 10.31 -27.51
CA LYS A 1109 -39.03 8.98 -27.71
C LYS A 1109 -37.51 9.03 -27.60
N ILE A 1110 -37.02 8.85 -26.38
CA ILE A 1110 -35.60 8.79 -26.04
C ILE A 1110 -35.29 7.45 -25.36
N LYS A 1111 -34.10 6.90 -25.63
CA LYS A 1111 -33.52 5.76 -24.90
C LYS A 1111 -32.13 6.14 -24.40
N LEU A 1112 -31.80 5.78 -23.16
CA LEU A 1112 -30.42 5.80 -22.67
C LEU A 1112 -29.70 4.57 -23.22
N LEU A 1113 -28.60 4.75 -23.95
CA LEU A 1113 -27.76 3.66 -24.42
C LEU A 1113 -26.81 3.21 -23.32
N TYR A 1114 -26.14 4.17 -22.67
CA TYR A 1114 -25.02 3.89 -21.77
C TYR A 1114 -24.83 5.01 -20.75
N THR A 1115 -24.33 4.65 -19.57
CA THR A 1115 -23.87 5.62 -18.56
C THR A 1115 -22.62 5.13 -17.84
N ASP A 1116 -21.75 6.07 -17.47
CA ASP A 1116 -20.65 5.85 -16.54
C ASP A 1116 -20.40 7.10 -15.69
N THR A 1117 -20.93 7.06 -14.46
CA THR A 1117 -20.79 8.04 -13.38
C THR A 1117 -21.37 9.43 -13.68
N ASP A 1118 -20.67 10.20 -14.50
CA ASP A 1118 -20.94 11.58 -14.92
C ASP A 1118 -21.37 11.68 -16.40
N SER A 1119 -21.35 10.56 -17.13
CA SER A 1119 -21.69 10.49 -18.56
C SER A 1119 -23.02 9.80 -18.87
N LEU A 1120 -23.70 10.28 -19.91
CA LEU A 1120 -24.96 9.76 -20.46
C LEU A 1120 -24.88 9.77 -22.00
N ILE A 1121 -25.08 8.61 -22.63
CA ILE A 1121 -25.18 8.47 -24.09
C ILE A 1121 -26.63 8.15 -24.44
N TYR A 1122 -27.28 8.98 -25.24
CA TYR A 1122 -28.68 8.84 -25.62
C TYR A 1122 -28.86 8.47 -27.09
N HIS A 1123 -29.98 7.81 -27.39
CA HIS A 1123 -30.55 7.70 -28.71
C HIS A 1123 -31.92 8.39 -28.69
N ILE A 1124 -32.03 9.50 -29.43
CA ILE A 1124 -33.22 10.34 -29.52
C ILE A 1124 -33.87 10.07 -30.88
N ILE A 1125 -35.16 9.75 -30.91
CA ILE A 1125 -35.90 9.32 -32.09
C ILE A 1125 -37.13 10.24 -32.26
N PHE A 1126 -37.51 10.56 -33.49
CA PHE A 1126 -38.65 11.44 -33.82
C PHE A 1126 -38.50 12.90 -33.33
N THR A 1127 -37.30 13.46 -33.45
CA THR A 1127 -37.08 14.93 -33.44
C THR A 1127 -36.83 15.40 -34.87
N ASN A 1128 -37.37 16.57 -35.24
CA ASN A 1128 -37.06 17.19 -36.53
C ASN A 1128 -35.57 17.56 -36.60
N ASP A 1129 -35.06 18.19 -35.56
CA ASP A 1129 -33.64 18.50 -35.41
C ASP A 1129 -33.23 18.73 -33.95
N PHE A 1130 -32.54 17.75 -33.38
CA PHE A 1130 -32.03 17.80 -32.00
C PHE A 1130 -31.29 19.10 -31.68
N TYR A 1131 -30.45 19.58 -32.61
CA TYR A 1131 -29.62 20.75 -32.36
C TYR A 1131 -30.42 22.06 -32.36
N THR A 1132 -31.51 22.11 -33.14
CA THR A 1132 -32.45 23.24 -33.07
C THR A 1132 -33.26 23.18 -31.78
N ASP A 1133 -33.74 22.00 -31.38
CA ASP A 1133 -34.59 21.81 -30.20
C ASP A 1133 -33.94 22.26 -28.88
N ILE A 1134 -32.63 22.04 -28.70
CA ILE A 1134 -31.90 22.44 -27.48
C ILE A 1134 -31.26 23.85 -27.55
N LYS A 1135 -31.27 24.52 -28.71
CA LYS A 1135 -30.65 25.85 -28.90
C LYS A 1135 -31.15 26.92 -27.89
N PRO A 1136 -32.43 26.94 -27.48
CA PRO A 1136 -32.91 27.84 -26.41
C PRO A 1136 -32.36 27.51 -25.01
N ASP A 1137 -32.03 26.25 -24.75
CA ASP A 1137 -31.70 25.71 -23.42
C ASP A 1137 -30.19 25.77 -23.10
N LEU A 1138 -29.35 26.14 -24.09
CA LEU A 1138 -27.88 26.15 -23.99
C LEU A 1138 -27.36 26.98 -22.81
N SER A 1139 -27.99 28.13 -22.54
CA SER A 1139 -27.62 29.02 -21.43
C SER A 1139 -27.81 28.39 -20.05
N SER A 1140 -28.74 27.43 -19.93
CA SER A 1140 -29.25 26.88 -18.67
C SER A 1140 -28.70 25.50 -18.34
N TYR A 1141 -28.45 24.64 -19.33
CA TYR A 1141 -28.02 23.25 -19.10
C TYR A 1141 -26.66 22.88 -19.72
N PHE A 1142 -26.22 23.56 -20.79
CA PHE A 1142 -25.12 23.07 -21.61
C PHE A 1142 -23.83 23.93 -21.54
N ASP A 1143 -22.68 23.26 -21.66
CA ASP A 1143 -21.39 23.88 -21.94
C ASP A 1143 -21.02 23.63 -23.40
N THR A 1144 -21.03 24.71 -24.18
CA THR A 1144 -20.71 24.75 -25.61
C THR A 1144 -19.37 25.43 -25.89
N SER A 1145 -18.57 25.71 -24.86
CA SER A 1145 -17.33 26.48 -25.00
C SER A 1145 -16.25 25.82 -25.86
N ASP A 1146 -16.26 24.48 -25.91
CA ASP A 1146 -15.32 23.64 -26.66
C ASP A 1146 -15.81 23.33 -28.11
N TYR A 1147 -16.96 23.87 -28.55
CA TYR A 1147 -17.38 23.85 -29.96
C TYR A 1147 -16.50 24.77 -30.82
N ASP A 1148 -16.52 24.61 -32.14
CA ASP A 1148 -15.90 25.57 -33.08
C ASP A 1148 -16.72 26.88 -33.17
N THR A 1149 -16.08 28.01 -33.46
CA THR A 1149 -16.79 29.31 -33.59
C THR A 1149 -17.77 29.32 -34.75
N ASN A 1150 -17.44 28.61 -35.83
CA ASN A 1150 -18.21 28.55 -37.07
C ASN A 1150 -18.87 27.17 -37.20
N ASN A 1151 -19.38 26.62 -36.09
CA ASN A 1151 -20.03 25.31 -36.08
C ASN A 1151 -21.36 25.34 -36.85
N ILE A 1152 -21.72 24.21 -37.48
CA ILE A 1152 -22.88 24.05 -38.36
C ILE A 1152 -24.26 24.19 -37.67
N PHE A 1153 -24.28 24.36 -36.34
CA PHE A 1153 -25.50 24.56 -35.54
C PHE A 1153 -25.66 26.03 -35.09
N GLU A 1154 -24.67 26.87 -35.39
CA GLU A 1154 -24.54 28.26 -34.96
C GLU A 1154 -24.61 28.43 -33.43
N TYR A 1155 -24.02 27.49 -32.69
CA TYR A 1155 -23.99 27.55 -31.23
C TYR A 1155 -22.97 28.58 -30.75
N PRO A 1156 -23.36 29.54 -29.88
CA PRO A 1156 -22.42 30.43 -29.22
C PRO A 1156 -21.56 29.66 -28.21
N LYS A 1157 -20.32 30.12 -27.98
CA LYS A 1157 -19.41 29.56 -26.96
C LYS A 1157 -19.82 30.02 -25.56
N LEU A 1158 -20.53 29.17 -24.81
CA LEU A 1158 -21.07 29.49 -23.49
C LEU A 1158 -20.54 28.57 -22.39
N ASN A 1159 -20.66 29.02 -21.12
CA ASN A 1159 -20.58 28.19 -19.92
C ASN A 1159 -19.27 27.39 -19.69
N LYS A 1160 -18.12 27.87 -20.19
CA LYS A 1160 -16.81 27.20 -20.10
C LYS A 1160 -16.47 26.61 -18.73
N LYS A 1161 -16.51 25.28 -18.64
CA LYS A 1161 -16.23 24.44 -17.45
C LYS A 1161 -17.07 24.80 -16.23
N LYS A 1162 -18.26 25.38 -16.44
CA LYS A 1162 -19.24 25.73 -15.39
C LYS A 1162 -19.75 24.48 -14.69
N LEU A 1163 -19.67 24.45 -13.36
CA LEU A 1163 -19.96 23.27 -12.56
C LEU A 1163 -21.41 22.80 -12.74
N GLY A 1164 -21.59 21.50 -13.00
CA GLY A 1164 -22.91 20.87 -13.13
C GLY A 1164 -23.64 21.12 -14.46
N PHE A 1165 -23.02 21.83 -15.40
CA PHE A 1165 -23.49 21.92 -16.78
C PHE A 1165 -23.02 20.70 -17.58
N PHE A 1166 -23.75 20.31 -18.60
CA PHE A 1166 -23.44 19.15 -19.44
C PHE A 1166 -22.74 19.60 -20.72
N LYS A 1167 -21.52 19.10 -20.96
CA LYS A 1167 -20.82 19.29 -22.25
C LYS A 1167 -21.13 18.12 -23.18
N ASP A 1168 -21.17 18.39 -24.48
CA ASP A 1168 -21.10 17.34 -25.50
C ASP A 1168 -19.65 16.86 -25.62
N GLU A 1169 -19.40 15.60 -25.26
CA GLU A 1169 -18.05 14.99 -25.27
C GLU A 1169 -17.48 14.86 -26.69
N ASN A 1170 -18.31 15.06 -27.73
CA ASN A 1170 -17.90 15.05 -29.14
C ASN A 1170 -17.65 16.45 -29.72
N ASN A 1171 -17.87 17.53 -28.97
CA ASN A 1171 -17.73 18.92 -29.42
C ASN A 1171 -18.49 19.23 -30.74
N GLY A 1172 -19.72 18.73 -30.88
CA GLY A 1172 -20.57 18.94 -32.05
C GLY A 1172 -20.38 17.92 -33.19
N LYS A 1173 -19.42 17.01 -33.09
CA LYS A 1173 -19.17 15.99 -34.13
C LYS A 1173 -20.25 14.90 -34.11
N ILE A 1174 -20.74 14.50 -35.29
CA ILE A 1174 -21.87 13.58 -35.41
C ILE A 1174 -21.46 12.14 -35.07
N MET A 1175 -22.10 11.55 -34.04
CA MET A 1175 -21.99 10.13 -33.74
C MET A 1175 -22.95 9.32 -34.63
N LYS A 1176 -22.40 8.65 -35.66
CA LYS A 1176 -23.19 7.89 -36.65
C LYS A 1176 -23.74 6.57 -36.06
N GLU A 1177 -23.00 5.91 -35.18
CA GLU A 1177 -23.34 4.55 -34.69
C GLU A 1177 -22.71 4.22 -33.33
N PHE A 1178 -23.41 3.46 -32.48
CA PHE A 1178 -22.96 3.01 -31.14
C PHE A 1178 -23.16 1.50 -30.96
N VAL A 1179 -22.17 0.82 -30.34
CA VAL A 1179 -22.26 -0.57 -29.87
C VAL A 1179 -21.73 -0.67 -28.43
N GLY A 1180 -22.58 -1.10 -27.51
CA GLY A 1180 -22.24 -1.33 -26.11
C GLY A 1180 -22.33 -2.80 -25.73
N LEU A 1181 -21.22 -3.41 -25.30
CA LEU A 1181 -21.22 -4.82 -24.91
C LEU A 1181 -21.59 -4.99 -23.43
N ARG A 1182 -21.08 -4.12 -22.56
CA ARG A 1182 -21.35 -4.06 -21.11
C ARG A 1182 -20.82 -2.77 -20.49
N SER A 1183 -21.06 -2.56 -19.18
CA SER A 1183 -20.39 -1.49 -18.40
C SER A 1183 -18.87 -1.42 -18.68
N LYS A 1184 -18.39 -0.23 -19.07
CA LYS A 1184 -16.99 0.10 -19.44
C LYS A 1184 -16.43 -0.71 -20.63
N MET A 1185 -17.31 -1.16 -21.53
CA MET A 1185 -16.95 -1.86 -22.78
C MET A 1185 -17.91 -1.48 -23.92
N TYR A 1186 -17.53 -0.50 -24.73
CA TYR A 1186 -18.34 0.05 -25.82
C TYR A 1186 -17.47 0.68 -26.92
N ALA A 1187 -18.04 0.84 -28.12
CA ALA A 1187 -17.44 1.57 -29.23
C ALA A 1187 -18.49 2.41 -29.94
N PHE A 1188 -18.05 3.50 -30.58
CA PHE A 1188 -18.90 4.32 -31.42
C PHE A 1188 -18.13 4.89 -32.61
N ASN A 1189 -18.84 5.17 -33.70
CA ASN A 1189 -18.31 5.86 -34.86
C ASN A 1189 -18.63 7.35 -34.75
N LEU A 1190 -17.57 8.16 -34.68
CA LEU A 1190 -17.63 9.61 -34.73
C LEU A 1190 -17.14 10.06 -36.10
N GLU A 1191 -18.02 10.67 -36.90
CA GLU A 1191 -17.76 10.96 -38.32
C GLU A 1191 -17.24 9.69 -39.04
N ASN A 1192 -15.97 9.69 -39.46
CA ASN A 1192 -15.31 8.59 -40.16
C ASN A 1192 -14.28 7.83 -39.29
N LYS A 1193 -14.37 7.96 -37.95
CA LYS A 1193 -13.42 7.40 -36.98
C LYS A 1193 -14.11 6.59 -35.89
N THR A 1194 -13.71 5.33 -35.70
CA THR A 1194 -14.14 4.52 -34.55
C THR A 1194 -13.40 4.94 -33.28
N ILE A 1195 -14.14 5.16 -32.19
CA ILE A 1195 -13.64 5.32 -30.83
C ILE A 1195 -14.06 4.08 -30.03
N ALA A 1196 -13.08 3.28 -29.60
CA ALA A 1196 -13.29 2.05 -28.84
C ALA A 1196 -12.81 2.17 -27.39
N LYS A 1197 -13.58 1.59 -26.45
CA LYS A 1197 -13.31 1.57 -25.01
C LYS A 1197 -13.48 0.14 -24.49
N ALA A 1198 -12.40 -0.49 -24.04
CA ALA A 1198 -12.44 -1.83 -23.41
C ALA A 1198 -11.65 -1.83 -22.11
N LYS A 1199 -12.34 -1.92 -20.95
CA LYS A 1199 -11.69 -1.90 -19.64
C LYS A 1199 -10.65 -3.04 -19.50
N GLY A 1200 -9.40 -2.65 -19.26
CA GLY A 1200 -8.29 -3.56 -19.03
C GLY A 1200 -7.59 -4.09 -20.29
N VAL A 1201 -7.86 -3.49 -21.46
CA VAL A 1201 -7.07 -3.66 -22.68
C VAL A 1201 -6.17 -2.43 -22.86
N ASN A 1202 -4.92 -2.63 -23.31
CA ASN A 1202 -3.97 -1.52 -23.50
C ASN A 1202 -4.42 -0.53 -24.59
N LYS A 1203 -4.06 0.75 -24.41
CA LYS A 1203 -4.47 1.86 -25.31
C LYS A 1203 -4.01 1.67 -26.76
N CYS A 1204 -2.84 1.06 -26.99
CA CYS A 1204 -2.33 0.71 -28.32
C CYS A 1204 -3.27 -0.27 -29.06
N ILE A 1205 -3.82 -1.25 -28.35
CA ILE A 1205 -4.74 -2.25 -28.92
C ILE A 1205 -6.13 -1.67 -29.10
N THR A 1206 -6.64 -0.88 -28.15
CA THR A 1206 -7.97 -0.24 -28.32
C THR A 1206 -7.99 0.74 -29.50
N LYS A 1207 -6.85 1.32 -29.89
CA LYS A 1207 -6.72 2.11 -31.14
C LYS A 1207 -6.85 1.26 -32.41
N LYS A 1208 -6.52 -0.04 -32.37
CA LYS A 1208 -6.60 -0.99 -33.49
C LYS A 1208 -7.94 -1.74 -33.54
N MET A 1209 -8.78 -1.63 -32.51
CA MET A 1209 -10.12 -2.23 -32.48
C MET A 1209 -11.08 -1.50 -33.43
N THR A 1210 -11.80 -2.24 -34.25
CA THR A 1210 -12.78 -1.71 -35.22
C THR A 1210 -14.22 -1.84 -34.72
N MET A 1211 -15.14 -1.05 -35.29
CA MET A 1211 -16.57 -1.20 -35.00
C MET A 1211 -17.09 -2.62 -35.31
N ASN A 1212 -16.54 -3.26 -36.35
CA ASN A 1212 -16.85 -4.66 -36.70
C ASN A 1212 -16.40 -5.66 -35.64
N SER A 1213 -15.34 -5.37 -34.87
CA SER A 1213 -14.93 -6.20 -33.71
C SER A 1213 -16.01 -6.18 -32.62
N TYR A 1214 -16.61 -5.03 -32.35
CA TYR A 1214 -17.71 -4.90 -31.39
C TYR A 1214 -19.02 -5.50 -31.91
N LYS A 1215 -19.38 -5.25 -33.19
CA LYS A 1215 -20.57 -5.85 -33.83
C LYS A 1215 -20.53 -7.38 -33.86
N SER A 1216 -19.40 -7.97 -34.28
CA SER A 1216 -19.24 -9.43 -34.29
C SER A 1216 -19.26 -10.03 -32.87
N SER A 1217 -18.80 -9.29 -31.87
CA SER A 1217 -18.99 -9.68 -30.46
C SER A 1217 -20.47 -9.64 -30.08
N LEU A 1218 -21.19 -8.57 -30.41
CA LEU A 1218 -22.60 -8.38 -30.04
C LEU A 1218 -23.54 -9.39 -30.73
N PHE A 1219 -23.55 -9.39 -32.06
CA PHE A 1219 -24.52 -10.13 -32.88
C PHE A 1219 -24.15 -11.60 -33.05
N ASN A 1220 -22.86 -11.89 -33.28
CA ASN A 1220 -22.40 -13.27 -33.54
C ASN A 1220 -21.92 -13.96 -32.25
N LYS A 1221 -22.15 -13.33 -31.07
CA LYS A 1221 -21.73 -13.80 -29.73
C LYS A 1221 -20.24 -14.17 -29.63
N LYS A 1222 -19.39 -13.58 -30.49
CA LYS A 1222 -17.97 -13.94 -30.61
C LYS A 1222 -17.14 -13.36 -29.47
N VAL A 1223 -16.45 -14.22 -28.72
CA VAL A 1223 -15.39 -13.80 -27.78
C VAL A 1223 -14.11 -13.48 -28.57
N GLN A 1224 -13.41 -12.41 -28.22
CA GLN A 1224 -12.18 -11.98 -28.91
C GLN A 1224 -11.02 -11.76 -27.95
N TYR A 1225 -9.89 -12.37 -28.29
CA TYR A 1225 -8.63 -12.33 -27.57
C TYR A 1225 -7.67 -11.30 -28.16
N TYR A 1226 -6.86 -10.67 -27.30
CA TYR A 1226 -5.85 -9.71 -27.70
C TYR A 1226 -4.56 -9.89 -26.88
N SER A 1227 -3.44 -10.03 -27.60
CA SER A 1227 -2.09 -10.07 -27.03
C SER A 1227 -1.60 -8.66 -26.69
N MET A 1228 -1.10 -8.46 -25.48
CA MET A 1228 -0.56 -7.19 -25.00
C MET A 1228 0.69 -7.39 -24.13
N LEU A 1229 1.58 -6.39 -24.08
CA LEU A 1229 2.71 -6.36 -23.15
C LEU A 1229 2.35 -5.60 -21.87
N ARG A 1230 2.96 -6.00 -20.75
CA ARG A 1230 2.96 -5.24 -19.49
C ARG A 1230 4.28 -5.44 -18.75
N PHE A 1231 4.69 -4.46 -17.95
CA PHE A 1231 5.66 -4.71 -16.89
C PHE A 1231 5.01 -5.48 -15.74
N LYS A 1232 5.71 -6.49 -15.24
CA LYS A 1232 5.30 -7.29 -14.08
C LYS A 1232 6.51 -7.53 -13.20
N SER A 1233 6.45 -6.99 -11.98
CA SER A 1233 7.40 -7.35 -10.92
C SER A 1233 6.99 -8.64 -10.22
N ILE A 1234 8.00 -9.46 -9.90
CA ILE A 1234 7.92 -10.70 -9.12
C ILE A 1234 9.11 -10.67 -8.15
N LYS A 1235 8.84 -10.58 -6.83
CA LYS A 1235 9.86 -10.41 -5.79
C LYS A 1235 10.81 -9.24 -6.04
N HIS A 1236 10.31 -8.10 -6.50
CA HIS A 1236 11.13 -6.95 -6.90
C HIS A 1236 12.12 -7.17 -8.08
N THR A 1237 12.00 -8.30 -8.80
CA THR A 1237 12.60 -8.44 -10.14
C THR A 1237 11.56 -8.07 -11.21
N ILE A 1238 11.90 -7.15 -12.11
CA ILE A 1238 10.98 -6.67 -13.17
C ILE A 1238 11.13 -7.49 -14.46
N PHE A 1239 10.01 -7.84 -15.06
CA PHE A 1239 9.93 -8.50 -16.36
C PHE A 1239 8.98 -7.77 -17.32
N THR A 1240 9.33 -7.70 -18.61
CA THR A 1240 8.34 -7.52 -19.67
C THR A 1240 7.61 -8.84 -19.85
N GLN A 1241 6.28 -8.79 -19.77
CA GLN A 1241 5.42 -9.96 -19.83
C GLN A 1241 4.41 -9.82 -20.96
N LYS A 1242 4.39 -10.80 -21.87
CA LYS A 1242 3.40 -10.94 -22.94
C LYS A 1242 2.22 -11.74 -22.43
N LEU A 1243 1.02 -11.18 -22.57
CA LEU A 1243 -0.22 -11.84 -22.15
C LEU A 1243 -1.27 -11.78 -23.25
N ASN A 1244 -1.96 -12.88 -23.50
CA ASN A 1244 -3.15 -12.93 -24.34
C ASN A 1244 -4.37 -13.16 -23.44
N LYS A 1245 -5.40 -12.34 -23.60
CA LYS A 1245 -6.64 -12.43 -22.82
C LYS A 1245 -7.84 -11.92 -23.60
N ILE A 1246 -9.04 -12.19 -23.11
CA ILE A 1246 -10.25 -11.59 -23.65
C ILE A 1246 -10.18 -10.07 -23.58
N GLY A 1247 -10.33 -9.43 -24.76
CA GLY A 1247 -10.61 -8.01 -24.89
C GLY A 1247 -12.10 -7.72 -24.99
N LEU A 1248 -12.87 -8.52 -25.76
CA LEU A 1248 -14.30 -8.31 -26.00
C LEU A 1248 -15.13 -9.57 -25.70
N SER A 1249 -16.29 -9.39 -25.07
CA SER A 1249 -17.23 -10.45 -24.71
C SER A 1249 -18.67 -9.94 -24.67
N TYR A 1250 -19.63 -10.73 -25.11
CA TYR A 1250 -21.04 -10.33 -25.25
C TYR A 1250 -21.89 -10.40 -23.97
N ASN A 1251 -21.35 -10.87 -22.84
CA ASN A 1251 -22.11 -10.99 -21.59
C ASN A 1251 -22.03 -9.71 -20.74
N ASP A 1252 -23.18 -9.11 -20.44
CA ASP A 1252 -23.39 -8.19 -19.30
C ASP A 1252 -24.23 -8.92 -18.23
N THR A 1253 -24.03 -8.53 -16.97
CA THR A 1253 -24.67 -9.11 -15.78
C THR A 1253 -25.47 -8.07 -15.00
N LYS A 1254 -25.25 -6.77 -15.27
CA LYS A 1254 -25.92 -5.69 -14.56
C LYS A 1254 -27.38 -5.49 -14.96
N ARG A 1255 -27.79 -6.05 -16.11
CA ARG A 1255 -29.13 -5.96 -16.68
C ARG A 1255 -29.48 -7.29 -17.34
N HIS A 1256 -30.77 -7.55 -17.50
CA HIS A 1256 -31.26 -8.72 -18.22
C HIS A 1256 -31.26 -8.45 -19.72
N ILE A 1257 -30.55 -9.25 -20.52
CA ILE A 1257 -30.43 -9.07 -21.97
C ILE A 1257 -31.57 -9.83 -22.65
N LEU A 1258 -32.33 -9.15 -23.52
CA LEU A 1258 -33.44 -9.76 -24.28
C LEU A 1258 -32.92 -10.54 -25.50
N ASP A 1259 -33.77 -11.40 -26.09
CA ASP A 1259 -33.40 -12.33 -27.17
C ASP A 1259 -32.81 -11.66 -28.41
N ASN A 1260 -33.22 -10.41 -28.70
CA ASN A 1260 -32.65 -9.60 -29.79
C ASN A 1260 -31.18 -9.17 -29.55
N ASN A 1261 -30.63 -9.45 -28.36
CA ASN A 1261 -29.29 -9.11 -27.87
C ASN A 1261 -28.98 -7.60 -27.79
N ILE A 1262 -29.91 -6.73 -28.22
CA ILE A 1262 -29.77 -5.27 -28.27
C ILE A 1262 -30.39 -4.62 -27.03
N GLU A 1263 -31.64 -4.95 -26.74
CA GLU A 1263 -32.41 -4.35 -25.67
C GLU A 1263 -32.17 -5.07 -24.34
N THR A 1264 -32.24 -4.32 -23.24
CA THR A 1264 -32.03 -4.89 -21.90
C THR A 1264 -32.99 -4.28 -20.88
N LEU A 1265 -33.51 -5.11 -19.98
CA LEU A 1265 -34.36 -4.67 -18.88
C LEU A 1265 -33.55 -4.57 -17.59
N ALA A 1266 -33.91 -3.61 -16.73
CA ALA A 1266 -33.42 -3.57 -15.37
C ALA A 1266 -33.95 -4.78 -14.57
N TRP A 1267 -33.13 -5.32 -13.67
CA TRP A 1267 -33.58 -6.36 -12.75
C TRP A 1267 -34.74 -5.84 -11.89
N GLY A 1268 -35.77 -6.67 -11.67
CA GLY A 1268 -36.98 -6.32 -10.91
C GLY A 1268 -38.17 -5.81 -11.73
N HIS A 1269 -37.97 -5.53 -13.02
CA HIS A 1269 -39.02 -5.09 -13.95
C HIS A 1269 -40.17 -6.11 -14.03
N TYR A 1270 -41.43 -5.65 -14.07
CA TYR A 1270 -42.61 -6.52 -14.12
C TYR A 1270 -42.61 -7.52 -15.31
N LYS A 1271 -41.93 -7.20 -16.42
CA LYS A 1271 -41.77 -8.07 -17.61
C LYS A 1271 -40.83 -9.27 -17.38
N LEU A 1272 -40.20 -9.37 -16.21
CA LEU A 1272 -39.28 -10.45 -15.82
C LEU A 1272 -39.86 -11.34 -14.71
N ARG A 1273 -41.14 -11.13 -14.33
CA ARG A 1273 -41.83 -11.85 -13.25
C ARG A 1273 -42.77 -12.90 -13.81
#